data_AF-A0A850C1N4-F1
#
_entry.id   AF-A0A850C1N4-F1
#
_cell.length_a   1.000
_cell.length_b   1.000
_cell.length_c   1.000
_cell.angle_alpha   90.00
_cell.angle_beta   90.00
_cell.angle_gamma   90.00
#
_symmetry.space_group_name_H-M   'P 1'
#
loop_
_entity.id
_entity.type
_entity.pdbx_description
1 polymer ?
#
loop_
_entity_poly.entity_id
_entity_poly.type
_entity_poly.pdbx_seq_one_letter_code
_entity_poly.pdbx_strand_id
1 'polypeptide(L)'
;MKRLSKLTSVTLVLALMLSILSVAQPAKAAPDLFANPTTTVFINEIHYDNTGTDAGEAIEIAGPAGTNLTGWSIVLYNGSGGATYDTDMLSGTIPNQQGGYGTVVLTYPSNGIQNGAPDGLALVDASNTVVQFLSYEGSFTAVGGAANGMTSTDIGISQTGSEPVGSSLQLTGSGATYGDFTWAATTANTFGSPNTGQTFTGGGGSTDPTGTGSATPATVAPGESSLLAVVVTPGSNPASTGLAVVCDLSTIGGSATQSFFDDGSNGDTAAGDNTFSFLATVDSGTSEGAKNLSCTITDAEARTGNAAISLTVQEPVEIVINEILADPDAVNGDANGDGVVNTSQDEFVEIVNNEPTALNISGWTLSDAVGVRHTFPTGTVIPAGCSVVVFAGGAPTGTFGRSLVQVSTTGQLGLNNTGDTVTLKNGSLSVAGYVYGSEGGDNQSLTRDPDVTGGEPLVKHATATGSGGALQSPGRKIDGSQFPGCPAEVKIHEVQGSGATSPLVGKTVVIEGIVVGDFQDGASGTNGDFNGFHVQEEDADVDGNALTSEGIFVFDGNFPAVNVAIGDLVEVQGVVSEFNGLTEITSFTGVKVLGNGNPLPTAATLSLPVTAVTDFEAYEGMRVTFPQALVISEYFNFDRFGEIVLTSERHLTPTAEFEPGAPAIQAAQEFLLDRITLDDGRSTQNPDPAIHPNGGVFNLSNFFRGGDTVANVTGIMDFSFNLYRIQPTQGADYVPANPRPTTPEDVGGRLTVASMNTLNFFLTLDYPAGNPLDNKCGPLQNVECRGADFDQPNEFTRQRAKLLAALAGLNADVVGLNELENTLGVDPLGDPTNGVVAGLNDIFTAGTYAYIDTGVIGSDAIRVGLIYKPSKVMPVGDFKILDSTVDSRFLDTLNRPVLAQTFEEVATGARFTVVVNHLKSKGSDCNAVGDPDMGDGQGNCNLTRKAAAEALVDWLATDPTGSNDADFLIIGDLNSYDKEDPIDAIKEGSDDVSGTGDDYTDLAFHFQGEDAYSYVFDGQTGYLDYALANASLFRQVTGLTDWHINADEADLIDYDTSFKLPAQDAIYAPDAYRSSDHDPVIIGLELDPPFPTASILDDFNRANGNLGSNWKGFTGSYRISGNQVDVRRDGPIYWKDAFGADQEVFVTLTNVDAAGWEQDLLLKVQNVYGPNWGDGVIEVLYDAAANRVTVWTFRPQTFKWFKYADIPVTYANGDQFGARALATGDVVIFKNGVEVGRVTLNAADQAFFNPRGGHIGLWFIDARNAFFDDFGGGDMSLP
;
A
#
# COMPACT_ATOMS: atom_id res chain seq x y z
N MET A 1 34.41 21.77 33.68
CA MET A 1 34.97 20.75 34.62
C MET A 1 34.73 19.38 33.99
N LYS A 2 35.82 18.60 33.77
CA LYS A 2 35.98 17.15 33.45
C LYS A 2 34.86 16.45 32.62
N ARG A 3 35.12 15.98 31.37
CA ARG A 3 35.80 14.70 30.96
C ARG A 3 35.07 13.47 31.53
N LEU A 4 34.69 12.39 30.85
CA LEU A 4 35.06 11.62 29.62
C LEU A 4 33.86 10.63 29.39
N SER A 5 33.43 10.16 28.21
CA SER A 5 34.02 9.16 27.26
C SER A 5 33.04 8.99 26.06
N LYS A 6 33.38 9.09 24.75
CA LYS A 6 34.09 8.16 23.84
C LYS A 6 33.58 6.71 23.96
N LEU A 7 33.27 5.92 22.92
CA LEU A 7 33.47 5.93 21.46
C LEU A 7 32.67 4.71 20.87
N THR A 8 32.68 4.55 19.53
CA THR A 8 32.30 3.39 18.66
C THR A 8 30.83 3.28 18.23
N SER A 9 30.43 3.12 16.96
CA SER A 9 31.11 3.12 15.65
C SER A 9 30.03 3.21 14.55
N VAL A 10 30.13 4.18 13.64
CA VAL A 10 29.37 4.26 12.37
C VAL A 10 30.40 4.42 11.26
N THR A 11 30.64 3.38 10.46
CA THR A 11 31.05 3.45 9.03
C THR A 11 31.27 2.04 8.49
N LEU A 12 30.35 1.52 7.65
CA LEU A 12 30.68 0.60 6.54
C LEU A 12 29.49 0.31 5.60
N VAL A 13 29.11 1.23 4.70
CA VAL A 13 28.43 0.87 3.43
C VAL A 13 28.84 1.90 2.37
N LEU A 14 29.81 1.54 1.52
CA LEU A 14 30.00 1.95 0.12
C LEU A 14 31.47 1.68 -0.28
N ALA A 15 31.74 0.53 -0.91
CA ALA A 15 32.87 0.34 -1.82
C ALA A 15 32.75 -1.03 -2.51
N LEU A 16 31.91 -1.11 -3.53
CA LEU A 16 31.91 -2.22 -4.48
C LEU A 16 31.85 -1.65 -5.90
N MET A 17 33.00 -1.53 -6.58
CA MET A 17 33.19 -1.90 -7.99
C MET A 17 34.63 -1.61 -8.48
N LEU A 18 35.20 -2.68 -9.07
CA LEU A 18 36.24 -2.79 -10.10
C LEU A 18 37.70 -2.33 -9.88
N SER A 19 38.58 -3.33 -9.84
CA SER A 19 39.62 -3.65 -10.84
C SER A 19 41.01 -3.93 -10.25
N ILE A 20 41.62 -5.07 -10.61
CA ILE A 20 42.99 -5.23 -11.13
C ILE A 20 43.14 -6.65 -11.68
N LEU A 21 43.56 -6.72 -12.95
CA LEU A 21 44.04 -7.91 -13.67
C LEU A 21 45.31 -8.50 -13.01
N SER A 22 45.44 -9.83 -13.00
CA SER A 22 46.73 -10.47 -13.28
C SER A 22 46.57 -11.87 -13.88
N VAL A 23 47.44 -12.15 -14.86
CA VAL A 23 47.41 -13.22 -15.86
C VAL A 23 47.94 -14.57 -15.34
N ALA A 24 47.41 -15.64 -15.93
CA ALA A 24 47.61 -17.08 -15.69
C ALA A 24 49.05 -17.64 -15.78
N GLN A 25 49.33 -18.74 -15.05
CA GLN A 25 49.73 -20.07 -15.60
C GLN A 25 49.91 -21.15 -14.50
N PRO A 26 49.93 -22.47 -14.83
CA PRO A 26 49.19 -23.51 -14.12
C PRO A 26 50.02 -24.28 -13.07
N ALA A 27 49.37 -24.67 -11.98
CA ALA A 27 49.92 -25.62 -11.02
C ALA A 27 49.18 -26.97 -11.11
N LYS A 28 49.84 -27.89 -11.82
CA LYS A 28 49.90 -29.35 -11.61
C LYS A 28 48.99 -29.94 -10.52
N ALA A 29 48.13 -30.88 -10.95
CA ALA A 29 47.30 -31.73 -10.10
C ALA A 29 48.05 -32.33 -8.91
N ALA A 30 47.47 -32.16 -7.72
CA ALA A 30 47.67 -33.01 -6.55
C ALA A 30 46.34 -33.74 -6.28
N PRO A 31 46.35 -34.99 -5.79
CA PRO A 31 45.15 -35.82 -5.70
C PRO A 31 44.21 -35.33 -4.61
N ASP A 32 42.92 -35.34 -4.91
CA ASP A 32 41.81 -35.05 -4.01
C ASP A 32 41.85 -35.93 -2.75
N LEU A 33 41.65 -35.30 -1.59
CA LEU A 33 41.88 -35.89 -0.27
C LEU A 33 40.72 -35.55 0.68
N PHE A 34 39.45 -35.83 0.33
CA PHE A 34 38.33 -35.52 1.24
C PHE A 34 37.20 -36.57 1.38
N ALA A 35 37.31 -37.77 0.81
CA ALA A 35 36.56 -38.94 1.30
C ALA A 35 37.52 -39.82 2.11
N ASN A 36 37.24 -40.04 3.39
CA ASN A 36 38.17 -40.72 4.32
C ASN A 36 38.35 -42.20 3.87
N PRO A 37 39.45 -42.56 3.18
CA PRO A 37 39.53 -43.82 2.44
C PRO A 37 39.65 -45.03 3.36
N THR A 38 39.88 -44.80 4.65
CA THR A 38 40.10 -45.83 5.66
C THR A 38 38.82 -46.21 6.41
N THR A 39 37.65 -45.65 6.07
CA THR A 39 36.40 -46.01 6.74
C THR A 39 35.99 -47.43 6.38
N THR A 40 35.62 -48.20 7.41
CA THR A 40 35.14 -49.57 7.25
C THR A 40 33.63 -49.63 7.02
N VAL A 41 32.90 -48.59 7.43
CA VAL A 41 31.48 -48.38 7.11
C VAL A 41 31.39 -47.23 6.10
N PHE A 42 30.72 -47.45 4.96
CA PHE A 42 30.69 -46.50 3.86
C PHE A 42 29.46 -46.64 2.96
N ILE A 43 29.13 -45.58 2.22
CA ILE A 43 28.11 -45.55 1.17
C ILE A 43 28.59 -46.42 0.01
N ASN A 44 27.78 -47.41 -0.34
CA ASN A 44 28.14 -48.52 -1.22
C ASN A 44 27.44 -48.49 -2.59
N GLU A 45 26.20 -48.03 -2.64
CA GLU A 45 25.36 -47.99 -3.83
C GLU A 45 24.34 -46.84 -3.74
N ILE A 46 24.08 -46.12 -4.85
CA ILE A 46 23.17 -44.96 -4.92
C ILE A 46 22.30 -45.06 -6.18
N HIS A 47 20.99 -44.81 -6.05
CA HIS A 47 20.09 -44.56 -7.16
C HIS A 47 19.25 -43.30 -6.89
N TYR A 48 19.38 -42.27 -7.73
CA TYR A 48 18.73 -40.96 -7.57
C TYR A 48 18.02 -40.44 -8.83
N ASP A 49 18.21 -41.08 -10.00
CA ASP A 49 17.64 -40.57 -11.26
C ASP A 49 17.39 -41.71 -12.27
N ASN A 50 16.26 -41.67 -12.97
CA ASN A 50 15.94 -42.58 -14.07
C ASN A 50 14.87 -42.02 -15.03
N THR A 51 14.59 -42.75 -16.12
CA THR A 51 13.54 -42.33 -17.07
C THR A 51 12.17 -42.29 -16.40
N GLY A 52 11.62 -41.09 -16.16
CA GLY A 52 10.26 -40.90 -15.68
C GLY A 52 10.21 -40.08 -14.39
N THR A 53 9.66 -40.66 -13.33
CA THR A 53 9.44 -40.00 -12.03
C THR A 53 10.39 -40.56 -10.96
N ASP A 54 11.65 -40.80 -11.32
CA ASP A 54 12.73 -41.28 -10.44
C ASP A 54 12.26 -42.43 -9.52
N ALA A 55 11.80 -43.52 -10.12
CA ALA A 55 11.22 -44.63 -9.37
C ALA A 55 12.28 -45.57 -8.80
N GLY A 56 12.17 -45.91 -7.51
CA GLY A 56 13.04 -46.91 -6.86
C GLY A 56 14.34 -46.35 -6.28
N GLU A 57 14.37 -45.06 -5.96
CA GLU A 57 15.50 -44.37 -5.35
C GLU A 57 15.90 -45.01 -4.02
N ALA A 58 17.21 -45.16 -3.82
CA ALA A 58 17.76 -45.82 -2.64
C ALA A 58 19.25 -45.52 -2.44
N ILE A 59 19.68 -45.63 -1.19
CA ILE A 59 21.07 -45.50 -0.75
C ILE A 59 21.44 -46.74 0.06
N GLU A 60 22.56 -47.40 -0.27
CA GLU A 60 23.09 -48.56 0.44
C GLU A 60 24.35 -48.23 1.22
N ILE A 61 24.46 -48.79 2.42
CA ILE A 61 25.64 -48.71 3.28
C ILE A 61 26.25 -50.10 3.42
N ALA A 62 27.57 -50.22 3.25
CA ALA A 62 28.33 -51.44 3.51
C ALA A 62 29.22 -51.30 4.74
N GLY A 63 29.45 -52.40 5.45
CA GLY A 63 30.38 -52.41 6.57
C GLY A 63 30.61 -53.80 7.19
N PRO A 64 31.42 -53.89 8.27
CA PRO A 64 31.68 -55.15 8.94
C PRO A 64 30.39 -55.74 9.49
N ALA A 65 30.24 -57.05 9.33
CA ALA A 65 29.10 -57.77 9.84
C ALA A 65 28.99 -57.63 11.37
N GLY A 66 27.77 -57.38 11.85
CA GLY A 66 27.48 -57.10 13.26
C GLY A 66 27.58 -55.63 13.66
N THR A 67 27.98 -54.72 12.76
CA THR A 67 27.98 -53.28 13.03
C THR A 67 26.56 -52.79 13.30
N ASN A 68 26.32 -52.19 14.47
CA ASN A 68 25.03 -51.58 14.83
C ASN A 68 24.95 -50.13 14.31
N LEU A 69 23.92 -49.84 13.52
CA LEU A 69 23.68 -48.54 12.91
C LEU A 69 22.74 -47.63 13.73
N THR A 70 22.29 -48.05 14.91
CA THR A 70 21.50 -47.17 15.80
C THR A 70 22.25 -45.85 16.05
N GLY A 71 21.58 -44.74 15.74
CA GLY A 71 22.10 -43.38 15.90
C GLY A 71 22.84 -42.84 14.68
N TRP A 72 23.13 -43.67 13.66
CA TRP A 72 23.68 -43.19 12.39
C TRP A 72 22.57 -42.58 11.53
N SER A 73 22.94 -41.70 10.59
CA SER A 73 21.99 -41.10 9.65
C SER A 73 22.57 -40.84 8.26
N ILE A 74 21.67 -40.67 7.29
CA ILE A 74 21.93 -40.08 5.99
C ILE A 74 21.29 -38.69 5.96
N VAL A 75 22.06 -37.68 5.56
CA VAL A 75 21.58 -36.30 5.41
C VAL A 75 21.70 -35.91 3.94
N LEU A 76 20.59 -35.49 3.32
CA LEU A 76 20.54 -35.08 1.92
C LEU A 76 20.64 -33.55 1.79
N TYR A 77 21.41 -33.09 0.80
CA TYR A 77 21.74 -31.69 0.60
C TYR A 77 21.49 -31.25 -0.84
N ASN A 78 20.85 -30.08 -0.98
CA ASN A 78 20.63 -29.41 -2.26
C ASN A 78 21.88 -28.59 -2.63
N GLY A 79 22.53 -28.86 -3.76
CA GLY A 79 23.77 -28.19 -4.12
C GLY A 79 23.61 -26.83 -4.81
N SER A 80 22.38 -26.36 -5.09
CA SER A 80 22.11 -24.97 -5.51
C SER A 80 22.34 -23.97 -4.36
N GLY A 81 21.99 -24.37 -3.12
CA GLY A 81 22.12 -23.54 -1.92
C GLY A 81 23.00 -24.13 -0.80
N GLY A 82 23.38 -25.40 -0.93
CA GLY A 82 24.09 -26.18 0.09
C GLY A 82 23.22 -26.62 1.27
N ALA A 83 21.92 -26.30 1.29
CA ALA A 83 21.03 -26.57 2.43
C ALA A 83 20.60 -28.04 2.53
N THR A 84 20.38 -28.53 3.75
CA THR A 84 19.75 -29.84 3.99
C THR A 84 18.28 -29.82 3.59
N TYR A 85 17.81 -30.85 2.89
CA TYR A 85 16.37 -31.00 2.60
C TYR A 85 15.76 -32.27 3.19
N ASP A 86 16.56 -33.27 3.57
CA ASP A 86 16.08 -34.47 4.26
C ASP A 86 17.15 -35.07 5.21
N THR A 87 16.71 -35.81 6.23
CA THR A 87 17.57 -36.56 7.13
C THR A 87 16.90 -37.83 7.61
N ASP A 88 17.47 -38.97 7.24
CA ASP A 88 16.96 -40.29 7.58
C ASP A 88 17.87 -41.03 8.57
N MET A 89 17.26 -41.54 9.64
CA MET A 89 17.96 -42.34 10.63
C MET A 89 18.17 -43.77 10.14
N LEU A 90 19.39 -44.28 10.25
CA LEU A 90 19.72 -45.67 10.00
C LEU A 90 19.37 -46.53 11.22
N SER A 91 19.03 -47.80 10.98
CA SER A 91 18.72 -48.75 12.03
C SER A 91 19.14 -50.17 11.64
N GLY A 92 19.18 -51.06 12.64
CA GLY A 92 19.56 -52.46 12.46
C GLY A 92 21.07 -52.71 12.54
N THR A 93 21.44 -53.97 12.31
CA THR A 93 22.84 -54.43 12.29
C THR A 93 23.21 -54.91 10.90
N ILE A 94 24.40 -54.55 10.42
CA ILE A 94 24.89 -54.99 9.11
C ILE A 94 25.06 -56.52 9.11
N PRO A 95 24.42 -57.28 8.20
CA PRO A 95 24.50 -58.74 8.17
C PRO A 95 25.86 -59.23 7.66
N ASN A 96 26.19 -60.51 7.87
CA ASN A 96 27.34 -61.15 7.23
C ASN A 96 26.93 -61.76 5.89
N GLN A 97 27.19 -61.06 4.79
CA GLN A 97 26.86 -61.50 3.44
C GLN A 97 28.08 -62.07 2.70
N GLN A 98 29.27 -61.48 2.87
CA GLN A 98 30.49 -61.93 2.21
C GLN A 98 31.74 -61.45 2.96
N GLY A 99 32.69 -62.34 3.22
CA GLY A 99 34.03 -61.96 3.73
C GLY A 99 34.05 -61.27 5.10
N GLY A 100 33.00 -61.41 5.92
CA GLY A 100 32.85 -60.71 7.20
C GLY A 100 32.18 -59.33 7.09
N TYR A 101 31.58 -59.01 5.94
CA TYR A 101 30.90 -57.74 5.64
C TYR A 101 29.49 -58.00 5.11
N GLY A 102 28.65 -56.96 5.14
CA GLY A 102 27.40 -56.92 4.41
C GLY A 102 26.86 -55.51 4.25
N THR A 103 25.59 -55.41 3.86
CA THR A 103 24.96 -54.15 3.45
C THR A 103 23.60 -53.90 4.09
N VAL A 104 23.19 -52.64 4.17
CA VAL A 104 21.88 -52.15 4.62
C VAL A 104 21.39 -51.08 3.65
N VAL A 105 20.11 -51.14 3.28
CA VAL A 105 19.50 -50.26 2.26
C VAL A 105 18.49 -49.34 2.91
N LEU A 106 18.51 -48.07 2.50
CA LEU A 106 17.47 -47.08 2.75
C LEU A 106 16.78 -46.76 1.42
N THR A 107 15.46 -46.89 1.38
CA THR A 107 14.64 -46.65 0.19
C THR A 107 13.88 -45.34 0.33
N TYR A 108 13.75 -44.59 -0.76
CA TYR A 108 13.05 -43.32 -0.80
C TYR A 108 11.75 -43.42 -1.62
N PRO A 109 10.75 -42.57 -1.36
CA PRO A 109 9.63 -42.37 -2.27
C PRO A 109 10.13 -41.92 -3.66
N SER A 110 9.31 -42.06 -4.70
CA SER A 110 9.61 -41.48 -6.02
C SER A 110 9.80 -39.97 -5.94
N ASN A 111 10.84 -39.46 -6.61
CA ASN A 111 11.36 -38.09 -6.51
C ASN A 111 11.80 -37.69 -5.09
N GLY A 112 12.28 -38.67 -4.31
CA GLY A 112 12.72 -38.48 -2.92
C GLY A 112 14.17 -38.00 -2.81
N ILE A 113 15.01 -38.24 -3.81
CA ILE A 113 16.39 -37.75 -3.89
C ILE A 113 16.48 -36.74 -5.04
N GLN A 114 17.09 -35.57 -4.80
CA GLN A 114 17.21 -34.54 -5.82
C GLN A 114 18.27 -34.93 -6.87
N ASN A 115 17.99 -34.66 -8.14
CA ASN A 115 18.85 -34.91 -9.31
C ASN A 115 19.41 -33.61 -9.93
N GLY A 116 19.63 -32.56 -9.11
CA GLY A 116 20.28 -31.33 -9.50
C GLY A 116 21.80 -31.47 -9.62
N ALA A 117 22.41 -30.72 -10.54
CA ALA A 117 23.85 -30.72 -10.76
C ALA A 117 24.54 -29.51 -10.07
N PRO A 118 25.27 -29.67 -8.95
CA PRO A 118 25.41 -30.89 -8.13
C PRO A 118 24.36 -30.99 -7.02
N ASP A 119 24.16 -32.19 -6.49
CA ASP A 119 23.47 -32.51 -5.23
C ASP A 119 24.27 -33.57 -4.47
N GLY A 120 23.99 -33.79 -3.18
CA GLY A 120 24.83 -34.67 -2.38
C GLY A 120 24.23 -35.18 -1.07
N LEU A 121 24.97 -36.08 -0.43
CA LEU A 121 24.56 -36.82 0.75
C LEU A 121 25.72 -37.02 1.73
N ALA A 122 25.43 -36.94 3.02
CA ALA A 122 26.38 -37.22 4.09
C ALA A 122 25.98 -38.46 4.90
N LEU A 123 26.91 -39.39 5.09
CA LEU A 123 26.81 -40.47 6.08
C LEU A 123 27.38 -39.96 7.40
N VAL A 124 26.56 -39.98 8.45
CA VAL A 124 26.88 -39.46 9.78
C VAL A 124 26.80 -40.58 10.80
N ASP A 125 27.81 -40.71 11.66
CA ASP A 125 27.83 -41.74 12.70
C ASP A 125 27.00 -41.37 13.95
N ALA A 126 26.84 -42.33 14.86
CA ALA A 126 26.12 -42.13 16.13
C ALA A 126 26.67 -41.04 17.06
N SER A 127 27.88 -40.52 16.78
CA SER A 127 28.47 -39.38 17.51
C SER A 127 28.24 -38.04 16.81
N ASN A 128 27.39 -38.02 15.76
CA ASN A 128 27.15 -36.88 14.88
C ASN A 128 28.42 -36.45 14.09
N THR A 129 29.33 -37.39 13.81
CA THR A 129 30.54 -37.14 13.01
C THR A 129 30.29 -37.55 11.56
N VAL A 130 30.61 -36.66 10.61
CA VAL A 130 30.52 -36.97 9.17
C VAL A 130 31.58 -38.00 8.78
N VAL A 131 31.13 -39.19 8.38
CA VAL A 131 31.96 -40.31 7.92
C VAL A 131 32.30 -40.15 6.43
N GLN A 132 31.31 -39.76 5.62
CA GLN A 132 31.49 -39.40 4.21
C GLN A 132 30.54 -38.26 3.85
N PHE A 133 31.01 -37.32 3.02
CA PHE A 133 30.16 -36.34 2.36
C PHE A 133 30.43 -36.40 0.85
N LEU A 134 29.52 -37.05 0.12
CA LEU A 134 29.64 -37.34 -1.29
C LEU A 134 28.63 -36.50 -2.09
N SER A 135 28.98 -36.14 -3.31
CA SER A 135 28.07 -35.52 -4.27
C SER A 135 28.20 -36.18 -5.63
N TYR A 136 27.24 -35.94 -6.49
CA TYR A 136 27.26 -36.32 -7.90
C TYR A 136 27.11 -35.05 -8.76
N GLU A 137 27.62 -35.12 -9.98
CA GLU A 137 27.56 -34.03 -10.98
C GLU A 137 28.28 -32.73 -10.60
N GLY A 138 29.20 -32.81 -9.64
CA GLY A 138 30.02 -31.70 -9.16
C GLY A 138 30.20 -31.74 -7.65
N SER A 139 30.81 -30.70 -7.09
CA SER A 139 31.00 -30.53 -5.65
C SER A 139 30.45 -29.20 -5.17
N PHE A 140 29.97 -29.15 -3.93
CA PHE A 140 29.44 -27.93 -3.30
C PHE A 140 29.76 -27.93 -1.80
N THR A 141 29.58 -26.77 -1.16
CA THR A 141 29.78 -26.65 0.30
C THR A 141 28.44 -26.68 1.00
N ALA A 142 28.29 -27.55 1.99
CA ALA A 142 27.08 -27.67 2.78
C ALA A 142 26.84 -26.44 3.67
N VAL A 143 25.57 -26.09 3.83
CA VAL A 143 25.02 -25.02 4.67
C VAL A 143 23.99 -25.66 5.60
N GLY A 144 24.25 -25.64 6.91
CA GLY A 144 23.45 -26.38 7.89
C GLY A 144 23.76 -27.88 7.94
N GLY A 145 23.05 -28.62 8.80
CA GLY A 145 23.25 -30.06 9.00
C GLY A 145 24.61 -30.44 9.61
N ALA A 146 24.87 -31.76 9.70
CA ALA A 146 26.11 -32.30 10.25
C ALA A 146 27.35 -31.98 9.40
N ALA A 147 27.19 -31.70 8.11
CA ALA A 147 28.27 -31.38 7.18
C ALA A 147 28.46 -29.86 6.98
N ASN A 148 27.85 -29.01 7.81
CA ASN A 148 27.91 -27.54 7.67
C ASN A 148 29.35 -27.03 7.47
N GLY A 149 29.59 -26.33 6.35
CA GLY A 149 30.90 -25.78 5.98
C GLY A 149 31.88 -26.80 5.38
N MET A 150 31.52 -28.08 5.25
CA MET A 150 32.30 -29.07 4.53
C MET A 150 32.00 -29.00 3.03
N THR A 151 33.01 -29.17 2.18
CA THR A 151 32.83 -29.33 0.74
C THR A 151 32.69 -30.82 0.42
N SER A 152 31.68 -31.17 -0.38
CA SER A 152 31.42 -32.55 -0.80
C SER A 152 32.52 -33.07 -1.72
N THR A 153 32.71 -34.40 -1.74
CA THR A 153 33.56 -35.08 -2.71
C THR A 153 32.70 -35.63 -3.84
N ASP A 154 32.91 -35.13 -5.06
CA ASP A 154 32.25 -35.65 -6.25
C ASP A 154 32.68 -37.11 -6.51
N ILE A 155 31.70 -38.01 -6.68
CA ILE A 155 31.96 -39.43 -6.97
C ILE A 155 32.44 -39.64 -8.41
N GLY A 156 32.30 -38.63 -9.28
CA GLY A 156 32.89 -38.60 -10.62
C GLY A 156 32.14 -39.42 -11.68
N ILE A 157 30.99 -40.00 -11.32
CA ILE A 157 30.02 -40.61 -12.22
C ILE A 157 28.61 -40.15 -11.84
N SER A 158 27.70 -40.12 -12.80
CA SER A 158 26.32 -39.68 -12.60
C SER A 158 25.34 -40.55 -13.36
N GLN A 159 24.08 -40.47 -12.96
CA GLN A 159 22.94 -40.92 -13.73
C GLN A 159 22.46 -39.78 -14.62
N THR A 160 21.94 -40.10 -15.80
CA THR A 160 21.65 -39.12 -16.87
C THR A 160 20.16 -38.89 -17.10
N GLY A 161 19.31 -39.43 -16.23
CA GLY A 161 17.85 -39.46 -16.36
C GLY A 161 17.34 -40.35 -17.48
N SER A 162 18.20 -41.18 -18.07
CA SER A 162 17.88 -42.06 -19.21
C SER A 162 18.00 -43.55 -18.89
N GLU A 163 18.44 -43.87 -17.68
CA GLU A 163 18.59 -45.23 -17.19
C GLU A 163 17.21 -45.87 -16.94
N PRO A 164 17.06 -47.20 -17.13
CA PRO A 164 15.83 -47.90 -16.75
C PRO A 164 15.73 -48.03 -15.23
N VAL A 165 14.49 -48.04 -14.71
CA VAL A 165 14.17 -48.33 -13.30
C VAL A 165 14.88 -49.62 -12.87
N GLY A 166 15.61 -49.53 -11.77
CA GLY A 166 16.44 -50.62 -11.25
C GLY A 166 17.92 -50.55 -11.63
N SER A 167 18.39 -49.47 -12.25
CA SER A 167 19.82 -49.17 -12.42
C SER A 167 20.37 -48.45 -11.18
N SER A 168 21.70 -48.37 -11.02
CA SER A 168 22.33 -47.64 -9.91
C SER A 168 23.81 -47.34 -10.16
N LEU A 169 24.38 -46.50 -9.31
CA LEU A 169 25.82 -46.28 -9.17
C LEU A 169 26.32 -47.16 -8.03
N GLN A 170 27.36 -47.98 -8.26
CA GLN A 170 27.85 -49.00 -7.32
C GLN A 170 29.36 -48.93 -7.13
N LEU A 171 29.84 -49.21 -5.92
CA LEU A 171 31.26 -49.50 -5.69
C LEU A 171 31.66 -50.90 -6.18
N THR A 172 32.79 -50.99 -6.88
CA THR A 172 33.39 -52.25 -7.37
C THR A 172 34.86 -52.35 -6.94
N GLY A 173 35.42 -53.57 -6.84
CA GLY A 173 36.80 -53.78 -6.37
C GLY A 173 36.90 -54.84 -5.27
N SER A 174 38.06 -54.95 -4.62
CA SER A 174 38.26 -55.92 -3.54
C SER A 174 39.08 -55.36 -2.39
N GLY A 175 38.54 -55.47 -1.17
CA GLY A 175 39.17 -54.92 0.02
C GLY A 175 38.23 -54.93 1.24
N ALA A 176 38.41 -53.99 2.16
CA ALA A 176 37.66 -53.89 3.41
C ALA A 176 37.34 -52.44 3.83
N THR A 177 37.89 -51.44 3.13
CA THR A 177 37.66 -50.02 3.40
C THR A 177 37.22 -49.28 2.14
N TYR A 178 36.55 -48.13 2.29
CA TYR A 178 36.01 -47.37 1.15
C TYR A 178 37.04 -47.15 0.02
N GLY A 179 38.28 -46.81 0.38
CA GLY A 179 39.36 -46.54 -0.58
C GLY A 179 39.84 -47.77 -1.38
N ASP A 180 39.40 -48.97 -1.05
CA ASP A 180 39.70 -50.19 -1.81
C ASP A 180 38.78 -50.37 -3.03
N PHE A 181 37.76 -49.52 -3.17
CA PHE A 181 36.72 -49.63 -4.18
C PHE A 181 36.67 -48.41 -5.10
N THR A 182 35.99 -48.54 -6.23
CA THR A 182 35.78 -47.47 -7.22
C THR A 182 34.35 -47.50 -7.73
N TRP A 183 33.74 -46.31 -7.84
CA TRP A 183 32.38 -46.13 -8.36
C TRP A 183 32.28 -46.55 -9.83
N ALA A 184 31.21 -47.28 -10.18
CA ALA A 184 30.85 -47.68 -11.52
C ALA A 184 29.33 -47.61 -11.71
N ALA A 185 28.87 -47.15 -12.88
CA ALA A 185 27.46 -47.21 -13.24
C ALA A 185 27.09 -48.61 -13.74
N THR A 186 25.94 -49.13 -13.29
CA THR A 186 25.47 -50.48 -13.67
C THR A 186 24.02 -50.45 -14.15
N THR A 187 23.65 -51.46 -14.94
CA THR A 187 22.29 -51.61 -15.48
C THR A 187 21.32 -52.34 -14.55
N ALA A 188 21.80 -52.83 -13.40
CA ALA A 188 21.01 -53.57 -12.43
C ALA A 188 21.57 -53.35 -11.02
N ASN A 189 20.73 -52.83 -10.13
CA ASN A 189 21.05 -52.58 -8.75
C ASN A 189 21.27 -53.89 -7.97
N THR A 190 22.00 -53.79 -6.86
CA THR A 190 22.33 -54.91 -5.97
C THR A 190 21.89 -54.68 -4.53
N PHE A 191 21.06 -53.66 -4.30
CA PHE A 191 20.51 -53.30 -3.01
C PHE A 191 20.13 -54.51 -2.14
N GLY A 192 20.77 -54.59 -0.98
CA GLY A 192 20.61 -55.65 0.02
C GLY A 192 21.59 -56.81 -0.17
N SER A 193 22.60 -56.67 -1.02
CA SER A 193 23.66 -57.66 -1.26
C SER A 193 24.96 -56.99 -1.74
N PRO A 194 26.13 -57.63 -1.57
CA PRO A 194 27.39 -57.08 -2.09
C PRO A 194 27.32 -56.80 -3.60
N ASN A 195 27.89 -55.66 -4.01
CA ASN A 195 27.77 -55.16 -5.38
C ASN A 195 28.37 -56.12 -6.42
N THR A 196 27.89 -56.01 -7.66
CA THR A 196 28.43 -56.80 -8.76
C THR A 196 29.89 -56.43 -9.02
N GLY A 197 30.80 -57.39 -8.86
CA GLY A 197 32.24 -57.15 -9.00
C GLY A 197 32.93 -56.59 -7.73
N GLN A 198 32.22 -56.61 -6.60
CA GLN A 198 32.79 -56.29 -5.28
C GLN A 198 33.17 -57.58 -4.54
N THR A 199 34.30 -57.59 -3.83
CA THR A 199 34.74 -58.74 -3.00
C THR A 199 35.38 -58.29 -1.68
N PHE A 200 34.72 -58.61 -0.57
CA PHE A 200 35.23 -58.34 0.78
C PHE A 200 36.21 -59.43 1.26
N THR A 201 37.36 -59.08 1.89
CA THR A 201 38.49 -60.03 2.15
C THR A 201 38.96 -60.17 3.61
N GLY A 202 38.13 -59.86 4.62
CA GLY A 202 38.50 -59.86 6.07
C GLY A 202 38.38 -61.20 6.83
N GLY A 203 39.10 -62.25 6.41
CA GLY A 203 39.03 -63.66 6.88
C GLY A 203 38.81 -63.98 8.39
N GLY A 204 37.95 -64.98 8.66
CA GLY A 204 37.51 -65.43 9.98
C GLY A 204 38.54 -66.24 10.80
N GLY A 205 38.73 -65.81 12.06
CA GLY A 205 39.46 -66.54 13.11
C GLY A 205 38.58 -67.54 13.87
N SER A 206 39.12 -68.16 14.91
CA SER A 206 38.36 -68.91 15.92
C SER A 206 37.06 -68.18 16.24
N THR A 207 35.90 -68.84 16.13
CA THR A 207 34.65 -68.20 16.52
C THR A 207 34.45 -68.42 18.01
N ASP A 208 34.30 -67.32 18.73
CA ASP A 208 33.90 -67.35 20.13
C ASP A 208 32.49 -67.96 20.26
N PRO A 209 32.11 -68.50 21.43
CA PRO A 209 30.70 -68.81 21.67
C PRO A 209 29.86 -67.53 21.49
N THR A 210 28.63 -67.65 21.02
CA THR A 210 27.70 -66.52 20.90
C THR A 210 26.41 -66.84 21.65
N GLY A 211 25.60 -65.86 21.99
CA GLY A 211 24.30 -66.15 22.57
C GLY A 211 23.27 -65.06 22.30
N THR A 212 22.02 -65.46 22.34
CA THR A 212 20.88 -64.55 22.17
C THR A 212 20.17 -64.43 23.50
N GLY A 213 20.09 -63.21 24.02
CA GLY A 213 19.41 -62.90 25.26
C GLY A 213 17.91 -62.66 25.06
N SER A 214 17.09 -63.04 26.03
CA SER A 214 15.66 -62.72 26.10
C SER A 214 15.22 -62.43 27.54
N ALA A 215 14.17 -61.62 27.67
CA ALA A 215 13.49 -61.34 28.92
C ALA A 215 12.00 -61.70 28.77
N THR A 216 11.40 -62.34 29.78
CA THR A 216 9.99 -62.74 29.76
C THR A 216 9.35 -62.52 31.13
N PRO A 217 8.44 -61.53 31.26
CA PRO A 217 8.05 -60.52 30.26
C PRO A 217 9.20 -59.53 29.94
N ALA A 218 9.24 -59.00 28.72
CA ALA A 218 10.29 -58.08 28.26
C ALA A 218 10.13 -56.62 28.74
N THR A 219 8.97 -56.28 29.31
CA THR A 219 8.70 -55.00 29.97
C THR A 219 8.13 -55.26 31.35
N VAL A 220 8.66 -54.59 32.37
CA VAL A 220 8.21 -54.72 33.77
C VAL A 220 8.26 -53.37 34.48
N ALA A 221 7.42 -53.18 35.50
CA ALA A 221 7.53 -52.05 36.41
C ALA A 221 8.65 -52.27 37.43
N PRO A 222 9.20 -51.21 38.05
CA PRO A 222 10.11 -51.35 39.19
C PRO A 222 9.48 -52.21 40.31
N GLY A 223 10.22 -53.19 40.82
CA GLY A 223 9.75 -54.16 41.82
C GLY A 223 9.20 -55.47 41.27
N GLU A 224 8.89 -55.55 39.98
CA GLU A 224 8.40 -56.77 39.32
C GLU A 224 9.55 -57.65 38.80
N SER A 225 9.25 -58.93 38.51
CA SER A 225 10.26 -59.90 38.07
C SER A 225 10.13 -60.30 36.61
N SER A 226 11.27 -60.48 35.95
CA SER A 226 11.37 -61.00 34.58
C SER A 226 12.30 -62.21 34.54
N LEU A 227 11.91 -63.25 33.81
CA LEU A 227 12.80 -64.37 33.51
C LEU A 227 13.78 -63.95 32.43
N LEU A 228 15.06 -63.88 32.78
CA LEU A 228 16.14 -63.55 31.88
C LEU A 228 16.78 -64.85 31.39
N ALA A 229 16.96 -65.00 30.08
CA ALA A 229 17.58 -66.19 29.49
C ALA A 229 18.59 -65.82 28.41
N VAL A 230 19.62 -66.65 28.24
CA VAL A 230 20.59 -66.59 27.15
C VAL A 230 20.68 -67.97 26.51
N VAL A 231 20.28 -68.07 25.25
CA VAL A 231 20.47 -69.28 24.45
C VAL A 231 21.86 -69.20 23.82
N VAL A 232 22.76 -70.10 24.20
CA VAL A 232 24.17 -70.09 23.77
C VAL A 232 24.37 -71.01 22.55
N THR A 233 24.98 -70.45 21.51
CA THR A 233 25.56 -71.19 20.38
C THR A 233 27.05 -71.41 20.63
N PRO A 234 27.53 -72.66 20.73
CA PRO A 234 28.95 -72.97 20.93
C PRO A 234 29.86 -72.40 19.83
N GLY A 235 31.02 -71.89 20.22
CA GLY A 235 32.08 -71.45 19.31
C GLY A 235 32.69 -72.62 18.54
N SER A 236 33.37 -72.32 17.43
CA SER A 236 33.87 -73.32 16.47
C SER A 236 35.36 -73.12 16.17
N ASN A 237 36.03 -74.22 15.82
CA ASN A 237 37.46 -74.29 15.48
C ASN A 237 38.43 -73.85 16.61
N PRO A 238 38.49 -74.55 17.76
CA PRO A 238 37.79 -75.81 18.12
C PRO A 238 36.36 -75.61 18.67
N ALA A 239 35.58 -76.67 18.85
CA ALA A 239 34.22 -76.57 19.41
C ALA A 239 34.23 -76.17 20.90
N SER A 240 33.35 -75.28 21.36
CA SER A 240 33.29 -74.85 22.77
C SER A 240 32.87 -75.98 23.72
N THR A 241 33.53 -76.08 24.86
CA THR A 241 33.15 -76.95 25.99
C THR A 241 33.10 -76.15 27.30
N GLY A 242 32.36 -76.62 28.32
CA GLY A 242 32.33 -75.95 29.63
C GLY A 242 31.73 -74.53 29.60
N LEU A 243 30.64 -74.34 28.83
CA LEU A 243 29.96 -73.06 28.69
C LEU A 243 29.44 -72.54 30.04
N ALA A 244 29.66 -71.25 30.29
CA ALA A 244 29.11 -70.53 31.43
C ALA A 244 28.63 -69.15 31.00
N VAL A 245 27.54 -68.67 31.59
CA VAL A 245 26.97 -67.34 31.30
C VAL A 245 26.93 -66.53 32.60
N VAL A 246 27.50 -65.32 32.54
CA VAL A 246 27.47 -64.34 33.63
C VAL A 246 26.94 -63.03 33.07
N CYS A 247 25.85 -62.51 33.64
CA CYS A 247 25.25 -61.25 33.24
C CYS A 247 25.43 -60.17 34.29
N ASP A 248 25.64 -58.94 33.83
CA ASP A 248 25.61 -57.74 34.66
C ASP A 248 24.15 -57.26 34.79
N LEU A 249 23.58 -57.45 35.98
CA LEU A 249 22.23 -57.02 36.31
C LEU A 249 22.20 -55.71 37.10
N SER A 250 23.33 -55.00 37.23
CA SER A 250 23.42 -53.79 38.07
C SER A 250 22.49 -52.67 37.63
N THR A 251 22.18 -52.58 36.33
CA THR A 251 21.26 -51.58 35.77
C THR A 251 19.79 -51.79 36.16
N ILE A 252 19.47 -52.96 36.74
CA ILE A 252 18.17 -53.29 37.33
C ILE A 252 18.29 -53.58 38.84
N GLY A 253 19.41 -53.18 39.47
CA GLY A 253 19.66 -53.35 40.91
C GLY A 253 20.23 -54.71 41.32
N GLY A 254 20.45 -55.63 40.37
CA GLY A 254 21.04 -56.94 40.62
C GLY A 254 22.57 -56.95 40.71
N SER A 255 23.15 -58.14 40.82
CA SER A 255 24.61 -58.34 40.83
C SER A 255 25.23 -58.05 39.47
N ALA A 256 26.39 -57.37 39.45
CA ALA A 256 27.16 -57.13 38.23
C ALA A 256 27.85 -58.38 37.66
N THR A 257 27.85 -59.49 38.41
CA THR A 257 28.42 -60.76 37.98
C THR A 257 27.45 -61.91 38.26
N GLN A 258 26.18 -61.74 37.89
CA GLN A 258 25.14 -62.75 38.13
C GLN A 258 25.32 -63.96 37.22
N SER A 259 25.58 -65.14 37.79
CA SER A 259 25.62 -66.39 37.02
C SER A 259 24.21 -66.82 36.61
N PHE A 260 24.07 -67.29 35.37
CA PHE A 260 22.87 -67.93 34.83
C PHE A 260 23.11 -69.45 34.73
N PHE A 261 22.03 -70.24 34.71
CA PHE A 261 22.10 -71.70 34.86
C PHE A 261 21.32 -72.45 33.76
N ASP A 262 21.93 -73.52 33.24
CA ASP A 262 21.39 -74.50 32.27
C ASP A 262 21.26 -75.88 32.94
N ASP A 263 20.59 -75.91 34.10
CA ASP A 263 20.49 -77.08 34.97
C ASP A 263 19.05 -77.45 35.36
N GLY A 264 18.05 -76.84 34.69
CA GLY A 264 16.64 -76.98 35.00
C GLY A 264 16.19 -76.22 36.26
N SER A 265 16.98 -75.25 36.73
CA SER A 265 16.63 -74.34 37.83
C SER A 265 16.51 -72.89 37.36
N ASN A 266 16.13 -71.96 38.25
CA ASN A 266 16.03 -70.52 37.95
C ASN A 266 15.10 -70.12 36.77
N GLY A 267 14.14 -70.99 36.42
CA GLY A 267 13.20 -70.77 35.32
C GLY A 267 13.58 -71.48 34.02
N ASP A 268 14.74 -72.14 33.97
CA ASP A 268 15.12 -73.05 32.89
C ASP A 268 14.24 -74.30 32.91
N THR A 269 13.75 -74.69 31.74
CA THR A 269 12.81 -75.81 31.57
C THR A 269 13.49 -77.12 31.16
N ALA A 270 14.74 -77.08 30.66
CA ALA A 270 15.44 -78.26 30.15
C ALA A 270 16.97 -78.17 30.34
N ALA A 271 17.47 -78.89 31.34
CA ALA A 271 18.91 -78.91 31.64
C ALA A 271 19.78 -79.45 30.48
N GLY A 272 20.89 -78.76 30.20
CA GLY A 272 21.93 -79.16 29.26
C GLY A 272 21.60 -78.89 27.79
N ASP A 273 20.66 -77.99 27.51
CA ASP A 273 20.26 -77.61 26.15
C ASP A 273 20.95 -76.33 25.64
N ASN A 274 21.85 -75.77 26.45
CA ASN A 274 22.56 -74.49 26.28
C ASN A 274 21.69 -73.24 26.49
N THR A 275 20.55 -73.35 27.16
CA THR A 275 19.75 -72.21 27.61
C THR A 275 20.05 -71.89 29.07
N PHE A 276 20.80 -70.81 29.31
CA PHE A 276 21.13 -70.37 30.65
C PHE A 276 20.11 -69.34 31.10
N SER A 277 19.49 -69.51 32.28
CA SER A 277 18.48 -68.57 32.77
C SER A 277 18.70 -68.11 34.22
N PHE A 278 18.08 -66.98 34.55
CA PHE A 278 17.97 -66.43 35.88
C PHE A 278 16.68 -65.59 36.02
N LEU A 279 15.86 -65.88 37.04
CA LEU A 279 14.70 -65.07 37.37
C LEU A 279 15.14 -63.83 38.17
N ALA A 280 15.09 -62.64 37.55
CA ALA A 280 15.53 -61.39 38.17
C ALA A 280 14.34 -60.51 38.56
N THR A 281 14.39 -59.92 39.76
CA THR A 281 13.49 -58.85 40.20
C THR A 281 14.17 -57.51 39.94
N VAL A 282 13.46 -56.56 39.31
CA VAL A 282 13.94 -55.21 39.08
C VAL A 282 13.83 -54.41 40.37
N ASP A 283 14.90 -53.73 40.80
CA ASP A 283 14.86 -52.89 42.00
C ASP A 283 13.83 -51.77 41.85
N SER A 284 13.09 -51.49 42.93
CA SER A 284 12.02 -50.48 42.96
C SER A 284 12.50 -49.04 42.75
N GLY A 285 13.81 -48.78 42.78
CA GLY A 285 14.41 -47.47 42.47
C GLY A 285 15.00 -47.36 41.05
N THR A 286 14.76 -48.37 40.20
CA THR A 286 15.30 -48.39 38.84
C THR A 286 14.53 -47.41 37.95
N SER A 287 15.24 -46.46 37.33
CA SER A 287 14.61 -45.46 36.45
C SER A 287 13.95 -46.10 35.21
N GLU A 288 12.99 -45.39 34.62
CA GLU A 288 12.36 -45.81 33.35
C GLU A 288 13.38 -45.99 32.20
N GLY A 289 12.96 -46.71 31.16
CA GLY A 289 13.66 -46.91 29.90
C GLY A 289 14.21 -48.33 29.70
N ALA A 290 14.66 -48.58 28.47
CA ALA A 290 15.30 -49.84 28.09
C ALA A 290 16.60 -50.07 28.88
N LYS A 291 16.72 -51.25 29.49
CA LYS A 291 17.90 -51.74 30.19
C LYS A 291 18.53 -52.84 29.36
N ASN A 292 19.77 -52.60 28.93
CA ASN A 292 20.57 -53.60 28.25
C ASN A 292 21.46 -54.30 29.27
N LEU A 293 21.10 -55.54 29.60
CA LEU A 293 21.81 -56.39 30.53
C LEU A 293 22.88 -57.13 29.74
N SER A 294 24.16 -56.80 29.99
CA SER A 294 25.28 -57.38 29.25
C SER A 294 25.63 -58.74 29.85
N CYS A 295 25.69 -59.76 29.01
CA CYS A 295 26.04 -61.12 29.39
C CYS A 295 27.35 -61.53 28.73
N THR A 296 28.28 -62.04 29.53
CA THR A 296 29.50 -62.68 29.06
C THR A 296 29.34 -64.19 29.09
N ILE A 297 29.63 -64.82 27.96
CA ILE A 297 29.64 -66.26 27.77
C ILE A 297 31.11 -66.69 27.75
N THR A 298 31.49 -67.67 28.54
CA THR A 298 32.86 -68.21 28.51
C THR A 298 32.85 -69.68 28.19
N ASP A 299 33.88 -70.17 27.51
CA ASP A 299 34.14 -71.60 27.34
C ASP A 299 35.49 -72.03 27.95
N ALA A 300 35.71 -73.34 28.02
CA ALA A 300 36.93 -73.95 28.54
C ALA A 300 38.13 -73.78 27.60
N GLU A 301 37.89 -73.41 26.35
CA GLU A 301 38.90 -73.03 25.35
C GLU A 301 39.40 -71.58 25.55
N ALA A 302 38.96 -70.94 26.64
CA ALA A 302 39.31 -69.58 27.06
C ALA A 302 38.84 -68.48 26.09
N ARG A 303 37.78 -68.76 25.34
CA ARG A 303 37.09 -67.81 24.47
C ARG A 303 35.91 -67.20 25.20
N THR A 304 35.58 -65.98 24.80
CA THR A 304 34.52 -65.20 25.42
C THR A 304 33.56 -64.67 24.37
N GLY A 305 32.29 -65.04 24.50
CA GLY A 305 31.17 -64.46 23.77
C GLY A 305 30.48 -63.37 24.56
N ASN A 306 29.70 -62.55 23.87
CA ASN A 306 28.76 -61.64 24.51
C ASN A 306 27.34 -61.93 24.03
N ALA A 307 26.37 -61.72 24.91
CA ALA A 307 24.96 -61.62 24.62
C ALA A 307 24.41 -60.39 25.34
N ALA A 308 23.30 -59.84 24.87
CA ALA A 308 22.59 -58.78 25.58
C ALA A 308 21.14 -59.21 25.76
N ILE A 309 20.59 -58.94 26.95
CA ILE A 309 19.16 -59.05 27.22
C ILE A 309 18.60 -57.64 27.31
N SER A 310 17.64 -57.30 26.46
CA SER A 310 16.90 -56.04 26.56
C SER A 310 15.66 -56.25 27.44
N LEU A 311 15.59 -55.49 28.53
CA LEU A 311 14.45 -55.41 29.44
C LEU A 311 14.01 -53.95 29.55
N THR A 312 12.77 -53.62 29.24
CA THR A 312 12.27 -52.26 29.43
C THR A 312 11.70 -52.10 30.84
N VAL A 313 12.24 -51.16 31.60
CA VAL A 313 11.63 -50.72 32.86
C VAL A 313 10.67 -49.59 32.52
N GLN A 314 9.40 -49.75 32.81
CA GLN A 314 8.39 -48.74 32.53
C GLN A 314 7.58 -48.46 33.81
N GLU A 315 7.55 -47.21 34.24
CA GLU A 315 6.68 -46.77 35.33
C GLU A 315 5.22 -46.81 34.86
N PRO A 316 4.26 -47.13 35.74
CA PRO A 316 2.84 -47.03 35.40
C PRO A 316 2.47 -45.57 35.17
N VAL A 317 1.84 -45.28 34.03
CA VAL A 317 1.30 -43.95 33.70
C VAL A 317 0.03 -43.72 34.50
N GLU A 318 -0.08 -42.60 35.20
CA GLU A 318 -1.28 -42.18 35.93
C GLU A 318 -2.33 -41.63 34.95
N ILE A 319 -2.96 -42.53 34.20
CA ILE A 319 -4.09 -42.25 33.32
C ILE A 319 -5.27 -43.14 33.72
N VAL A 320 -6.49 -42.60 33.70
CA VAL A 320 -7.68 -43.34 34.15
C VAL A 320 -8.79 -43.29 33.12
N ILE A 321 -9.53 -44.40 32.99
CA ILE A 321 -10.86 -44.38 32.37
C ILE A 321 -11.80 -43.76 33.40
N ASN A 322 -12.32 -42.58 33.10
CA ASN A 322 -13.14 -41.81 34.05
C ASN A 322 -14.63 -42.10 33.88
N GLU A 323 -15.09 -42.22 32.64
CA GLU A 323 -16.50 -42.45 32.32
C GLU A 323 -16.66 -43.37 31.10
N ILE A 324 -17.68 -44.24 31.11
CA ILE A 324 -18.03 -45.16 30.01
C ILE A 324 -19.54 -45.15 29.82
N LEU A 325 -20.02 -44.90 28.61
CA LEU A 325 -21.42 -45.08 28.24
C LEU A 325 -21.56 -46.24 27.26
N ALA A 326 -22.10 -47.37 27.74
CA ALA A 326 -22.33 -48.58 26.93
C ALA A 326 -23.78 -48.74 26.45
N ASP A 327 -24.77 -48.14 27.13
CA ASP A 327 -26.18 -48.22 26.76
C ASP A 327 -26.84 -46.83 26.75
N PRO A 328 -26.65 -46.03 25.69
CA PRO A 328 -27.31 -44.74 25.56
C PRO A 328 -28.85 -44.88 25.51
N ASP A 329 -29.58 -43.92 26.09
CA ASP A 329 -31.05 -43.91 26.07
C ASP A 329 -31.60 -43.81 24.63
N ALA A 330 -32.46 -44.75 24.22
CA ALA A 330 -32.99 -44.78 22.85
C ALA A 330 -33.94 -43.62 22.47
N VAL A 331 -34.28 -42.74 23.41
CA VAL A 331 -35.18 -41.60 23.19
C VAL A 331 -34.50 -40.25 23.49
N ASN A 332 -33.67 -40.18 24.52
CA ASN A 332 -33.03 -38.95 24.98
C ASN A 332 -31.49 -39.04 25.08
N GLY A 333 -30.89 -40.12 24.57
CA GLY A 333 -29.48 -40.45 24.76
C GLY A 333 -28.54 -39.91 23.70
N ASP A 334 -28.77 -38.70 23.22
CA ASP A 334 -27.86 -37.98 22.32
C ASP A 334 -26.67 -37.45 23.15
N ALA A 335 -25.67 -38.32 23.33
CA ALA A 335 -24.51 -38.03 24.17
C ALA A 335 -23.46 -37.20 23.44
N ASN A 336 -23.38 -37.35 22.10
CA ASN A 336 -22.46 -36.57 21.27
C ASN A 336 -23.03 -35.19 20.88
N GLY A 337 -24.31 -34.93 21.16
CA GLY A 337 -24.96 -33.63 21.00
C GLY A 337 -25.29 -33.27 19.54
N ASP A 338 -25.10 -34.20 18.59
CA ASP A 338 -25.24 -33.94 17.15
C ASP A 338 -26.70 -33.77 16.69
N GLY A 339 -27.65 -33.87 17.63
CA GLY A 339 -29.08 -33.73 17.41
C GLY A 339 -29.75 -35.04 17.00
N VAL A 340 -28.99 -36.14 16.88
CA VAL A 340 -29.48 -37.45 16.45
C VAL A 340 -29.24 -38.47 17.55
N VAL A 341 -30.31 -38.88 18.22
CA VAL A 341 -30.27 -40.03 19.15
C VAL A 341 -29.98 -41.32 18.36
N ASN A 342 -28.77 -41.84 18.48
CA ASN A 342 -28.32 -43.09 17.90
C ASN A 342 -27.48 -43.87 18.93
N THR A 343 -28.12 -44.86 19.55
CA THR A 343 -27.52 -45.64 20.65
C THR A 343 -26.23 -46.38 20.29
N SER A 344 -25.86 -46.49 19.01
CA SER A 344 -24.55 -47.04 18.59
C SER A 344 -23.49 -45.98 18.33
N GLN A 345 -23.86 -44.73 18.04
CA GLN A 345 -22.94 -43.62 17.81
C GLN A 345 -22.69 -42.81 19.10
N ASP A 346 -23.67 -42.80 20.00
CA ASP A 346 -23.66 -42.09 21.28
C ASP A 346 -22.85 -42.80 22.38
N GLU A 347 -22.45 -44.05 22.18
CA GLU A 347 -21.49 -44.72 23.08
C GLU A 347 -20.21 -43.89 23.20
N PHE A 348 -19.62 -43.82 24.41
CA PHE A 348 -18.34 -43.13 24.59
C PHE A 348 -17.48 -43.74 25.70
N VAL A 349 -16.18 -43.42 25.62
CA VAL A 349 -15.22 -43.63 26.70
C VAL A 349 -14.48 -42.31 26.95
N GLU A 350 -14.46 -41.87 28.21
CA GLU A 350 -13.69 -40.73 28.68
C GLU A 350 -12.43 -41.21 29.41
N ILE A 351 -11.30 -40.61 29.03
CA ILE A 351 -9.99 -40.89 29.60
C ILE A 351 -9.41 -39.58 30.14
N VAL A 352 -8.96 -39.58 31.40
CA VAL A 352 -8.37 -38.40 32.04
C VAL A 352 -6.88 -38.62 32.27
N ASN A 353 -6.07 -37.64 31.86
CA ASN A 353 -4.65 -37.60 32.18
C ASN A 353 -4.47 -37.10 33.62
N ASN A 354 -4.07 -37.97 34.54
CA ASN A 354 -3.78 -37.62 35.93
C ASN A 354 -2.29 -37.34 36.18
N GLU A 355 -1.46 -37.34 35.13
CA GLU A 355 -0.07 -36.91 35.22
C GLU A 355 0.05 -35.41 35.53
N PRO A 356 1.11 -34.96 36.22
CA PRO A 356 1.37 -33.54 36.46
C PRO A 356 1.81 -32.78 35.20
N THR A 357 1.99 -33.48 34.08
CA THR A 357 2.42 -32.92 32.79
C THR A 357 1.52 -33.41 31.65
N ALA A 358 1.52 -32.68 30.53
CA ALA A 358 0.81 -33.12 29.34
C ALA A 358 1.31 -34.49 28.87
N LEU A 359 0.38 -35.38 28.51
CA LEU A 359 0.66 -36.75 28.12
C LEU A 359 0.40 -36.94 26.63
N ASN A 360 1.43 -37.28 25.88
CA ASN A 360 1.31 -37.62 24.47
C ASN A 360 0.88 -39.09 24.33
N ILE A 361 -0.31 -39.29 23.78
CA ILE A 361 -0.91 -40.62 23.56
C ILE A 361 -0.99 -40.99 22.07
N SER A 362 -0.20 -40.35 21.22
CA SER A 362 -0.11 -40.66 19.79
C SER A 362 0.14 -42.15 19.57
N GLY A 363 -0.67 -42.78 18.72
CA GLY A 363 -0.56 -44.21 18.39
C GLY A 363 -1.03 -45.17 19.48
N TRP A 364 -1.50 -44.68 20.63
CA TRP A 364 -2.14 -45.53 21.64
C TRP A 364 -3.45 -46.08 21.09
N THR A 365 -3.89 -47.22 21.63
CA THR A 365 -5.13 -47.88 21.16
C THR A 365 -6.13 -48.05 22.30
N LEU A 366 -7.38 -47.70 22.02
CA LEU A 366 -8.54 -48.07 22.82
C LEU A 366 -9.16 -49.33 22.23
N SER A 367 -9.31 -50.37 23.04
CA SER A 367 -9.82 -51.69 22.64
C SER A 367 -11.02 -52.09 23.50
N ASP A 368 -11.92 -52.90 22.93
CA ASP A 368 -12.89 -53.68 23.70
C ASP A 368 -12.37 -55.12 23.96
N ALA A 369 -13.22 -56.05 24.41
CA ALA A 369 -12.84 -57.45 24.58
C ALA A 369 -12.55 -58.20 23.26
N VAL A 370 -12.93 -57.65 22.11
CA VAL A 370 -12.86 -58.30 20.79
C VAL A 370 -11.70 -57.78 19.95
N GLY A 371 -11.36 -56.49 20.05
CA GLY A 371 -10.27 -55.89 19.30
C GLY A 371 -10.08 -54.39 19.53
N VAL A 372 -9.19 -53.80 18.73
CA VAL A 372 -8.94 -52.35 18.75
C VAL A 372 -10.12 -51.62 18.12
N ARG A 373 -10.57 -50.55 18.78
CA ARG A 373 -11.73 -49.73 18.38
C ARG A 373 -11.31 -48.33 17.94
N HIS A 374 -10.36 -47.72 18.64
CA HIS A 374 -9.82 -46.42 18.27
C HIS A 374 -8.30 -46.43 18.37
N THR A 375 -7.62 -45.82 17.39
CA THR A 375 -6.18 -45.54 17.45
C THR A 375 -6.01 -44.02 17.47
N PHE A 376 -5.38 -43.50 18.53
CA PHE A 376 -5.20 -42.07 18.69
C PHE A 376 -4.26 -41.52 17.61
N PRO A 377 -4.68 -40.52 16.80
CA PRO A 377 -3.85 -39.93 15.76
C PRO A 377 -2.54 -39.34 16.31
N THR A 378 -1.54 -39.25 15.43
CA THR A 378 -0.29 -38.51 15.72
C THR A 378 -0.61 -37.09 16.17
N GLY A 379 0.06 -36.63 17.22
CA GLY A 379 -0.16 -35.31 17.81
C GLY A 379 -1.21 -35.27 18.92
N THR A 380 -1.86 -36.40 19.26
CA THR A 380 -2.83 -36.42 20.37
C THR A 380 -2.10 -36.27 21.71
N VAL A 381 -2.26 -35.10 22.34
CA VAL A 381 -1.67 -34.76 23.64
C VAL A 381 -2.76 -34.32 24.60
N ILE A 382 -2.97 -35.06 25.70
CA ILE A 382 -3.91 -34.66 26.75
C ILE A 382 -3.17 -33.78 27.76
N PRO A 383 -3.56 -32.50 27.97
CA PRO A 383 -2.97 -31.68 29.03
C PRO A 383 -3.06 -32.33 30.42
N ALA A 384 -2.16 -31.94 31.32
CA ALA A 384 -2.17 -32.41 32.72
C ALA A 384 -3.52 -32.10 33.38
N GLY A 385 -4.25 -33.11 33.85
CA GLY A 385 -5.56 -32.93 34.48
C GLY A 385 -6.71 -32.61 33.51
N CYS A 386 -6.53 -32.77 32.19
CA CYS A 386 -7.60 -32.68 31.19
C CYS A 386 -8.06 -34.07 30.72
N SER A 387 -9.19 -34.14 30.01
CA SER A 387 -9.72 -35.39 29.46
C SER A 387 -9.71 -35.44 27.93
N VAL A 388 -9.81 -36.66 27.41
CA VAL A 388 -10.20 -36.94 26.03
C VAL A 388 -11.45 -37.83 26.05
N VAL A 389 -12.41 -37.50 25.19
CA VAL A 389 -13.64 -38.27 24.97
C VAL A 389 -13.58 -38.90 23.59
N VAL A 390 -13.72 -40.23 23.54
CA VAL A 390 -13.86 -40.96 22.28
C VAL A 390 -15.31 -41.38 22.14
N PHE A 391 -16.04 -40.80 21.19
CA PHE A 391 -17.38 -41.24 20.81
C PHE A 391 -17.31 -42.37 19.78
N ALA A 392 -18.32 -43.24 19.76
CA ALA A 392 -18.40 -44.32 18.80
C ALA A 392 -18.63 -43.83 17.36
N GLY A 393 -19.36 -42.74 17.16
CA GLY A 393 -19.66 -42.19 15.85
C GLY A 393 -20.30 -40.79 15.89
N GLY A 394 -20.94 -40.41 14.78
CA GLY A 394 -21.67 -39.16 14.64
C GLY A 394 -20.76 -37.94 14.39
N ALA A 395 -21.31 -36.75 14.59
CA ALA A 395 -20.61 -35.47 14.43
C ALA A 395 -20.71 -34.64 15.72
N PRO A 396 -19.89 -34.91 16.75
CA PRO A 396 -20.04 -34.30 18.06
C PRO A 396 -19.98 -32.75 17.99
N THR A 397 -20.93 -32.06 18.62
CA THR A 397 -21.09 -30.57 18.53
C THR A 397 -21.09 -29.87 19.89
N GLY A 398 -21.00 -30.59 21.01
CA GLY A 398 -20.93 -29.99 22.35
C GLY A 398 -19.57 -29.34 22.67
N THR A 399 -19.53 -28.49 23.70
CA THR A 399 -18.26 -27.92 24.20
C THR A 399 -17.44 -28.92 25.02
N PHE A 400 -18.07 -29.96 25.58
CA PHE A 400 -17.43 -31.05 26.34
C PHE A 400 -16.34 -30.59 27.33
N GLY A 401 -16.55 -29.46 28.02
CA GLY A 401 -15.57 -28.90 28.95
C GLY A 401 -14.21 -28.57 28.32
N ARG A 402 -14.16 -28.31 27.01
CA ARG A 402 -12.93 -28.10 26.20
C ARG A 402 -11.95 -29.27 26.28
N SER A 403 -12.48 -30.45 26.57
CA SER A 403 -11.75 -31.72 26.47
C SER A 403 -11.50 -32.05 25.00
N LEU A 404 -10.46 -32.85 24.74
CA LEU A 404 -10.25 -33.37 23.39
C LEU A 404 -11.39 -34.30 23.01
N VAL A 405 -11.95 -34.16 21.81
CA VAL A 405 -13.06 -35.00 21.35
C VAL A 405 -12.63 -35.69 20.07
N GLN A 406 -12.79 -37.01 20.02
CA GLN A 406 -12.48 -37.82 18.86
C GLN A 406 -13.59 -38.82 18.59
N VAL A 407 -13.67 -39.26 17.33
CA VAL A 407 -14.56 -40.34 16.92
C VAL A 407 -13.73 -41.60 16.71
N SER A 408 -14.29 -42.75 17.11
CA SER A 408 -13.68 -44.06 16.94
C SER A 408 -13.17 -44.27 15.51
N THR A 409 -11.90 -44.66 15.34
CA THR A 409 -11.31 -44.90 14.00
C THR A 409 -11.96 -46.07 13.27
N THR A 410 -12.69 -46.93 13.99
CA THR A 410 -13.45 -48.04 13.41
C THR A 410 -14.93 -47.71 13.18
N GLY A 411 -15.37 -46.50 13.56
CA GLY A 411 -16.76 -46.03 13.45
C GLY A 411 -17.74 -46.65 14.45
N GLN A 412 -17.23 -47.33 15.49
CA GLN A 412 -18.00 -47.85 16.63
C GLN A 412 -17.05 -48.20 17.80
N LEU A 413 -17.54 -48.21 19.04
CA LEU A 413 -16.78 -48.71 20.20
C LEU A 413 -17.15 -50.16 20.54
N GLY A 414 -18.36 -50.60 20.21
CA GLY A 414 -18.76 -51.99 20.35
C GLY A 414 -18.99 -52.38 21.81
N LEU A 415 -19.37 -51.42 22.66
CA LEU A 415 -19.55 -51.60 24.09
C LEU A 415 -20.82 -52.43 24.35
N ASN A 416 -20.69 -53.68 24.78
CA ASN A 416 -21.85 -54.56 24.92
C ASN A 416 -22.68 -54.29 26.19
N ASN A 417 -24.00 -54.10 26.03
CA ASN A 417 -24.97 -53.93 27.14
C ASN A 417 -24.99 -55.08 28.16
N THR A 418 -24.50 -56.26 27.83
CA THR A 418 -24.41 -57.40 28.77
C THR A 418 -23.13 -57.43 29.60
N GLY A 419 -22.20 -56.50 29.34
CA GLY A 419 -20.88 -56.39 29.93
C GLY A 419 -19.78 -56.54 28.90
N ASP A 420 -18.70 -55.77 29.09
CA ASP A 420 -17.54 -55.75 28.21
C ASP A 420 -16.27 -55.30 28.97
N THR A 421 -15.14 -55.24 28.27
CA THR A 421 -13.87 -54.74 28.78
C THR A 421 -13.38 -53.59 27.93
N VAL A 422 -13.15 -52.43 28.51
CA VAL A 422 -12.47 -51.31 27.87
C VAL A 422 -10.99 -51.34 28.26
N THR A 423 -10.08 -51.31 27.30
CA THR A 423 -8.62 -51.31 27.56
C THR A 423 -7.92 -50.24 26.76
N LEU A 424 -7.17 -49.37 27.43
CA LEU A 424 -6.23 -48.43 26.82
C LEU A 424 -4.83 -49.03 26.81
N LYS A 425 -4.16 -49.02 25.64
CA LYS A 425 -2.83 -49.60 25.47
C LYS A 425 -1.85 -48.64 24.82
N ASN A 426 -0.62 -48.66 25.33
CA ASN A 426 0.56 -48.10 24.68
C ASN A 426 1.38 -49.26 24.10
N GLY A 427 1.28 -49.48 22.78
CA GLY A 427 1.80 -50.69 22.14
C GLY A 427 1.16 -51.95 22.74
N SER A 428 1.99 -52.84 23.32
CA SER A 428 1.50 -54.05 24.01
C SER A 428 1.14 -53.84 25.48
N LEU A 429 1.51 -52.71 26.09
CA LEU A 429 1.27 -52.45 27.51
C LEU A 429 -0.16 -51.96 27.72
N SER A 430 -0.90 -52.62 28.60
CA SER A 430 -2.17 -52.11 29.13
C SER A 430 -1.89 -51.05 30.17
N VAL A 431 -2.27 -49.79 29.91
CA VAL A 431 -2.00 -48.65 30.79
C VAL A 431 -3.22 -48.28 31.63
N ALA A 432 -4.43 -48.53 31.13
CA ALA A 432 -5.68 -48.48 31.89
C ALA A 432 -6.66 -49.51 31.33
N GLY A 433 -7.55 -50.03 32.17
CA GLY A 433 -8.61 -50.91 31.70
C GLY A 433 -9.70 -51.05 32.74
N TYR A 434 -10.92 -51.32 32.29
CA TYR A 434 -12.07 -51.52 33.15
C TYR A 434 -12.99 -52.59 32.57
N VAL A 435 -13.42 -53.52 33.41
CA VAL A 435 -14.40 -54.56 33.05
C VAL A 435 -15.72 -54.22 33.71
N TYR A 436 -16.76 -54.00 32.92
CA TYR A 436 -18.09 -53.63 33.42
C TYR A 436 -19.12 -54.75 33.23
N GLY A 437 -20.20 -54.68 34.00
CA GLY A 437 -21.26 -55.68 34.04
C GLY A 437 -22.39 -55.39 33.04
N SER A 438 -23.57 -55.97 33.26
CA SER A 438 -24.73 -55.69 32.42
C SER A 438 -25.25 -54.26 32.67
N GLU A 439 -25.19 -53.43 31.64
CA GLU A 439 -25.72 -52.05 31.62
C GLU A 439 -27.05 -51.92 30.84
N GLY A 440 -27.52 -53.01 30.22
CA GLY A 440 -28.77 -53.00 29.45
C GLY A 440 -30.00 -52.55 30.25
N GLY A 441 -30.64 -51.47 29.81
CA GLY A 441 -31.81 -50.84 30.41
C GLY A 441 -31.49 -49.77 31.46
N ASP A 442 -30.20 -49.44 31.67
CA ASP A 442 -29.78 -48.43 32.64
C ASP A 442 -29.72 -47.01 32.05
N ASN A 443 -29.58 -46.89 30.73
CA ASN A 443 -29.72 -45.65 29.97
C ASN A 443 -28.84 -44.49 30.50
N GLN A 444 -27.65 -44.80 31.00
CA GLN A 444 -26.73 -43.85 31.64
C GLN A 444 -25.30 -44.38 31.63
N SER A 445 -24.32 -43.51 31.86
CA SER A 445 -22.92 -43.89 31.93
C SER A 445 -22.53 -44.46 33.30
N LEU A 446 -21.43 -45.20 33.30
CA LEU A 446 -20.65 -45.52 34.49
C LEU A 446 -19.56 -44.48 34.66
N THR A 447 -19.43 -43.90 35.85
CA THR A 447 -18.44 -42.85 36.15
C THR A 447 -17.67 -43.16 37.43
N ARG A 448 -16.49 -42.55 37.56
CA ARG A 448 -15.58 -42.68 38.71
C ARG A 448 -15.98 -41.68 39.79
N ASP A 449 -16.37 -42.14 40.97
CA ASP A 449 -16.82 -41.26 42.08
C ASP A 449 -15.83 -41.25 43.27
N PRO A 450 -15.14 -40.13 43.57
CA PRO A 450 -15.11 -38.86 42.81
C PRO A 450 -14.26 -38.95 41.54
N ASP A 451 -14.43 -38.02 40.61
CA ASP A 451 -13.66 -37.96 39.34
C ASP A 451 -12.16 -38.14 39.56
N VAL A 452 -11.51 -38.83 38.62
CA VAL A 452 -10.07 -39.11 38.53
C VAL A 452 -9.52 -40.02 39.66
N THR A 453 -9.91 -39.77 40.91
CA THR A 453 -9.32 -40.38 42.11
C THR A 453 -10.17 -41.48 42.75
N GLY A 454 -11.45 -41.60 42.35
CA GLY A 454 -12.37 -42.64 42.81
C GLY A 454 -11.88 -44.04 42.45
N GLY A 455 -12.05 -44.99 43.38
CA GLY A 455 -11.68 -46.38 43.17
C GLY A 455 -12.70 -47.17 42.35
N GLU A 456 -12.38 -48.43 42.04
CA GLU A 456 -13.33 -49.35 41.41
C GLU A 456 -14.25 -50.03 42.45
N PRO A 457 -15.50 -50.37 42.10
CA PRO A 457 -16.12 -50.25 40.76
C PRO A 457 -16.57 -48.81 40.43
N LEU A 458 -16.63 -48.47 39.14
CA LEU A 458 -17.36 -47.30 38.66
C LEU A 458 -18.84 -47.41 39.07
N VAL A 459 -19.47 -46.26 39.33
CA VAL A 459 -20.87 -46.17 39.76
C VAL A 459 -21.74 -45.60 38.64
N LYS A 460 -23.05 -45.85 38.71
CA LYS A 460 -24.02 -45.22 37.81
C LYS A 460 -23.97 -43.70 37.96
N HIS A 461 -23.83 -42.96 36.86
CA HIS A 461 -23.62 -41.52 36.87
C HIS A 461 -24.69 -40.76 37.67
N ALA A 462 -25.97 -41.12 37.51
CA ALA A 462 -27.06 -40.47 38.25
C ALA A 462 -26.96 -40.63 39.78
N THR A 463 -26.17 -41.59 40.25
CA THR A 463 -25.96 -41.88 41.68
C THR A 463 -24.63 -41.36 42.23
N ALA A 464 -23.71 -40.91 41.36
CA ALA A 464 -22.42 -40.38 41.76
C ALA A 464 -22.55 -39.08 42.56
N THR A 465 -21.65 -38.87 43.51
CA THR A 465 -21.66 -37.70 44.40
C THR A 465 -21.42 -36.42 43.61
N GLY A 466 -22.42 -35.54 43.54
CA GLY A 466 -22.34 -34.26 42.84
C GLY A 466 -23.01 -34.23 41.47
N SER A 467 -23.51 -35.37 40.96
CA SER A 467 -24.08 -35.46 39.60
C SER A 467 -25.38 -34.67 39.40
N GLY A 468 -26.07 -34.31 40.49
CA GLY A 468 -27.38 -33.67 40.42
C GLY A 468 -28.45 -34.52 39.73
N GLY A 469 -28.21 -35.83 39.54
CA GLY A 469 -29.07 -36.73 38.78
C GLY A 469 -28.83 -36.75 37.27
N ALA A 470 -27.76 -36.09 36.78
CA ALA A 470 -27.34 -36.22 35.38
C ALA A 470 -27.01 -37.68 35.04
N LEU A 471 -27.34 -38.11 33.83
CA LEU A 471 -27.12 -39.49 33.37
C LEU A 471 -25.74 -39.71 32.74
N GLN A 472 -25.01 -38.64 32.43
CA GLN A 472 -23.69 -38.66 31.83
C GLN A 472 -23.07 -37.25 31.88
N SER A 473 -21.74 -37.13 31.77
CA SER A 473 -21.04 -35.84 31.70
C SER A 473 -19.82 -35.87 30.77
N PRO A 474 -19.94 -36.29 29.48
CA PRO A 474 -18.78 -36.44 28.61
C PRO A 474 -17.96 -35.15 28.53
N GLY A 475 -16.65 -35.26 28.78
CA GLY A 475 -15.68 -34.17 28.74
C GLY A 475 -15.73 -33.24 29.95
N ARG A 476 -16.59 -33.52 30.92
CA ARG A 476 -16.79 -32.72 32.12
C ARG A 476 -16.68 -33.61 33.34
N LYS A 477 -16.42 -32.96 34.47
CA LYS A 477 -16.55 -33.62 35.77
C LYS A 477 -18.01 -33.99 36.04
N ILE A 478 -18.24 -34.90 36.98
CA ILE A 478 -19.55 -35.37 37.41
C ILE A 478 -20.53 -34.22 37.71
N ASP A 479 -20.05 -33.11 38.27
CA ASP A 479 -20.84 -31.93 38.63
C ASP A 479 -21.11 -30.97 37.44
N GLY A 480 -20.66 -31.32 36.24
CA GLY A 480 -20.76 -30.51 35.03
C GLY A 480 -19.68 -29.44 34.89
N SER A 481 -18.75 -29.30 35.85
CA SER A 481 -17.62 -28.37 35.72
C SER A 481 -16.55 -28.89 34.75
N GLN A 482 -15.80 -27.97 34.14
CA GLN A 482 -14.66 -28.31 33.30
C GLN A 482 -13.53 -28.97 34.11
N PHE A 483 -12.83 -29.92 33.50
CA PHE A 483 -11.60 -30.46 34.06
C PHE A 483 -10.53 -29.36 34.15
N PRO A 484 -9.88 -29.17 35.31
CA PRO A 484 -9.02 -28.00 35.57
C PRO A 484 -7.78 -27.93 34.68
N GLY A 485 -7.40 -29.04 34.04
CA GLY A 485 -6.30 -29.09 33.10
C GLY A 485 -6.66 -28.69 31.67
N CYS A 486 -7.95 -28.63 31.33
CA CYS A 486 -8.39 -28.28 29.98
C CYS A 486 -8.25 -26.76 29.76
N PRO A 487 -8.00 -26.29 28.53
CA PRO A 487 -7.81 -24.87 28.25
C PRO A 487 -9.02 -24.05 28.71
N ALA A 488 -8.77 -22.99 29.49
CA ALA A 488 -9.79 -22.00 29.77
C ALA A 488 -9.93 -21.07 28.56
N GLU A 489 -11.14 -20.58 28.36
CA GLU A 489 -11.37 -19.47 27.44
C GLU A 489 -10.71 -18.20 27.97
N VAL A 490 -10.16 -17.46 27.04
CA VAL A 490 -9.61 -16.13 27.22
C VAL A 490 -10.54 -15.18 26.47
N LYS A 491 -11.02 -14.14 27.15
CA LYS A 491 -11.92 -13.18 26.50
C LYS A 491 -11.15 -12.30 25.52
N ILE A 492 -11.78 -11.86 24.43
CA ILE A 492 -11.07 -11.19 23.33
C ILE A 492 -10.37 -9.91 23.80
N HIS A 493 -10.98 -9.13 24.70
CA HIS A 493 -10.33 -7.97 25.33
C HIS A 493 -9.07 -8.30 26.15
N GLU A 494 -8.94 -9.51 26.70
CA GLU A 494 -7.71 -9.97 27.37
C GLU A 494 -6.63 -10.35 26.36
N VAL A 495 -7.03 -10.83 25.18
CA VAL A 495 -6.13 -11.10 24.05
C VAL A 495 -5.59 -9.80 23.48
N GLN A 496 -6.45 -8.83 23.21
CA GLN A 496 -6.06 -7.52 22.68
C GLN A 496 -5.26 -6.70 23.71
N GLY A 497 -5.79 -6.54 24.92
CA GLY A 497 -5.22 -5.63 25.91
C GLY A 497 -5.46 -4.16 25.57
N SER A 498 -4.79 -3.25 26.28
CA SER A 498 -5.03 -1.79 26.21
C SER A 498 -3.91 -0.98 25.56
N GLY A 499 -2.97 -1.66 24.90
CA GLY A 499 -1.88 -1.03 24.17
C GLY A 499 -1.77 -1.64 22.78
N ALA A 500 -0.95 -1.02 21.92
CA ALA A 500 -0.79 -1.38 20.50
C ALA A 500 -0.08 -2.72 20.22
N THR A 501 -0.04 -3.63 21.20
CA THR A 501 0.55 -4.96 21.06
C THR A 501 -0.09 -5.85 22.11
N SER A 502 -0.54 -7.02 21.68
CA SER A 502 -1.16 -7.98 22.58
C SER A 502 -0.23 -8.37 23.75
N PRO A 503 -0.73 -8.43 25.00
CA PRO A 503 0.03 -9.01 26.12
C PRO A 503 0.23 -10.53 26.00
N LEU A 504 -0.44 -11.18 25.05
CA LEU A 504 -0.46 -12.63 24.85
C LEU A 504 0.25 -13.09 23.58
N VAL A 505 1.03 -12.23 22.91
CA VAL A 505 1.84 -12.62 21.74
C VAL A 505 2.67 -13.90 22.00
N GLY A 506 2.56 -14.86 21.09
CA GLY A 506 3.21 -16.17 21.16
C GLY A 506 2.57 -17.15 22.14
N LYS A 507 1.44 -16.82 22.75
CA LYS A 507 0.64 -17.74 23.58
C LYS A 507 -0.46 -18.37 22.76
N THR A 508 -0.75 -19.64 23.05
CA THR A 508 -1.95 -20.30 22.57
C THR A 508 -3.13 -19.89 23.47
N VAL A 509 -4.21 -19.44 22.86
CA VAL A 509 -5.46 -19.06 23.53
C VAL A 509 -6.62 -19.87 22.95
N VAL A 510 -7.71 -19.96 23.70
CA VAL A 510 -9.03 -20.39 23.19
C VAL A 510 -9.96 -19.20 23.37
N ILE A 511 -10.55 -18.71 22.29
CA ILE A 511 -11.55 -17.64 22.33
C ILE A 511 -12.90 -18.18 21.87
N GLU A 512 -13.98 -17.57 22.34
CA GLU A 512 -15.31 -17.69 21.76
C GLU A 512 -15.77 -16.29 21.30
N GLY A 513 -16.56 -16.22 20.23
CA GLY A 513 -17.15 -14.96 19.81
C GLY A 513 -17.93 -15.05 18.49
N ILE A 514 -18.58 -13.96 18.11
CA ILE A 514 -19.43 -13.89 16.92
C ILE A 514 -18.63 -13.40 15.72
N VAL A 515 -18.73 -14.11 14.59
CA VAL A 515 -18.18 -13.67 13.31
C VAL A 515 -18.90 -12.41 12.85
N VAL A 516 -18.17 -11.30 12.74
CA VAL A 516 -18.69 -9.98 12.35
C VAL A 516 -18.28 -9.56 10.93
N GLY A 517 -17.27 -10.20 10.36
CA GLY A 517 -16.88 -10.04 8.96
C GLY A 517 -16.14 -11.27 8.45
N ASP A 518 -16.49 -11.75 7.27
CA ASP A 518 -15.96 -12.98 6.68
C ASP A 518 -15.15 -12.64 5.42
N PHE A 519 -13.84 -12.85 5.44
CA PHE A 519 -12.90 -12.46 4.37
C PHE A 519 -12.09 -13.68 3.88
N GLN A 520 -12.63 -14.90 3.96
CA GLN A 520 -11.83 -16.13 3.82
C GLN A 520 -11.33 -16.42 2.40
N ASP A 521 -12.12 -16.22 1.34
CA ASP A 521 -11.71 -16.67 -0.02
C ASP A 521 -12.40 -15.97 -1.20
N GLY A 522 -13.07 -14.83 -0.98
CA GLY A 522 -13.75 -14.09 -2.05
C GLY A 522 -14.94 -14.83 -2.70
N ALA A 523 -15.38 -15.98 -2.15
CA ALA A 523 -16.57 -16.68 -2.64
C ALA A 523 -17.86 -15.91 -2.34
N SER A 524 -18.94 -16.21 -3.07
CA SER A 524 -20.26 -15.60 -2.89
C SER A 524 -20.76 -15.71 -1.45
N GLY A 525 -20.76 -14.60 -0.71
CA GLY A 525 -21.17 -14.53 0.70
C GLY A 525 -20.11 -13.93 1.62
N THR A 526 -18.85 -13.86 1.16
CA THR A 526 -17.73 -13.21 1.85
C THR A 526 -17.71 -11.70 1.58
N ASN A 527 -17.07 -10.95 2.48
CA ASN A 527 -16.75 -9.53 2.40
C ASN A 527 -15.41 -9.25 1.67
N GLY A 528 -14.62 -10.28 1.35
CA GLY A 528 -13.31 -10.10 0.75
C GLY A 528 -12.40 -11.33 0.75
N ASP A 529 -11.07 -11.12 0.59
CA ASP A 529 -10.09 -12.18 0.33
C ASP A 529 -8.82 -12.13 1.23
N PHE A 530 -8.96 -11.61 2.45
CA PHE A 530 -7.86 -11.54 3.43
C PHE A 530 -7.44 -12.90 4.03
N ASN A 531 -8.02 -14.01 3.56
CA ASN A 531 -7.70 -15.37 4.02
C ASN A 531 -8.00 -15.57 5.52
N GLY A 532 -9.07 -14.94 6.01
CA GLY A 532 -9.46 -14.99 7.41
C GLY A 532 -10.83 -14.37 7.68
N PHE A 533 -11.16 -14.18 8.94
CA PHE A 533 -12.43 -13.59 9.36
C PHE A 533 -12.25 -12.84 10.69
N HIS A 534 -13.11 -11.87 10.97
CA HIS A 534 -13.12 -11.13 12.22
C HIS A 534 -14.17 -11.69 13.17
N VAL A 535 -13.76 -11.88 14.42
CA VAL A 535 -14.62 -12.34 15.52
C VAL A 535 -14.69 -11.22 16.56
N GLN A 536 -15.87 -11.00 17.12
CA GLN A 536 -16.09 -10.06 18.21
C GLN A 536 -16.86 -10.70 19.36
N GLU A 537 -16.47 -10.38 20.58
CA GLU A 537 -17.08 -10.86 21.82
C GLU A 537 -18.60 -10.57 21.85
N GLU A 538 -19.39 -11.48 22.40
CA GLU A 538 -20.81 -11.26 22.64
C GLU A 538 -21.05 -10.06 23.57
N ASP A 539 -22.11 -9.29 23.31
CA ASP A 539 -22.52 -8.15 24.16
C ASP A 539 -22.71 -8.51 25.66
N ALA A 540 -22.85 -9.80 26.00
CA ALA A 540 -22.99 -10.26 27.37
C ALA A 540 -21.65 -10.38 28.12
N ASP A 541 -20.54 -10.52 27.39
CA ASP A 541 -19.22 -10.89 27.91
C ASP A 541 -18.17 -9.77 27.75
N VAL A 542 -18.56 -8.64 27.14
CA VAL A 542 -17.77 -7.41 27.09
C VAL A 542 -17.37 -6.91 28.49
N ASP A 543 -16.14 -6.41 28.64
CA ASP A 543 -15.60 -6.01 29.95
C ASP A 543 -16.02 -4.60 30.40
N GLY A 544 -16.55 -3.80 29.46
CA GLY A 544 -16.96 -2.41 29.68
C GLY A 544 -15.81 -1.41 29.77
N ASN A 545 -14.59 -1.78 29.38
CA ASN A 545 -13.42 -0.93 29.31
C ASN A 545 -13.24 -0.38 27.88
N ALA A 546 -13.37 0.93 27.72
CA ALA A 546 -13.28 1.57 26.40
C ALA A 546 -11.85 1.63 25.81
N LEU A 547 -10.84 1.06 26.49
CA LEU A 547 -9.45 1.03 26.02
C LEU A 547 -9.04 -0.34 25.47
N THR A 548 -9.92 -1.33 25.51
CA THR A 548 -9.65 -2.71 25.07
C THR A 548 -10.60 -3.06 23.95
N SER A 549 -10.06 -3.61 22.86
CA SER A 549 -10.88 -4.09 21.75
C SER A 549 -11.55 -5.42 22.10
N GLU A 550 -12.80 -5.57 21.71
CA GLU A 550 -13.56 -6.83 21.79
C GLU A 550 -13.48 -7.64 20.50
N GLY A 551 -12.75 -7.15 19.50
CA GLY A 551 -12.61 -7.74 18.17
C GLY A 551 -11.21 -8.28 17.91
N ILE A 552 -11.10 -9.34 17.10
CA ILE A 552 -9.82 -9.90 16.68
C ILE A 552 -9.93 -10.55 15.30
N PHE A 553 -8.86 -10.47 14.53
CA PHE A 553 -8.74 -11.16 13.25
C PHE A 553 -8.24 -12.60 13.44
N VAL A 554 -8.86 -13.55 12.75
CA VAL A 554 -8.44 -14.96 12.71
C VAL A 554 -7.95 -15.26 11.31
N PHE A 555 -6.64 -15.47 11.17
CA PHE A 555 -6.01 -15.79 9.89
C PHE A 555 -6.00 -17.31 9.66
N ASP A 556 -6.78 -17.75 8.66
CA ASP A 556 -7.00 -19.17 8.30
C ASP A 556 -6.16 -19.61 7.07
N GLY A 557 -5.46 -18.67 6.43
CA GLY A 557 -4.65 -18.95 5.24
C GLY A 557 -5.48 -19.33 4.00
N ASN A 558 -4.80 -19.78 2.94
CA ASN A 558 -5.40 -19.91 1.60
C ASN A 558 -6.45 -21.04 1.45
N PHE A 559 -6.67 -21.85 2.48
CA PHE A 559 -7.64 -22.95 2.45
C PHE A 559 -8.36 -22.97 3.80
N PRO A 560 -9.56 -22.36 3.89
CA PRO A 560 -10.20 -22.23 5.18
C PRO A 560 -10.43 -23.62 5.78
N ALA A 561 -9.94 -23.84 6.99
CA ALA A 561 -10.17 -25.09 7.71
C ALA A 561 -11.68 -25.29 7.95
N VAL A 562 -12.40 -24.18 8.17
CA VAL A 562 -13.86 -24.12 8.30
C VAL A 562 -14.38 -22.85 7.62
N ASN A 563 -15.33 -23.01 6.69
CA ASN A 563 -16.06 -21.88 6.10
C ASN A 563 -17.08 -21.36 7.11
N VAL A 564 -16.91 -20.14 7.60
CA VAL A 564 -17.82 -19.50 8.57
C VAL A 564 -18.80 -18.56 7.87
N ALA A 565 -19.83 -18.12 8.58
CA ALA A 565 -20.73 -17.07 8.12
C ALA A 565 -20.89 -15.97 9.18
N ILE A 566 -21.16 -14.74 8.74
CA ILE A 566 -21.52 -13.62 9.62
C ILE A 566 -22.68 -14.03 10.54
N GLY A 567 -22.51 -13.86 11.85
CA GLY A 567 -23.45 -14.28 12.88
C GLY A 567 -23.22 -15.68 13.45
N ASP A 568 -22.24 -16.43 12.96
CA ASP A 568 -21.81 -17.68 13.59
C ASP A 568 -21.09 -17.39 14.91
N LEU A 569 -21.40 -18.19 15.93
CA LEU A 569 -20.64 -18.25 17.18
C LEU A 569 -19.55 -19.30 17.01
N VAL A 570 -18.30 -18.89 17.13
CA VAL A 570 -17.14 -19.76 16.89
C VAL A 570 -16.25 -19.90 18.12
N GLU A 571 -15.72 -21.10 18.34
CA GLU A 571 -14.57 -21.36 19.22
C GLU A 571 -13.31 -21.46 18.37
N VAL A 572 -12.28 -20.67 18.70
CA VAL A 572 -11.00 -20.65 17.99
C VAL A 572 -9.86 -20.92 18.96
N GLN A 573 -9.08 -21.96 18.70
CA GLN A 573 -7.87 -22.28 19.48
C GLN A 573 -6.61 -22.06 18.65
N GLY A 574 -5.90 -20.95 18.85
CA GLY A 574 -4.71 -20.60 18.07
C GLY A 574 -3.67 -19.81 18.84
N VAL A 575 -2.58 -19.44 18.16
CA VAL A 575 -1.48 -18.64 18.70
C VAL A 575 -1.72 -17.17 18.36
N VAL A 576 -1.61 -16.31 19.35
CA VAL A 576 -1.70 -14.85 19.15
C VAL A 576 -0.41 -14.34 18.53
N SER A 577 -0.52 -13.52 17.48
CA SER A 577 0.59 -12.89 16.77
C SER A 577 0.29 -11.45 16.38
N GLU A 578 1.35 -10.74 15.97
CA GLU A 578 1.30 -9.39 15.41
C GLU A 578 1.71 -9.46 13.95
N PHE A 579 0.87 -8.98 13.04
CA PHE A 579 1.19 -8.92 11.62
C PHE A 579 1.10 -7.48 11.12
N ASN A 580 2.25 -6.86 10.85
CA ASN A 580 2.36 -5.45 10.46
C ASN A 580 1.64 -4.45 11.41
N GLY A 581 1.48 -4.83 12.68
CA GLY A 581 0.82 -4.01 13.71
C GLY A 581 -0.63 -4.40 14.00
N LEU A 582 -1.22 -5.36 13.26
CA LEU A 582 -2.53 -5.94 13.56
C LEU A 582 -2.39 -7.12 14.52
N THR A 583 -3.20 -7.17 15.59
CA THR A 583 -3.32 -8.36 16.44
C THR A 583 -4.18 -9.42 15.76
N GLU A 584 -3.63 -10.63 15.59
CA GLU A 584 -4.33 -11.76 14.95
C GLU A 584 -4.12 -13.08 15.69
N ILE A 585 -5.00 -14.05 15.43
CA ILE A 585 -4.83 -15.45 15.83
C ILE A 585 -4.45 -16.29 14.61
N THR A 586 -3.35 -17.03 14.72
CA THR A 586 -2.79 -17.91 13.69
C THR A 586 -2.58 -19.33 14.19
N SER A 587 -2.14 -20.25 13.31
CA SER A 587 -1.62 -21.57 13.68
C SER A 587 -2.56 -22.40 14.59
N PHE A 588 -3.85 -22.41 14.29
CA PHE A 588 -4.85 -23.02 15.15
C PHE A 588 -5.06 -24.51 14.86
N THR A 589 -5.43 -25.25 15.91
CA THR A 589 -5.74 -26.69 15.83
C THR A 589 -7.17 -26.98 15.36
N GLY A 590 -7.99 -25.93 15.18
CA GLY A 590 -9.29 -25.95 14.51
C GLY A 590 -10.17 -24.76 14.91
N VAL A 591 -11.10 -24.37 14.02
CA VAL A 591 -12.24 -23.48 14.29
C VAL A 591 -13.47 -24.37 14.46
N LYS A 592 -14.33 -24.10 15.45
CA LYS A 592 -15.60 -24.82 15.62
C LYS A 592 -16.76 -23.85 15.61
N VAL A 593 -17.79 -24.11 14.80
CA VAL A 593 -19.05 -23.36 14.85
C VAL A 593 -19.94 -23.95 15.95
N LEU A 594 -20.12 -23.20 17.04
CA LEU A 594 -20.95 -23.58 18.19
C LEU A 594 -22.43 -23.21 17.98
N GLY A 595 -22.71 -22.21 17.15
CA GLY A 595 -24.05 -21.73 16.83
C GLY A 595 -24.07 -20.92 15.56
N ASN A 596 -25.22 -20.81 14.90
CA ASN A 596 -25.38 -20.12 13.61
C ASN A 596 -26.48 -19.05 13.71
N GLY A 597 -26.33 -17.94 12.98
CA GLY A 597 -27.37 -16.91 12.85
C GLY A 597 -27.70 -16.16 14.15
N ASN A 598 -26.72 -16.00 15.02
CA ASN A 598 -26.83 -15.21 16.24
C ASN A 598 -26.97 -13.71 15.90
N PRO A 599 -27.59 -12.90 16.79
CA PRO A 599 -27.53 -11.45 16.66
C PRO A 599 -26.07 -10.96 16.66
N LEU A 600 -25.74 -10.03 15.75
CA LEU A 600 -24.42 -9.43 15.74
C LEU A 600 -24.19 -8.58 16.99
N PRO A 601 -22.97 -8.56 17.55
CA PRO A 601 -22.57 -7.62 18.58
C PRO A 601 -22.89 -6.18 18.19
N THR A 602 -23.18 -5.36 19.20
CA THR A 602 -23.49 -3.95 18.99
C THR A 602 -22.27 -3.25 18.38
N ALA A 603 -22.46 -2.55 17.24
CA ALA A 603 -21.36 -1.79 16.63
C ALA A 603 -20.93 -0.64 17.52
N ALA A 604 -19.61 -0.49 17.69
CA ALA A 604 -19.05 0.68 18.35
C ALA A 604 -19.29 1.93 17.48
N THR A 605 -19.82 2.99 18.09
CA THR A 605 -20.11 4.24 17.38
C THR A 605 -18.91 5.17 17.46
N LEU A 606 -18.40 5.59 16.31
CA LEU A 606 -17.28 6.50 16.16
C LEU A 606 -17.68 7.78 15.43
N SER A 607 -16.87 8.82 15.61
CA SER A 607 -17.00 10.13 14.98
C SER A 607 -15.62 10.70 14.68
N LEU A 608 -15.49 11.39 13.56
CA LEU A 608 -14.33 12.23 13.27
C LEU A 608 -14.63 13.70 13.64
N PRO A 609 -13.63 14.48 14.09
CA PRO A 609 -12.25 14.08 14.32
C PRO A 609 -12.06 13.27 15.62
N VAL A 610 -11.05 12.40 15.65
CA VAL A 610 -10.59 11.73 16.88
C VAL A 610 -9.66 12.63 17.70
N THR A 611 -9.34 12.26 18.95
CA THR A 611 -8.42 13.07 19.78
C THR A 611 -6.96 12.70 19.56
N ALA A 612 -6.71 11.45 19.19
CA ALA A 612 -5.45 10.93 18.68
C ALA A 612 -5.74 9.84 17.63
N VAL A 613 -4.91 9.70 16.60
CA VAL A 613 -5.05 8.61 15.61
C VAL A 613 -5.05 7.23 16.29
N THR A 614 -4.31 7.08 17.39
CA THR A 614 -4.28 5.86 18.20
C THR A 614 -5.59 5.56 18.94
N ASP A 615 -6.57 6.46 18.95
CA ASP A 615 -7.89 6.20 19.56
C ASP A 615 -8.63 5.07 18.82
N PHE A 616 -8.29 4.80 17.55
CA PHE A 616 -8.83 3.68 16.79
C PHE A 616 -8.34 2.30 17.29
N GLU A 617 -7.21 2.25 17.98
CA GLU A 617 -6.62 1.02 18.51
C GLU A 617 -7.58 0.24 19.42
N ALA A 618 -8.33 0.97 20.25
CA ALA A 618 -9.30 0.36 21.17
C ALA A 618 -10.48 -0.32 20.45
N TYR A 619 -10.54 -0.23 19.12
CA TYR A 619 -11.56 -0.82 18.27
C TYR A 619 -10.99 -1.78 17.24
N GLU A 620 -9.68 -2.09 17.26
CA GLU A 620 -9.04 -2.98 16.29
C GLU A 620 -9.78 -4.33 16.16
N GLY A 621 -10.19 -4.69 14.95
CA GLY A 621 -10.95 -5.91 14.67
C GLY A 621 -12.43 -5.86 15.06
N MET A 622 -12.92 -4.78 15.66
CA MET A 622 -14.33 -4.64 16.04
C MET A 622 -15.18 -4.15 14.87
N ARG A 623 -16.46 -4.53 14.91
CA ARG A 623 -17.52 -3.90 14.12
C ARG A 623 -17.77 -2.48 14.62
N VAL A 624 -17.57 -1.51 13.74
CA VAL A 624 -17.74 -0.07 14.01
C VAL A 624 -18.75 0.57 13.06
N THR A 625 -19.28 1.72 13.45
CA THR A 625 -20.13 2.55 12.60
C THR A 625 -19.83 4.03 12.81
N PHE A 626 -19.83 4.80 11.72
CA PHE A 626 -19.81 6.27 11.73
C PHE A 626 -21.19 6.77 11.29
N PRO A 627 -22.10 7.12 12.23
CA PRO A 627 -23.43 7.62 11.88
C PRO A 627 -23.39 9.02 11.27
N GLN A 628 -22.31 9.78 11.51
CA GLN A 628 -22.14 11.10 10.93
C GLN A 628 -21.98 11.01 9.41
N ALA A 629 -22.38 12.08 8.72
CA ALA A 629 -22.01 12.24 7.32
C ALA A 629 -20.52 12.58 7.24
N LEU A 630 -19.81 11.85 6.40
CA LEU A 630 -18.39 12.04 6.07
C LEU A 630 -18.27 12.44 4.60
N VAL A 631 -17.29 13.27 4.29
CA VAL A 631 -16.97 13.74 2.94
C VAL A 631 -15.98 12.78 2.29
N ILE A 632 -16.21 12.43 1.02
CA ILE A 632 -15.22 11.73 0.19
C ILE A 632 -14.13 12.76 -0.17
N SER A 633 -12.95 12.60 0.40
CA SER A 633 -11.86 13.57 0.30
C SER A 633 -10.74 13.13 -0.64
N GLU A 634 -10.43 11.83 -0.72
CA GLU A 634 -9.36 11.27 -1.56
C GLU A 634 -9.82 9.99 -2.26
N TYR A 635 -9.31 9.75 -3.47
CA TYR A 635 -9.64 8.62 -4.34
C TYR A 635 -8.50 8.23 -5.31
N PHE A 636 -7.29 8.74 -5.13
CA PHE A 636 -6.11 8.37 -5.93
C PHE A 636 -5.77 6.88 -5.91
N ASN A 637 -6.11 6.15 -4.83
CA ASN A 637 -5.90 4.70 -4.75
C ASN A 637 -7.14 3.89 -5.15
N PHE A 638 -8.20 4.53 -5.63
CA PHE A 638 -9.48 3.86 -5.83
C PHE A 638 -9.44 2.84 -6.98
N ASP A 639 -8.84 3.19 -8.11
CA ASP A 639 -8.75 2.30 -9.27
C ASP A 639 -7.88 1.06 -9.00
N ARG A 640 -6.79 1.25 -8.24
CA ARG A 640 -5.76 0.26 -7.99
C ARG A 640 -6.02 -0.60 -6.76
N PHE A 641 -6.59 -0.03 -5.70
CA PHE A 641 -6.76 -0.71 -4.41
C PHE A 641 -8.18 -0.61 -3.84
N GLY A 642 -9.12 0.07 -4.53
CA GLY A 642 -10.48 0.21 -4.01
C GLY A 642 -10.62 1.15 -2.81
N GLU A 643 -9.57 1.93 -2.51
CA GLU A 643 -9.49 2.78 -1.33
C GLU A 643 -9.99 4.20 -1.60
N ILE A 644 -10.78 4.74 -0.68
CA ILE A 644 -11.08 6.19 -0.58
C ILE A 644 -10.79 6.70 0.83
N VAL A 645 -10.52 8.00 1.00
CA VAL A 645 -10.40 8.63 2.32
C VAL A 645 -11.64 9.45 2.62
N LEU A 646 -12.14 9.29 3.85
CA LEU A 646 -13.30 9.99 4.38
C LEU A 646 -12.89 10.94 5.50
N THR A 647 -13.48 12.14 5.50
CA THR A 647 -13.24 13.19 6.51
C THR A 647 -14.55 13.76 7.06
N SER A 648 -14.55 14.52 8.16
CA SER A 648 -15.79 15.13 8.67
C SER A 648 -16.24 16.35 7.84
N GLU A 649 -15.29 17.01 7.19
CA GLU A 649 -15.48 18.15 6.30
C GLU A 649 -14.45 18.14 5.17
N ARG A 650 -14.64 19.01 4.17
CA ARG A 650 -13.67 19.15 3.07
C ARG A 650 -12.54 20.06 3.55
N HIS A 651 -11.32 19.52 3.61
CA HIS A 651 -10.16 20.25 4.13
C HIS A 651 -9.44 21.00 3.03
N LEU A 652 -9.01 22.23 3.31
CA LEU A 652 -8.05 22.94 2.48
C LEU A 652 -6.64 22.39 2.74
N THR A 653 -5.78 22.47 1.74
CA THR A 653 -4.35 22.26 1.96
C THR A 653 -3.86 23.33 2.95
N PRO A 654 -3.05 22.99 3.97
CA PRO A 654 -2.71 23.95 5.02
C PRO A 654 -2.13 25.29 4.55
N THR A 655 -1.35 25.31 3.47
CA THR A 655 -0.79 26.55 2.89
C THR A 655 -1.71 27.24 1.87
N ALA A 656 -2.92 26.71 1.66
CA ALA A 656 -4.02 27.45 1.04
C ALA A 656 -4.84 28.24 2.09
N GLU A 657 -4.79 27.85 3.36
CA GLU A 657 -5.53 28.54 4.45
C GLU A 657 -4.61 29.41 5.33
N PHE A 658 -3.39 28.95 5.58
CA PHE A 658 -2.45 29.57 6.50
C PHE A 658 -1.11 29.88 5.85
N GLU A 659 -0.53 31.01 6.26
CA GLU A 659 0.88 31.31 6.01
C GLU A 659 1.80 30.17 6.48
N PRO A 660 2.89 29.87 5.75
CA PRO A 660 3.88 28.86 6.10
C PRO A 660 4.36 28.96 7.55
N GLY A 661 4.47 27.80 8.20
CA GLY A 661 4.97 27.68 9.56
C GLY A 661 4.01 26.98 10.53
N ALA A 662 4.04 27.39 11.80
CA ALA A 662 3.40 26.63 12.88
C ALA A 662 1.89 26.42 12.71
N PRO A 663 1.07 27.39 12.25
CA PRO A 663 -0.35 27.16 11.99
C PRO A 663 -0.60 26.14 10.88
N ALA A 664 0.11 26.24 9.75
CA ALA A 664 0.00 25.26 8.66
C ALA A 664 0.39 23.84 9.11
N ILE A 665 1.47 23.71 9.89
CA ILE A 665 1.88 22.42 10.48
C ILE A 665 0.79 21.89 11.42
N GLN A 666 0.14 22.76 12.21
CA GLN A 666 -0.94 22.36 13.10
C GLN A 666 -2.16 21.86 12.32
N ALA A 667 -2.59 22.58 11.27
CA ALA A 667 -3.69 22.16 10.41
C ALA A 667 -3.41 20.80 9.75
N ALA A 668 -2.18 20.55 9.31
CA ALA A 668 -1.77 19.23 8.80
C ALA A 668 -1.92 18.11 9.85
N GLN A 669 -1.66 18.40 11.13
CA GLN A 669 -1.88 17.42 12.21
C GLN A 669 -3.37 17.23 12.53
N GLU A 670 -4.17 18.29 12.45
CA GLU A 670 -5.62 18.24 12.65
C GLU A 670 -6.30 17.42 11.55
N PHE A 671 -5.86 17.53 10.30
CA PHE A 671 -6.31 16.67 9.20
C PHE A 671 -6.08 15.17 9.46
N LEU A 672 -4.93 14.79 10.06
CA LEU A 672 -4.67 13.39 10.42
C LEU A 672 -5.65 12.85 11.46
N LEU A 673 -6.20 13.71 12.32
CA LEU A 673 -7.24 13.35 13.29
C LEU A 673 -8.63 13.28 12.67
N ASP A 674 -8.83 13.93 11.52
CA ASP A 674 -10.12 14.03 10.83
C ASP A 674 -10.21 13.15 9.58
N ARG A 675 -9.43 12.06 9.50
CA ARG A 675 -9.48 11.14 8.35
C ARG A 675 -9.59 9.67 8.76
N ILE A 676 -10.29 8.90 7.94
CA ILE A 676 -10.30 7.43 7.98
C ILE A 676 -10.34 6.88 6.55
N THR A 677 -9.58 5.83 6.26
CA THR A 677 -9.65 5.15 4.97
C THR A 677 -10.85 4.21 4.93
N LEU A 678 -11.67 4.26 3.88
CA LEU A 678 -12.65 3.24 3.55
C LEU A 678 -12.07 2.39 2.42
N ASP A 679 -11.90 1.10 2.70
CA ASP A 679 -11.37 0.10 1.77
C ASP A 679 -12.54 -0.69 1.15
N ASP A 680 -12.26 -1.69 0.34
CA ASP A 680 -13.27 -2.55 -0.31
C ASP A 680 -13.25 -4.01 0.17
N GLY A 681 -12.38 -4.35 1.12
CA GLY A 681 -12.23 -5.70 1.68
C GLY A 681 -11.33 -6.64 0.86
N ARG A 682 -10.72 -6.19 -0.24
CA ARG A 682 -9.96 -7.05 -1.16
C ARG A 682 -8.49 -6.66 -1.22
N SER A 683 -7.64 -7.66 -1.23
CA SER A 683 -6.17 -7.54 -1.29
C SER A 683 -5.63 -7.52 -2.72
N THR A 684 -6.48 -7.78 -3.72
CA THR A 684 -6.09 -7.80 -5.13
C THR A 684 -6.01 -6.40 -5.72
N GLN A 685 -4.93 -6.13 -6.47
CA GLN A 685 -4.83 -4.91 -7.27
C GLN A 685 -5.84 -4.91 -8.41
N ASN A 686 -6.36 -3.74 -8.71
CA ASN A 686 -7.29 -3.44 -9.80
C ASN A 686 -8.59 -4.25 -9.64
N PRO A 687 -9.30 -4.08 -8.51
CA PRO A 687 -10.41 -4.96 -8.15
C PRO A 687 -11.59 -4.84 -9.12
N ASP A 688 -12.06 -5.96 -9.67
CA ASP A 688 -13.18 -6.04 -10.61
C ASP A 688 -14.37 -6.82 -10.02
N PRO A 689 -15.55 -6.20 -9.85
CA PRO A 689 -15.84 -4.78 -10.14
C PRO A 689 -15.26 -3.83 -9.08
N ALA A 690 -14.97 -2.59 -9.48
CA ALA A 690 -14.77 -1.49 -8.54
C ALA A 690 -16.08 -1.24 -7.77
N ILE A 691 -15.99 -1.02 -6.45
CA ILE A 691 -17.16 -0.93 -5.57
C ILE A 691 -17.36 0.52 -5.13
N HIS A 692 -18.56 1.02 -5.38
CA HIS A 692 -19.00 2.32 -4.90
C HIS A 692 -19.23 2.23 -3.37
N PRO A 693 -19.00 3.29 -2.58
CA PRO A 693 -19.22 3.29 -1.14
C PRO A 693 -20.66 2.97 -0.68
N ASN A 694 -21.62 2.87 -1.61
CA ASN A 694 -22.99 2.41 -1.34
C ASN A 694 -23.14 0.87 -1.44
N GLY A 695 -22.04 0.15 -1.63
CA GLY A 695 -21.99 -1.31 -1.82
C GLY A 695 -22.36 -1.79 -3.22
N GLY A 696 -22.72 -0.88 -4.14
CA GLY A 696 -22.99 -1.19 -5.54
C GLY A 696 -21.74 -1.14 -6.41
N VAL A 697 -21.86 -1.58 -7.67
CA VAL A 697 -20.77 -1.48 -8.66
C VAL A 697 -20.56 -0.01 -9.05
N PHE A 698 -19.31 0.47 -8.99
CA PHE A 698 -18.93 1.77 -9.53
C PHE A 698 -18.97 1.75 -11.05
N ASN A 699 -19.66 2.71 -11.68
CA ASN A 699 -19.71 2.88 -13.13
C ASN A 699 -20.24 4.29 -13.49
N LEU A 700 -20.31 4.64 -14.77
CA LEU A 700 -20.78 5.96 -15.26
C LEU A 700 -22.23 6.34 -14.87
N SER A 701 -23.02 5.42 -14.30
CA SER A 701 -24.36 5.69 -13.75
C SER A 701 -24.45 5.58 -12.23
N ASN A 702 -23.39 5.10 -11.57
CA ASN A 702 -23.24 4.98 -10.12
C ASN A 702 -21.78 5.28 -9.77
N PHE A 703 -21.40 6.55 -9.91
CA PHE A 703 -20.08 7.09 -9.57
C PHE A 703 -20.23 8.08 -8.41
N PHE A 704 -19.12 8.41 -7.75
CA PHE A 704 -19.03 9.49 -6.77
C PHE A 704 -18.10 10.58 -7.28
N ARG A 705 -18.18 11.77 -6.69
CA ARG A 705 -17.23 12.87 -6.83
C ARG A 705 -16.63 13.21 -5.47
N GLY A 706 -15.43 13.78 -5.47
CA GLY A 706 -14.89 14.47 -4.30
C GLY A 706 -15.90 15.48 -3.76
N GLY A 707 -16.04 15.58 -2.44
CA GLY A 707 -17.06 16.43 -1.82
C GLY A 707 -18.46 15.80 -1.68
N ASP A 708 -18.72 14.63 -2.29
CA ASP A 708 -19.92 13.86 -1.97
C ASP A 708 -19.85 13.32 -0.54
N THR A 709 -21.02 12.97 0.04
CA THR A 709 -21.09 12.53 1.43
C THR A 709 -21.59 11.11 1.58
N VAL A 710 -21.07 10.40 2.60
CA VAL A 710 -21.49 9.06 3.01
C VAL A 710 -21.77 9.07 4.51
N ALA A 711 -22.90 8.48 4.92
CA ALA A 711 -23.25 8.33 6.34
C ALA A 711 -23.50 6.86 6.67
N ASN A 712 -23.53 6.53 7.97
CA ASN A 712 -23.71 5.16 8.45
C ASN A 712 -22.67 4.18 7.89
N VAL A 713 -21.45 4.66 7.67
CA VAL A 713 -20.31 3.85 7.22
C VAL A 713 -20.06 2.78 8.27
N THR A 714 -20.28 1.52 7.90
CA THR A 714 -20.31 0.40 8.84
C THR A 714 -19.45 -0.74 8.31
N GLY A 715 -18.52 -1.20 9.13
CA GLY A 715 -17.56 -2.23 8.76
C GLY A 715 -16.69 -2.63 9.94
N ILE A 716 -15.58 -3.29 9.66
CA ILE A 716 -14.58 -3.68 10.65
C ILE A 716 -13.50 -2.61 10.71
N MET A 717 -13.11 -2.17 11.91
CA MET A 717 -11.91 -1.35 12.09
C MET A 717 -10.69 -2.26 11.94
N ASP A 718 -9.88 -2.00 10.93
CA ASP A 718 -8.69 -2.78 10.57
C ASP A 718 -7.45 -1.88 10.60
N PHE A 719 -6.27 -2.49 10.72
CA PHE A 719 -4.98 -1.82 10.68
C PHE A 719 -4.06 -2.50 9.67
N SER A 720 -3.80 -1.82 8.55
CA SER A 720 -2.89 -2.33 7.52
C SER A 720 -2.23 -1.18 6.75
N PHE A 721 -1.04 -1.45 6.20
CA PHE A 721 -0.21 -0.44 5.52
C PHE A 721 0.06 0.83 6.37
N ASN A 722 0.13 0.68 7.70
CA ASN A 722 0.27 1.77 8.68
C ASN A 722 -0.90 2.77 8.72
N LEU A 723 -2.10 2.33 8.32
CA LEU A 723 -3.32 3.14 8.36
C LEU A 723 -4.43 2.36 9.06
N TYR A 724 -5.21 3.05 9.90
CA TYR A 724 -6.52 2.56 10.31
C TYR A 724 -7.50 2.70 9.14
N ARG A 725 -8.29 1.65 8.90
CA ARG A 725 -9.22 1.60 7.78
C ARG A 725 -10.50 0.87 8.17
N ILE A 726 -11.56 1.13 7.42
CA ILE A 726 -12.84 0.44 7.55
C ILE A 726 -12.96 -0.58 6.43
N GLN A 727 -13.09 -1.85 6.79
CA GLN A 727 -13.43 -2.93 5.87
C GLN A 727 -14.96 -3.08 5.83
N PRO A 728 -15.64 -2.65 4.76
CA PRO A 728 -17.10 -2.53 4.76
C PRO A 728 -17.78 -3.90 4.82
N THR A 729 -18.71 -4.05 5.76
CA THR A 729 -19.59 -5.24 5.83
C THR A 729 -20.94 -5.00 5.12
N GLN A 730 -21.19 -3.75 4.72
CA GLN A 730 -22.39 -3.30 4.02
C GLN A 730 -22.13 -1.95 3.32
N GLY A 731 -23.00 -1.56 2.40
CA GLY A 731 -22.97 -0.22 1.79
C GLY A 731 -23.36 0.89 2.76
N ALA A 732 -22.75 2.07 2.60
CA ALA A 732 -23.07 3.30 3.31
C ALA A 732 -24.18 4.11 2.62
N ASP A 733 -24.78 5.04 3.36
CA ASP A 733 -25.79 5.96 2.85
C ASP A 733 -25.11 7.10 2.07
N TYR A 734 -25.00 6.94 0.76
CA TYR A 734 -24.40 7.91 -0.15
C TYR A 734 -25.36 9.02 -0.56
N VAL A 735 -24.86 10.27 -0.60
CA VAL A 735 -25.56 11.46 -1.10
C VAL A 735 -24.64 12.23 -2.07
N PRO A 736 -25.08 12.46 -3.33
CA PRO A 736 -24.34 13.27 -4.31
C PRO A 736 -24.43 14.75 -3.95
N ALA A 737 -23.57 15.20 -3.03
CA ALA A 737 -23.56 16.55 -2.49
C ALA A 737 -22.80 17.54 -3.40
N ASN A 738 -21.90 17.04 -4.26
CA ASN A 738 -21.17 17.83 -5.25
C ASN A 738 -21.65 17.47 -6.67
N PRO A 739 -22.71 18.13 -7.19
CA PRO A 739 -23.24 17.82 -8.52
C PRO A 739 -22.29 18.26 -9.63
N ARG A 740 -22.10 17.39 -10.62
CA ARG A 740 -21.22 17.61 -11.77
C ARG A 740 -21.65 18.83 -12.62
N PRO A 741 -20.79 19.85 -12.83
CA PRO A 741 -21.12 21.03 -13.62
C PRO A 741 -21.03 20.76 -15.13
N THR A 742 -22.10 21.05 -15.88
CA THR A 742 -22.14 20.78 -17.33
C THR A 742 -21.49 21.85 -18.20
N THR A 743 -21.31 23.05 -17.65
CA THR A 743 -20.68 24.21 -18.30
C THR A 743 -20.01 25.06 -17.21
N PRO A 744 -18.96 25.83 -17.52
CA PRO A 744 -18.44 26.82 -16.58
C PRO A 744 -19.49 27.87 -16.22
N GLU A 745 -19.34 28.49 -15.05
CA GLU A 745 -20.17 29.64 -14.66
C GLU A 745 -19.88 30.87 -15.54
N ASP A 746 -20.85 31.77 -15.68
CA ASP A 746 -20.71 32.96 -16.52
C ASP A 746 -19.85 34.02 -15.81
N VAL A 747 -18.72 34.36 -16.42
CA VAL A 747 -17.76 35.37 -15.92
C VAL A 747 -17.99 36.76 -16.52
N GLY A 748 -18.94 36.90 -17.45
CA GLY A 748 -19.21 38.15 -18.15
C GLY A 748 -18.09 38.60 -19.10
N GLY A 749 -18.13 39.88 -19.49
CA GLY A 749 -17.14 40.50 -20.38
C GLY A 749 -17.40 40.24 -21.88
N ARG A 750 -16.72 41.00 -22.74
CA ARG A 750 -16.72 40.79 -24.21
C ARG A 750 -15.75 39.70 -24.65
N LEU A 751 -14.69 39.48 -23.86
CA LEU A 751 -13.67 38.46 -24.06
C LEU A 751 -13.62 37.52 -22.85
N THR A 752 -13.28 36.27 -23.11
CA THR A 752 -12.93 35.29 -22.08
C THR A 752 -11.51 34.77 -22.30
N VAL A 753 -10.75 34.67 -21.21
CA VAL A 753 -9.42 34.07 -21.19
C VAL A 753 -9.47 32.86 -20.27
N ALA A 754 -8.80 31.76 -20.61
CA ALA A 754 -8.74 30.58 -19.76
C ALA A 754 -7.33 30.04 -19.59
N SER A 755 -7.12 29.29 -18.51
CA SER A 755 -5.91 28.49 -18.24
C SER A 755 -6.29 27.04 -18.04
N MET A 756 -5.51 26.11 -18.59
CA MET A 756 -5.75 24.69 -18.41
C MET A 756 -4.45 23.87 -18.47
N ASN A 757 -4.18 23.10 -17.42
CA ASN A 757 -3.24 22.00 -17.48
C ASN A 757 -3.83 20.84 -18.30
N THR A 758 -3.04 20.29 -19.22
CA THR A 758 -3.50 19.27 -20.18
C THR A 758 -3.13 17.84 -19.80
N LEU A 759 -2.51 17.64 -18.62
CA LEU A 759 -2.05 16.35 -18.10
C LEU A 759 -1.17 15.62 -19.13
N ASN A 760 0.00 16.20 -19.42
CA ASN A 760 0.99 15.71 -20.39
C ASN A 760 0.39 15.36 -21.77
N PHE A 761 -0.20 16.34 -22.47
CA PHE A 761 -0.68 16.13 -23.84
C PHE A 761 0.47 16.08 -24.85
N PHE A 762 0.95 14.85 -25.08
CA PHE A 762 2.07 14.54 -25.96
C PHE A 762 1.59 13.80 -27.21
N LEU A 763 2.17 14.13 -28.36
CA LEU A 763 1.91 13.40 -29.61
C LEU A 763 2.88 12.22 -29.76
N THR A 764 4.05 12.30 -29.13
CA THR A 764 4.98 11.18 -29.01
C THR A 764 4.54 10.29 -27.85
N LEU A 765 4.15 9.05 -28.15
CA LEU A 765 3.72 8.07 -27.15
C LEU A 765 4.87 7.67 -26.25
N ASP A 766 4.58 7.48 -24.97
CA ASP A 766 5.55 7.07 -23.96
C ASP A 766 5.83 5.56 -24.05
N TYR A 767 7.08 5.12 -23.92
CA TYR A 767 7.44 3.71 -24.00
C TYR A 767 7.83 3.18 -22.61
N PRO A 768 7.13 2.17 -22.06
CA PRO A 768 7.53 1.58 -20.80
C PRO A 768 8.95 0.99 -20.88
N ALA A 769 9.74 1.21 -19.83
CA ALA A 769 11.20 1.06 -19.82
C ALA A 769 11.70 -0.26 -20.43
N GLY A 770 12.46 -0.18 -21.53
CA GLY A 770 13.05 -1.34 -22.21
C GLY A 770 14.07 -1.01 -23.30
N ASN A 771 13.97 0.18 -23.92
CA ASN A 771 15.04 0.73 -24.76
C ASN A 771 15.18 2.27 -24.59
N PRO A 772 16.12 2.76 -23.76
CA PRO A 772 16.32 4.20 -23.52
C PRO A 772 16.87 4.99 -24.73
N LEU A 773 17.06 4.34 -25.89
CA LEU A 773 17.47 5.02 -27.13
C LEU A 773 16.30 5.51 -28.00
N ASP A 774 15.07 5.03 -27.78
CA ASP A 774 13.93 5.31 -28.66
C ASP A 774 12.84 6.23 -28.05
N ASN A 775 12.93 6.55 -26.75
CA ASN A 775 11.90 7.29 -26.01
C ASN A 775 12.43 8.62 -25.45
N LYS A 776 12.84 9.53 -26.33
CA LYS A 776 13.43 10.81 -25.92
C LYS A 776 12.67 12.00 -26.51
N CYS A 777 12.04 12.75 -25.62
CA CYS A 777 11.36 14.00 -25.89
C CYS A 777 12.23 15.22 -25.53
N GLY A 778 11.63 16.40 -25.69
CA GLY A 778 12.23 17.68 -25.36
C GLY A 778 13.16 18.23 -26.47
N PRO A 779 13.64 19.47 -26.31
CA PRO A 779 14.33 20.19 -27.39
C PRO A 779 15.65 19.53 -27.81
N LEU A 780 16.34 18.90 -26.86
CA LEU A 780 17.59 18.17 -27.07
C LEU A 780 17.40 16.66 -27.28
N GLN A 781 16.16 16.16 -27.23
CA GLN A 781 15.83 14.73 -27.31
C GLN A 781 16.70 13.91 -26.35
N ASN A 782 16.69 14.31 -25.08
CA ASN A 782 17.49 13.69 -24.00
C ASN A 782 16.74 13.53 -22.68
N VAL A 783 15.46 13.89 -22.65
CA VAL A 783 14.54 13.68 -21.53
C VAL A 783 13.47 12.68 -21.97
N GLU A 784 12.89 11.96 -21.02
CA GLU A 784 11.83 10.99 -21.30
C GLU A 784 10.58 11.68 -21.88
N CYS A 785 9.83 10.95 -22.72
CA CYS A 785 8.46 11.34 -23.08
C CYS A 785 7.49 11.06 -21.92
N ARG A 786 6.27 11.59 -22.00
CA ARG A 786 5.22 11.50 -20.96
C ARG A 786 3.87 11.42 -21.67
N GLY A 787 2.79 11.15 -20.92
CA GLY A 787 1.43 11.15 -21.46
C GLY A 787 0.97 9.75 -21.83
N ALA A 788 0.31 9.60 -22.98
CA ALA A 788 -0.25 8.31 -23.40
C ALA A 788 0.82 7.25 -23.69
N ASP A 789 0.61 6.05 -23.17
CA ASP A 789 1.51 4.90 -23.32
C ASP A 789 1.43 4.28 -24.73
N PHE A 790 2.59 3.90 -25.26
CA PHE A 790 2.75 3.30 -26.59
C PHE A 790 2.13 1.90 -26.67
N ASP A 791 2.24 1.11 -25.61
CA ASP A 791 1.65 -0.23 -25.53
C ASP A 791 0.15 -0.20 -25.18
N GLN A 792 -0.42 0.99 -24.96
CA GLN A 792 -1.85 1.22 -24.72
C GLN A 792 -2.52 1.96 -25.89
N PRO A 793 -3.05 1.23 -26.89
CA PRO A 793 -3.42 1.82 -28.19
C PRO A 793 -4.59 2.82 -28.16
N ASN A 794 -5.32 2.90 -27.04
CA ASN A 794 -6.51 3.76 -26.92
C ASN A 794 -6.23 5.08 -26.19
N GLU A 795 -5.20 5.17 -25.36
CA GLU A 795 -5.00 6.28 -24.42
C GLU A 795 -4.90 7.62 -25.11
N PHE A 796 -4.04 7.76 -26.12
CA PHE A 796 -3.91 9.01 -26.86
C PHE A 796 -5.24 9.50 -27.44
N THR A 797 -6.02 8.58 -28.02
CA THR A 797 -7.33 8.92 -28.60
C THR A 797 -8.31 9.35 -27.51
N ARG A 798 -8.27 8.71 -26.35
CA ARG A 798 -9.11 9.02 -25.18
C ARG A 798 -8.75 10.37 -24.57
N GLN A 799 -7.47 10.60 -24.29
CA GLN A 799 -6.93 11.85 -23.76
C GLN A 799 -7.30 13.01 -24.69
N ARG A 800 -7.03 12.86 -26.00
CA ARG A 800 -7.37 13.88 -27.00
C ARG A 800 -8.87 14.17 -27.04
N ALA A 801 -9.73 13.16 -26.97
CA ALA A 801 -11.17 13.36 -26.99
C ALA A 801 -11.66 14.14 -25.76
N LYS A 802 -11.19 13.79 -24.56
CA LYS A 802 -11.53 14.50 -23.33
C LYS A 802 -11.01 15.93 -23.31
N LEU A 803 -9.74 16.14 -23.68
CA LEU A 803 -9.12 17.47 -23.78
C LEU A 803 -9.88 18.38 -24.75
N LEU A 804 -10.24 17.87 -25.94
CA LEU A 804 -11.01 18.64 -26.92
C LEU A 804 -12.43 18.94 -26.44
N ALA A 805 -13.07 18.03 -25.70
CA ALA A 805 -14.37 18.26 -25.09
C ALA A 805 -14.32 19.35 -24.02
N ALA A 806 -13.29 19.33 -23.16
CA ALA A 806 -13.04 20.37 -22.16
C ALA A 806 -12.79 21.74 -22.82
N LEU A 807 -11.86 21.84 -23.76
CA LEU A 807 -11.55 23.10 -24.46
C LEU A 807 -12.74 23.64 -25.28
N ALA A 808 -13.54 22.75 -25.88
CA ALA A 808 -14.78 23.15 -26.55
C ALA A 808 -15.86 23.63 -25.57
N GLY A 809 -15.92 23.06 -24.36
CA GLY A 809 -16.82 23.50 -23.29
C GLY A 809 -16.42 24.85 -22.69
N LEU A 810 -15.11 25.07 -22.46
CA LEU A 810 -14.56 26.38 -22.07
C LEU A 810 -14.89 27.45 -23.09
N ASN A 811 -14.69 27.13 -24.38
CA ASN A 811 -14.94 28.02 -25.50
C ASN A 811 -14.37 29.44 -25.28
N ALA A 812 -13.18 29.55 -24.67
CA ALA A 812 -12.59 30.85 -24.36
C ALA A 812 -12.05 31.52 -25.64
N ASP A 813 -11.89 32.85 -25.61
CA ASP A 813 -11.37 33.61 -26.74
C ASP A 813 -9.83 33.56 -26.81
N VAL A 814 -9.15 33.40 -25.66
CA VAL A 814 -7.73 33.06 -25.51
C VAL A 814 -7.58 31.95 -24.46
N VAL A 815 -6.72 30.96 -24.69
CA VAL A 815 -6.44 29.88 -23.72
C VAL A 815 -4.93 29.69 -23.57
N GLY A 816 -4.43 29.79 -22.34
CA GLY A 816 -3.10 29.34 -21.93
C GLY A 816 -3.15 27.85 -21.58
N LEU A 817 -2.18 27.09 -22.08
CA LEU A 817 -2.11 25.64 -21.90
C LEU A 817 -0.78 25.25 -21.26
N ASN A 818 -0.85 24.39 -20.24
CA ASN A 818 0.30 23.77 -19.60
C ASN A 818 0.44 22.31 -20.05
N GLU A 819 1.60 21.72 -19.78
CA GLU A 819 1.87 20.29 -20.04
C GLU A 819 1.82 19.83 -21.51
N LEU A 820 2.21 20.71 -22.43
CA LEU A 820 2.34 20.39 -23.84
C LEU A 820 3.73 19.80 -24.14
N GLU A 821 3.80 18.84 -25.06
CA GLU A 821 5.09 18.35 -25.57
C GLU A 821 5.96 19.46 -26.17
N ASN A 822 7.27 19.38 -25.88
CA ASN A 822 8.31 20.32 -26.27
C ASN A 822 9.42 19.66 -27.13
N THR A 823 9.05 18.72 -28.00
CA THR A 823 10.00 17.99 -28.84
C THR A 823 10.24 18.71 -30.17
N LEU A 824 11.50 18.83 -30.58
CA LEU A 824 11.85 19.46 -31.85
C LEU A 824 11.17 18.74 -33.03
N GLY A 825 10.29 19.44 -33.75
CA GLY A 825 9.57 18.92 -34.91
C GLY A 825 8.22 18.27 -34.60
N VAL A 826 7.79 18.28 -33.34
CA VAL A 826 6.47 17.84 -32.87
C VAL A 826 5.75 19.04 -32.28
N ASP A 827 4.53 19.32 -32.74
CA ASP A 827 3.74 20.47 -32.25
C ASP A 827 2.34 20.04 -31.83
N PRO A 828 2.09 19.82 -30.52
CA PRO A 828 0.78 19.43 -30.00
C PRO A 828 -0.33 20.45 -30.25
N LEU A 829 -0.02 21.72 -30.53
CA LEU A 829 -1.04 22.71 -30.90
C LEU A 829 -1.34 22.70 -32.39
N GLY A 830 -0.28 22.72 -33.21
CA GLY A 830 -0.31 22.95 -34.64
C GLY A 830 -0.38 21.73 -35.54
N ASP A 831 -0.21 20.51 -35.02
CA ASP A 831 -0.27 19.30 -35.86
C ASP A 831 -1.64 19.19 -36.58
N PRO A 832 -1.65 19.01 -37.91
CA PRO A 832 -2.88 19.09 -38.71
C PRO A 832 -3.83 17.90 -38.53
N THR A 833 -3.38 16.81 -37.88
CA THR A 833 -4.18 15.59 -37.68
C THR A 833 -4.56 15.44 -36.21
N ASN A 834 -3.58 15.60 -35.33
CA ASN A 834 -3.66 15.26 -33.92
C ASN A 834 -3.62 16.49 -33.01
N GLY A 835 -3.23 17.66 -33.52
CA GLY A 835 -3.09 18.87 -32.72
C GLY A 835 -4.41 19.39 -32.17
N VAL A 836 -4.31 20.15 -31.07
CA VAL A 836 -5.44 20.78 -30.38
C VAL A 836 -6.23 21.70 -31.32
N VAL A 837 -5.55 22.56 -32.08
CA VAL A 837 -6.22 23.54 -32.95
C VAL A 837 -6.94 22.86 -34.11
N ALA A 838 -6.37 21.80 -34.69
CA ALA A 838 -7.03 21.01 -35.73
C ALA A 838 -8.32 20.37 -35.17
N GLY A 839 -8.23 19.74 -34.00
CA GLY A 839 -9.38 19.10 -33.34
C GLY A 839 -10.50 20.08 -32.97
N LEU A 840 -10.17 21.24 -32.40
CA LEU A 840 -11.17 22.27 -32.08
C LEU A 840 -11.83 22.84 -33.35
N ASN A 841 -11.07 23.02 -34.41
CA ASN A 841 -11.60 23.50 -35.69
C ASN A 841 -12.48 22.47 -36.39
N ASP A 842 -12.29 21.17 -36.15
CA ASP A 842 -13.19 20.10 -36.59
C ASP A 842 -14.50 20.09 -35.80
N ILE A 843 -14.44 20.34 -34.47
CA ILE A 843 -15.63 20.43 -33.60
C ILE A 843 -16.49 21.66 -33.95
N PHE A 844 -15.84 22.81 -34.12
CA PHE A 844 -16.51 24.06 -34.48
C PHE A 844 -16.55 24.22 -36.00
N THR A 845 -15.65 25.03 -36.54
CA THR A 845 -15.49 25.26 -37.99
C THR A 845 -14.04 25.66 -38.24
N ALA A 846 -13.47 25.25 -39.38
CA ALA A 846 -12.12 25.60 -39.77
C ALA A 846 -11.82 27.11 -39.64
N GLY A 847 -10.74 27.44 -38.94
CA GLY A 847 -10.30 28.81 -38.68
C GLY A 847 -10.95 29.48 -37.46
N THR A 848 -11.68 28.73 -36.62
CA THR A 848 -12.21 29.24 -35.35
C THR A 848 -11.08 29.53 -34.37
N TYR A 849 -10.14 28.59 -34.21
CA TYR A 849 -8.95 28.76 -33.37
C TYR A 849 -7.67 28.79 -34.22
N ALA A 850 -6.70 29.56 -33.73
CA ALA A 850 -5.30 29.58 -34.13
C ALA A 850 -4.42 29.47 -32.87
N TYR A 851 -3.10 29.37 -33.04
CA TYR A 851 -2.14 29.25 -31.94
C TYR A 851 -0.93 30.16 -32.15
N ILE A 852 -0.21 30.43 -31.06
CA ILE A 852 1.10 31.08 -31.10
C ILE A 852 2.17 30.00 -31.30
N ASP A 853 2.77 29.97 -32.50
CA ASP A 853 3.87 29.07 -32.82
C ASP A 853 5.18 29.57 -32.18
N THR A 854 5.53 28.97 -31.06
CA THR A 854 6.77 29.28 -30.34
C THR A 854 7.96 28.46 -30.82
N GLY A 855 7.74 27.41 -31.61
CA GLY A 855 8.65 26.26 -31.67
C GLY A 855 8.89 25.67 -30.27
N VAL A 856 10.10 25.17 -30.04
CA VAL A 856 10.54 24.67 -28.73
C VAL A 856 11.06 25.80 -27.84
N ILE A 857 10.75 25.74 -26.54
CA ILE A 857 11.21 26.71 -25.53
C ILE A 857 11.76 25.99 -24.29
N GLY A 858 12.90 26.45 -23.75
CA GLY A 858 13.52 25.83 -22.56
C GLY A 858 14.20 24.49 -22.87
N SER A 859 14.27 23.60 -21.86
CA SER A 859 14.95 22.31 -21.98
C SER A 859 14.15 21.08 -21.56
N ASP A 860 13.02 21.22 -20.84
CA ASP A 860 12.20 20.08 -20.39
C ASP A 860 11.38 19.49 -21.54
N ALA A 861 10.84 18.28 -21.33
CA ALA A 861 9.92 17.63 -22.26
C ALA A 861 8.58 18.38 -22.37
N ILE A 862 8.24 19.16 -21.34
CA ILE A 862 7.03 19.98 -21.25
C ILE A 862 7.32 21.45 -21.60
N ARG A 863 6.38 22.09 -22.29
CA ARG A 863 6.28 23.55 -22.45
C ARG A 863 4.86 24.05 -22.17
N VAL A 864 4.74 25.37 -22.08
CA VAL A 864 3.47 26.09 -22.11
C VAL A 864 3.11 26.50 -23.56
N GLY A 865 1.85 26.86 -23.80
CA GLY A 865 1.38 27.32 -25.11
C GLY A 865 0.14 28.21 -25.05
N LEU A 866 -0.20 28.81 -26.20
CA LEU A 866 -1.36 29.71 -26.34
C LEU A 866 -2.17 29.39 -27.59
N ILE A 867 -3.48 29.26 -27.43
CA ILE A 867 -4.46 29.24 -28.53
C ILE A 867 -5.43 30.42 -28.40
N TYR A 868 -5.99 30.87 -29.52
CA TYR A 868 -6.87 32.05 -29.54
C TYR A 868 -7.85 31.99 -30.70
N LYS A 869 -8.94 32.78 -30.62
CA LYS A 869 -9.89 32.96 -31.72
C LYS A 869 -9.54 34.18 -32.57
N PRO A 870 -9.15 34.03 -33.85
CA PRO A 870 -8.80 35.16 -34.71
C PRO A 870 -9.95 36.13 -34.99
N SER A 871 -11.20 35.72 -34.76
CA SER A 871 -12.38 36.58 -34.89
C SER A 871 -12.57 37.53 -33.71
N LYS A 872 -11.86 37.31 -32.61
CA LYS A 872 -12.00 38.02 -31.34
C LYS A 872 -10.77 38.83 -30.99
N VAL A 873 -9.59 38.25 -31.20
CA VAL A 873 -8.32 38.90 -30.92
C VAL A 873 -7.29 38.65 -32.02
N MET A 874 -6.33 39.55 -32.12
CA MET A 874 -5.17 39.44 -33.02
C MET A 874 -3.86 39.58 -32.23
N PRO A 875 -2.86 38.70 -32.41
CA PRO A 875 -1.55 38.86 -31.80
C PRO A 875 -0.87 40.16 -32.27
N VAL A 876 -0.28 40.90 -31.34
CA VAL A 876 0.51 42.11 -31.61
C VAL A 876 1.98 41.84 -31.34
N GLY A 877 2.83 42.06 -32.35
CA GLY A 877 4.26 41.82 -32.23
C GLY A 877 4.64 40.35 -32.09
N ASP A 878 5.91 40.10 -31.76
CA ASP A 878 6.43 38.76 -31.47
C ASP A 878 6.16 38.40 -30.00
N PHE A 879 5.91 37.12 -29.74
CA PHE A 879 5.88 36.58 -28.38
C PHE A 879 7.25 36.77 -27.68
N LYS A 880 7.24 36.67 -26.35
CA LYS A 880 8.43 36.79 -25.50
C LYS A 880 8.51 35.66 -24.50
N ILE A 881 9.74 35.31 -24.13
CA ILE A 881 10.05 34.24 -23.19
C ILE A 881 10.84 34.80 -22.02
N LEU A 882 10.49 34.39 -20.80
CA LEU A 882 11.35 34.54 -19.63
C LEU A 882 12.01 33.19 -19.33
N ASP A 883 13.34 33.21 -19.34
CA ASP A 883 14.22 32.10 -18.99
C ASP A 883 15.49 32.63 -18.32
N SER A 884 16.44 31.74 -18.02
CA SER A 884 17.70 32.10 -17.36
C SER A 884 18.60 33.04 -18.17
N THR A 885 18.35 33.20 -19.48
CA THR A 885 19.09 34.13 -20.35
C THR A 885 18.58 35.56 -20.25
N VAL A 886 17.32 35.73 -19.83
CA VAL A 886 16.68 37.04 -19.57
C VAL A 886 16.92 37.45 -18.12
N ASP A 887 16.65 36.56 -17.17
CA ASP A 887 16.95 36.75 -15.75
C ASP A 887 17.51 35.47 -15.13
N SER A 888 18.74 35.54 -14.62
CA SER A 888 19.44 34.39 -14.02
C SER A 888 18.77 33.80 -12.77
N ARG A 889 17.84 34.51 -12.13
CA ARG A 889 17.00 33.96 -11.04
C ARG A 889 16.03 32.90 -11.56
N PHE A 890 15.58 33.01 -12.81
CA PHE A 890 14.65 32.05 -13.40
C PHE A 890 15.40 30.80 -13.88
N LEU A 891 15.51 29.78 -13.03
CA LEU A 891 16.18 28.52 -13.35
C LEU A 891 15.32 27.66 -14.28
N ASP A 892 15.48 27.81 -15.59
CA ASP A 892 14.73 27.13 -16.65
C ASP A 892 15.10 25.64 -16.85
N THR A 893 16.07 25.12 -16.09
CA THR A 893 16.29 23.68 -15.92
C THR A 893 15.34 23.04 -14.91
N LEU A 894 14.59 23.84 -14.15
CA LEU A 894 13.62 23.41 -13.14
C LEU A 894 12.22 23.95 -13.46
N ASN A 895 12.11 25.26 -13.70
CA ASN A 895 10.89 25.92 -14.13
C ASN A 895 10.73 25.86 -15.65
N ARG A 896 9.50 25.83 -16.16
CA ARG A 896 9.29 25.91 -17.61
C ARG A 896 9.28 27.38 -17.99
N PRO A 897 9.93 27.77 -19.10
CA PRO A 897 9.98 29.19 -19.49
C PRO A 897 8.57 29.79 -19.62
N VAL A 898 8.42 31.02 -19.14
CA VAL A 898 7.14 31.74 -19.21
C VAL A 898 6.95 32.28 -20.62
N LEU A 899 5.73 32.19 -21.16
CA LEU A 899 5.35 32.69 -22.49
C LEU A 899 4.43 33.90 -22.39
N ALA A 900 4.87 35.05 -22.94
CA ALA A 900 4.05 36.26 -23.02
C ALA A 900 3.68 36.61 -24.46
N GLN A 901 2.40 36.92 -24.69
CA GLN A 901 1.89 37.44 -25.96
C GLN A 901 0.86 38.54 -25.72
N THR A 902 1.06 39.68 -26.39
CA THR A 902 0.06 40.75 -26.43
C THR A 902 -0.99 40.46 -27.48
N PHE A 903 -2.26 40.63 -27.13
CA PHE A 903 -3.41 40.52 -28.02
C PHE A 903 -4.13 41.87 -28.14
N GLU A 904 -4.65 42.16 -29.33
CA GLU A 904 -5.56 43.28 -29.59
C GLU A 904 -6.98 42.75 -29.81
N GLU A 905 -7.94 43.24 -29.04
CA GLU A 905 -9.37 42.95 -29.22
C GLU A 905 -9.85 43.53 -30.56
N VAL A 906 -10.32 42.66 -31.46
CA VAL A 906 -10.77 43.06 -32.81
C VAL A 906 -11.91 44.07 -32.76
N ALA A 907 -12.77 43.98 -31.74
CA ALA A 907 -13.97 44.82 -31.62
C ALA A 907 -13.68 46.24 -31.11
N THR A 908 -12.58 46.48 -30.41
CA THR A 908 -12.32 47.75 -29.70
C THR A 908 -10.92 48.33 -29.92
N GLY A 909 -9.97 47.52 -30.42
CA GLY A 909 -8.56 47.88 -30.51
C GLY A 909 -7.85 47.89 -29.15
N ALA A 910 -8.54 47.53 -28.06
CA ALA A 910 -7.94 47.40 -26.73
C ALA A 910 -6.88 46.31 -26.73
N ARG A 911 -5.84 46.45 -25.91
CA ARG A 911 -4.75 45.48 -25.84
C ARG A 911 -4.61 44.96 -24.42
N PHE A 912 -4.04 43.78 -24.32
CA PHE A 912 -3.63 43.18 -23.06
C PHE A 912 -2.58 42.10 -23.33
N THR A 913 -1.75 41.81 -22.34
CA THR A 913 -0.71 40.78 -22.44
C THR A 913 -1.06 39.60 -21.56
N VAL A 914 -1.16 38.42 -22.18
CA VAL A 914 -1.33 37.13 -21.48
C VAL A 914 0.03 36.49 -21.26
N VAL A 915 0.27 36.01 -20.06
CA VAL A 915 1.56 35.50 -19.58
C VAL A 915 1.34 34.10 -18.99
N VAL A 916 1.67 33.06 -19.76
CA VAL A 916 1.46 31.66 -19.36
C VAL A 916 2.69 31.12 -18.65
N ASN A 917 2.51 30.60 -17.44
CA ASN A 917 3.59 30.08 -16.60
C ASN A 917 3.39 28.58 -16.28
N HIS A 918 4.46 27.87 -15.95
CA HIS A 918 4.43 26.54 -15.35
C HIS A 918 5.67 26.35 -14.47
N LEU A 919 5.54 26.62 -13.17
CA LEU A 919 6.69 26.58 -12.24
C LEU A 919 7.02 25.14 -11.81
N LYS A 920 8.11 25.00 -11.06
CA LYS A 920 8.62 23.70 -10.63
C LYS A 920 7.67 23.03 -9.62
N SER A 921 7.33 21.76 -9.84
CA SER A 921 6.47 20.99 -8.93
C SER A 921 7.08 20.70 -7.55
N LYS A 922 6.20 20.58 -6.55
CA LYS A 922 6.53 20.33 -5.13
C LYS A 922 7.04 18.93 -4.83
N GLY A 923 6.76 17.95 -5.70
CA GLY A 923 7.10 16.53 -5.51
C GLY A 923 8.52 16.14 -5.93
N SER A 924 9.27 17.03 -6.59
CA SER A 924 10.65 16.77 -7.02
C SER A 924 11.68 17.35 -6.05
N ASP A 925 12.87 16.74 -6.00
CA ASP A 925 13.98 17.25 -5.20
C ASP A 925 14.66 18.49 -5.83
N CYS A 926 14.90 19.53 -5.02
CA CYS A 926 15.71 20.71 -5.35
C CYS A 926 16.95 20.90 -4.44
N ASN A 927 17.36 19.86 -3.71
CA ASN A 927 18.58 19.85 -2.89
C ASN A 927 19.84 20.28 -3.65
N ALA A 928 19.93 19.93 -4.93
CA ALA A 928 21.09 20.25 -5.78
C ALA A 928 21.32 21.76 -5.95
N VAL A 929 20.26 22.57 -5.81
CA VAL A 929 20.32 24.04 -5.86
C VAL A 929 20.19 24.68 -4.47
N GLY A 930 20.18 23.88 -3.40
CA GLY A 930 20.12 24.35 -2.02
C GLY A 930 18.72 24.71 -1.53
N ASP A 931 17.68 24.11 -2.13
CA ASP A 931 16.27 24.39 -1.85
C ASP A 931 15.51 23.10 -1.45
N PRO A 932 15.81 22.54 -0.26
CA PRO A 932 15.07 21.40 0.30
C PRO A 932 13.69 21.83 0.80
N ASP A 933 12.81 20.85 1.04
CA ASP A 933 11.66 21.04 1.92
C ASP A 933 12.12 21.52 3.31
N MET A 934 11.60 22.67 3.74
CA MET A 934 11.91 23.32 5.01
C MET A 934 11.02 22.85 6.16
N GLY A 935 10.00 22.03 5.87
CA GLY A 935 9.04 21.53 6.85
C GLY A 935 8.09 22.61 7.38
N ASP A 936 7.87 23.67 6.60
CA ASP A 936 6.98 24.79 6.93
C ASP A 936 5.60 24.70 6.24
N GLY A 937 5.37 23.63 5.46
CA GLY A 937 4.14 23.38 4.71
C GLY A 937 4.25 23.65 3.20
N GLN A 938 5.30 24.34 2.75
CA GLN A 938 5.44 24.73 1.34
C GLN A 938 6.02 23.64 0.44
N GLY A 939 6.50 22.53 1.02
CA GLY A 939 7.13 21.43 0.28
C GLY A 939 8.47 21.80 -0.37
N ASN A 940 8.98 20.93 -1.24
CA ASN A 940 10.26 21.17 -1.92
C ASN A 940 10.18 22.33 -2.92
N CYS A 941 11.36 22.82 -3.30
CA CYS A 941 11.54 23.78 -4.40
C CYS A 941 10.90 25.17 -4.18
N ASN A 942 10.56 25.55 -2.93
CA ASN A 942 9.89 26.81 -2.64
C ASN A 942 10.75 28.04 -3.01
N LEU A 943 12.04 28.06 -2.65
CA LEU A 943 12.91 29.20 -2.93
C LEU A 943 13.13 29.38 -4.45
N THR A 944 13.13 28.29 -5.20
CA THR A 944 13.25 28.24 -6.66
C THR A 944 11.99 28.79 -7.33
N ARG A 945 10.81 28.45 -6.82
CA ARG A 945 9.53 29.00 -7.28
C ARG A 945 9.44 30.50 -6.95
N LYS A 946 9.82 30.91 -5.72
CA LYS A 946 9.85 32.31 -5.30
C LYS A 946 10.75 33.17 -6.19
N ALA A 947 11.98 32.72 -6.43
CA ALA A 947 12.92 33.46 -7.29
C ALA A 947 12.41 33.58 -8.74
N ALA A 948 11.67 32.59 -9.24
CA ALA A 948 11.03 32.64 -10.55
C ALA A 948 9.85 33.61 -10.59
N ALA A 949 9.06 33.69 -9.53
CA ALA A 949 7.97 34.65 -9.35
C ALA A 949 8.49 36.10 -9.30
N GLU A 950 9.54 36.38 -8.52
CA GLU A 950 10.19 37.69 -8.47
C GLU A 950 10.74 38.09 -9.86
N ALA A 951 11.40 37.15 -10.57
CA ALA A 951 11.89 37.39 -11.92
C ALA A 951 10.76 37.68 -12.92
N LEU A 952 9.58 37.07 -12.73
CA LEU A 952 8.41 37.26 -13.57
C LEU A 952 7.87 38.68 -13.47
N VAL A 953 7.60 39.18 -12.26
CA VAL A 953 7.04 40.54 -12.07
C VAL A 953 8.03 41.63 -12.48
N ASP A 954 9.32 41.44 -12.18
CA ASP A 954 10.39 42.34 -12.64
C ASP A 954 10.48 42.40 -14.17
N TRP A 955 10.34 41.27 -14.84
CA TRP A 955 10.36 41.20 -16.29
C TRP A 955 9.14 41.88 -16.91
N LEU A 956 7.94 41.66 -16.38
CA LEU A 956 6.70 42.28 -16.88
C LEU A 956 6.70 43.80 -16.71
N ALA A 957 7.31 44.32 -15.63
CA ALA A 957 7.48 45.76 -15.42
C ALA A 957 8.31 46.44 -16.54
N THR A 958 9.04 45.68 -17.37
CA THR A 958 9.79 46.20 -18.52
C THR A 958 8.98 46.32 -19.83
N ASP A 959 7.71 45.91 -19.84
CA ASP A 959 6.88 45.74 -21.06
C ASP A 959 7.63 44.91 -22.12
N PRO A 960 7.87 43.61 -21.86
CA PRO A 960 8.79 42.82 -22.66
C PRO A 960 8.32 42.64 -24.11
N THR A 961 7.02 42.70 -24.37
CA THR A 961 6.42 42.63 -25.71
C THR A 961 6.48 43.98 -26.44
N GLY A 962 6.79 45.08 -25.75
CA GLY A 962 6.79 46.43 -26.30
C GLY A 962 5.39 46.90 -26.71
N SER A 963 4.37 46.43 -25.99
CA SER A 963 2.96 46.68 -26.28
C SER A 963 2.57 48.15 -26.08
N ASN A 964 3.27 48.86 -25.19
CA ASN A 964 2.89 50.14 -24.58
C ASN A 964 1.51 50.10 -23.92
N ASP A 965 1.05 48.91 -23.54
CA ASP A 965 -0.16 48.69 -22.78
C ASP A 965 0.22 48.25 -21.37
N ALA A 966 -0.56 48.68 -20.37
CA ALA A 966 -0.27 48.40 -18.98
C ALA A 966 -0.96 47.13 -18.48
N ASP A 967 -1.77 46.46 -19.30
CA ASP A 967 -2.61 45.36 -18.87
C ASP A 967 -1.88 44.02 -18.98
N PHE A 968 -1.57 43.40 -17.84
CA PHE A 968 -0.89 42.11 -17.76
C PHE A 968 -1.73 41.09 -16.97
N LEU A 969 -1.92 39.92 -17.57
CA LEU A 969 -2.59 38.77 -16.99
C LEU A 969 -1.62 37.60 -16.89
N ILE A 970 -1.25 37.21 -15.67
CA ILE A 970 -0.49 35.98 -15.41
C ILE A 970 -1.50 34.83 -15.24
N ILE A 971 -1.33 33.77 -16.01
CA ILE A 971 -2.11 32.54 -15.93
C ILE A 971 -1.24 31.30 -15.96
N GLY A 972 -1.73 30.18 -15.44
CA GLY A 972 -1.05 28.88 -15.49
C GLY A 972 -0.80 28.29 -14.12
N ASP A 973 -0.16 27.12 -14.14
CA ASP A 973 0.19 26.34 -12.95
C ASP A 973 1.46 26.87 -12.26
N LEU A 974 1.27 27.62 -11.18
CA LEU A 974 2.36 28.15 -10.35
C LEU A 974 2.90 27.13 -9.35
N ASN A 975 2.31 25.94 -9.26
CA ASN A 975 2.69 24.86 -8.34
C ASN A 975 2.84 25.35 -6.89
N SER A 976 2.06 26.35 -6.48
CA SER A 976 2.12 26.99 -5.16
C SER A 976 0.70 27.32 -4.69
N TYR A 977 0.40 27.06 -3.42
CA TYR A 977 -0.87 27.49 -2.81
C TYR A 977 -0.81 28.98 -2.42
N ASP A 978 -1.96 29.61 -2.17
CA ASP A 978 -2.11 31.07 -2.24
C ASP A 978 -1.52 31.87 -1.08
N LYS A 979 -1.13 31.19 0.01
CA LYS A 979 -0.35 31.75 1.11
C LYS A 979 1.14 31.42 1.00
N GLU A 980 1.59 30.80 -0.09
CA GLU A 980 3.01 30.46 -0.26
C GLU A 980 3.81 31.64 -0.81
N ASP A 981 5.11 31.66 -0.46
CA ASP A 981 6.07 32.69 -0.84
C ASP A 981 6.03 33.11 -2.33
N PRO A 982 5.87 32.19 -3.32
CA PRO A 982 5.85 32.58 -4.72
C PRO A 982 4.63 33.41 -5.10
N ILE A 983 3.48 33.17 -4.45
CA ILE A 983 2.24 33.93 -4.73
C ILE A 983 2.31 35.32 -4.11
N ASP A 984 2.86 35.42 -2.90
CA ASP A 984 3.12 36.71 -2.26
C ASP A 984 4.09 37.57 -3.08
N ALA A 985 5.16 36.99 -3.61
CA ALA A 985 6.09 37.71 -4.48
C ALA A 985 5.41 38.27 -5.74
N ILE A 986 4.43 37.57 -6.31
CA ILE A 986 3.67 38.10 -7.46
C ILE A 986 2.75 39.23 -7.02
N LYS A 987 2.04 39.05 -5.89
CA LYS A 987 1.10 40.05 -5.35
C LYS A 987 1.80 41.37 -4.99
N GLU A 988 3.02 41.31 -4.48
CA GLU A 988 3.84 42.49 -4.14
C GLU A 988 4.42 43.23 -5.36
N GLY A 989 4.33 42.65 -6.57
CA GLY A 989 4.83 43.29 -7.78
C GLY A 989 6.36 43.42 -7.83
N SER A 990 6.85 44.27 -8.71
CA SER A 990 8.28 44.45 -9.01
C SER A 990 9.04 45.28 -7.98
N ASP A 991 8.34 45.99 -7.10
CA ASP A 991 8.96 46.79 -6.05
C ASP A 991 9.08 46.06 -4.69
N ASP A 992 8.61 44.81 -4.61
CA ASP A 992 8.58 43.95 -3.43
C ASP A 992 7.83 44.61 -2.24
N VAL A 993 6.84 45.48 -2.52
CA VAL A 993 6.10 46.22 -1.48
C VAL A 993 4.61 46.18 -1.74
N SER A 994 3.88 45.42 -0.92
CA SER A 994 2.41 45.43 -0.96
C SER A 994 1.79 46.82 -0.76
N GLY A 995 0.72 47.07 -1.50
CA GLY A 995 -0.10 48.28 -1.48
C GLY A 995 0.37 49.36 -2.44
N THR A 996 1.23 49.03 -3.41
CA THR A 996 1.78 49.96 -4.40
C THR A 996 1.03 49.82 -5.73
N GLY A 997 1.53 50.50 -6.77
CA GLY A 997 0.81 50.63 -8.05
C GLY A 997 1.01 49.45 -9.00
N ASP A 998 2.02 48.62 -8.75
CA ASP A 998 2.43 47.46 -9.55
C ASP A 998 1.99 46.12 -8.96
N ASP A 999 1.31 46.12 -7.81
CA ASP A 999 0.68 44.94 -7.21
C ASP A 999 -0.21 44.16 -8.19
N TYR A 1000 -0.21 42.85 -8.01
CA TYR A 1000 -1.13 41.93 -8.67
C TYR A 1000 -2.24 41.49 -7.71
N THR A 1001 -3.44 41.34 -8.27
CA THR A 1001 -4.59 40.78 -7.56
C THR A 1001 -4.78 39.33 -7.95
N ASP A 1002 -4.84 38.45 -6.95
CA ASP A 1002 -5.31 37.08 -7.10
C ASP A 1002 -6.81 37.08 -7.39
N LEU A 1003 -7.17 36.70 -8.61
CA LEU A 1003 -8.56 36.72 -9.06
C LEU A 1003 -9.37 35.55 -8.48
N ALA A 1004 -8.75 34.39 -8.22
CA ALA A 1004 -9.46 33.24 -7.66
C ALA A 1004 -9.94 33.56 -6.25
N PHE A 1005 -9.02 33.99 -5.39
CA PHE A 1005 -9.36 34.48 -4.05
C PHE A 1005 -10.35 35.65 -4.09
N HIS A 1006 -10.19 36.61 -5.01
CA HIS A 1006 -11.06 37.78 -5.07
C HIS A 1006 -12.53 37.44 -5.39
N PHE A 1007 -12.77 36.52 -6.34
CA PHE A 1007 -14.11 36.22 -6.82
C PHE A 1007 -14.77 35.03 -6.12
N GLN A 1008 -14.00 34.05 -5.65
CA GLN A 1008 -14.53 32.82 -5.03
C GLN A 1008 -14.22 32.70 -3.54
N GLY A 1009 -13.22 33.42 -3.03
CA GLY A 1009 -12.84 33.42 -1.61
C GLY A 1009 -11.88 32.28 -1.23
N GLU A 1010 -11.83 31.98 0.07
CA GLU A 1010 -10.92 30.96 0.65
C GLU A 1010 -11.19 29.54 0.12
N ASP A 1011 -12.45 29.26 -0.24
CA ASP A 1011 -12.88 27.93 -0.71
C ASP A 1011 -12.56 27.71 -2.20
N ALA A 1012 -11.79 28.58 -2.86
CA ALA A 1012 -11.35 28.38 -4.24
C ALA A 1012 -10.41 27.16 -4.33
N TYR A 1013 -10.54 26.37 -5.39
CA TYR A 1013 -9.66 25.22 -5.63
C TYR A 1013 -9.65 24.86 -7.12
N SER A 1014 -8.52 24.32 -7.57
CA SER A 1014 -8.36 23.71 -8.89
C SER A 1014 -7.78 22.30 -8.82
N TYR A 1015 -7.37 21.85 -7.63
CA TYR A 1015 -6.59 20.64 -7.42
C TYR A 1015 -6.91 19.97 -6.08
N VAL A 1016 -6.81 18.64 -6.04
CA VAL A 1016 -6.90 17.82 -4.82
C VAL A 1016 -5.62 17.03 -4.66
N PHE A 1017 -5.01 17.08 -3.48
CA PHE A 1017 -3.81 16.33 -3.14
C PHE A 1017 -3.87 15.80 -1.70
N ASP A 1018 -3.61 14.50 -1.52
CA ASP A 1018 -3.66 13.80 -0.23
C ASP A 1018 -4.96 14.06 0.55
N GLY A 1019 -6.07 14.17 -0.17
CA GLY A 1019 -7.40 14.42 0.36
C GLY A 1019 -7.71 15.85 0.75
N GLN A 1020 -6.86 16.82 0.38
CA GLN A 1020 -7.04 18.23 0.70
C GLN A 1020 -7.12 19.07 -0.57
N THR A 1021 -7.92 20.13 -0.55
CA THR A 1021 -8.21 20.95 -1.73
C THR A 1021 -7.43 22.27 -1.72
N GLY A 1022 -7.13 22.80 -2.89
CA GLY A 1022 -6.56 24.14 -3.07
C GLY A 1022 -6.38 24.42 -4.55
N TYR A 1023 -5.86 25.59 -4.90
CA TYR A 1023 -5.60 25.94 -6.31
C TYR A 1023 -4.10 26.13 -6.55
N LEU A 1024 -3.65 25.56 -7.66
CA LEU A 1024 -2.31 25.72 -8.21
C LEU A 1024 -2.35 26.47 -9.54
N ASP A 1025 -3.53 26.52 -10.18
CA ASP A 1025 -3.81 27.20 -11.43
C ASP A 1025 -4.33 28.61 -11.10
N TYR A 1026 -3.58 29.63 -11.53
CA TYR A 1026 -3.89 31.00 -11.16
C TYR A 1026 -4.40 31.82 -12.35
N ALA A 1027 -5.13 32.88 -11.99
CA ALA A 1027 -5.18 34.09 -12.78
C ALA A 1027 -4.87 35.29 -11.87
N LEU A 1028 -3.79 36.00 -12.18
CA LEU A 1028 -3.33 37.17 -11.44
C LEU A 1028 -3.29 38.37 -12.39
N ALA A 1029 -4.05 39.42 -12.07
CA ALA A 1029 -4.11 40.64 -12.88
C ALA A 1029 -3.46 41.80 -12.14
N ASN A 1030 -2.60 42.55 -12.84
CA ASN A 1030 -2.07 43.79 -12.27
C ASN A 1030 -3.17 44.86 -12.13
N ALA A 1031 -2.90 45.92 -11.36
CA ALA A 1031 -3.90 46.94 -11.04
C ALA A 1031 -4.62 47.57 -12.25
N SER A 1032 -3.94 47.68 -13.42
CA SER A 1032 -4.56 48.20 -14.63
C SER A 1032 -5.62 47.25 -15.20
N LEU A 1033 -5.26 45.98 -15.36
CA LEU A 1033 -6.16 44.96 -15.91
C LEU A 1033 -7.24 44.54 -14.92
N PHE A 1034 -6.95 44.47 -13.62
CA PHE A 1034 -7.91 44.04 -12.59
C PHE A 1034 -9.23 44.83 -12.66
N ARG A 1035 -9.16 46.14 -12.94
CA ARG A 1035 -10.34 47.02 -13.11
C ARG A 1035 -11.23 46.65 -14.31
N GLN A 1036 -10.68 45.89 -15.24
CA GLN A 1036 -11.31 45.45 -16.48
C GLN A 1036 -11.72 43.96 -16.42
N VAL A 1037 -11.49 43.28 -15.30
CA VAL A 1037 -11.97 41.92 -15.05
C VAL A 1037 -13.42 41.97 -14.59
N THR A 1038 -14.28 41.17 -15.22
CA THR A 1038 -15.72 41.10 -14.90
C THR A 1038 -16.09 39.94 -13.99
N GLY A 1039 -15.24 38.91 -13.92
CA GLY A 1039 -15.45 37.72 -13.09
C GLY A 1039 -14.38 36.66 -13.34
N LEU A 1040 -14.33 35.67 -12.45
CA LEU A 1040 -13.54 34.45 -12.57
C LEU A 1040 -14.32 33.25 -12.04
N THR A 1041 -14.14 32.09 -12.68
CA THR A 1041 -14.58 30.79 -12.14
C THR A 1041 -13.59 29.69 -12.52
N ASP A 1042 -13.38 28.76 -11.61
CA ASP A 1042 -12.90 27.41 -11.90
C ASP A 1042 -14.06 26.55 -12.43
N TRP A 1043 -13.78 25.69 -13.41
CA TRP A 1043 -14.77 24.73 -13.90
C TRP A 1043 -14.44 23.34 -13.36
N HIS A 1044 -15.13 22.93 -12.29
CA HIS A 1044 -14.86 21.69 -11.57
C HIS A 1044 -15.23 20.41 -12.33
N ILE A 1045 -14.42 20.05 -13.32
CA ILE A 1045 -14.59 18.87 -14.17
C ILE A 1045 -13.53 17.80 -13.94
N ASN A 1046 -12.47 18.09 -13.19
CA ASN A 1046 -11.26 17.29 -13.13
C ASN A 1046 -10.89 16.93 -11.70
N ALA A 1047 -10.73 17.93 -10.83
CA ALA A 1047 -10.18 17.74 -9.49
C ALA A 1047 -11.01 16.74 -8.67
N ASP A 1048 -12.35 16.86 -8.72
CA ASP A 1048 -13.33 16.05 -7.98
C ASP A 1048 -13.66 14.67 -8.61
N GLU A 1049 -13.06 14.30 -9.73
CA GLU A 1049 -13.39 13.05 -10.42
C GLU A 1049 -12.34 11.97 -10.12
N ALA A 1050 -12.79 10.73 -9.88
CA ALA A 1050 -11.87 9.60 -9.70
C ALA A 1050 -11.05 9.33 -10.98
N ASP A 1051 -9.77 9.01 -10.82
CA ASP A 1051 -8.88 8.62 -11.92
C ASP A 1051 -9.35 7.37 -12.68
N LEU A 1052 -10.13 6.49 -12.04
CA LEU A 1052 -10.74 5.34 -12.71
C LEU A 1052 -11.48 5.70 -14.01
N ILE A 1053 -12.05 6.92 -14.11
CA ILE A 1053 -12.81 7.40 -15.29
C ILE A 1053 -12.00 8.26 -16.28
N ASP A 1054 -10.69 8.41 -16.04
CA ASP A 1054 -9.78 9.18 -16.88
C ASP A 1054 -9.52 8.52 -18.25
N TYR A 1055 -8.46 8.95 -18.95
CA TYR A 1055 -8.09 8.37 -20.23
C TYR A 1055 -7.16 7.15 -20.11
N ASP A 1056 -6.45 7.03 -18.99
CA ASP A 1056 -5.39 6.05 -18.75
C ASP A 1056 -5.99 4.65 -18.66
N THR A 1057 -5.25 3.67 -19.14
CA THR A 1057 -5.67 2.26 -19.20
C THR A 1057 -4.72 1.34 -18.44
N SER A 1058 -3.63 1.90 -17.92
CA SER A 1058 -2.73 1.20 -17.02
C SER A 1058 -3.46 0.85 -15.73
N PHE A 1059 -3.08 -0.29 -15.13
CA PHE A 1059 -3.72 -0.81 -13.91
C PHE A 1059 -5.25 -0.98 -13.98
N LYS A 1060 -5.85 -1.15 -15.18
CA LYS A 1060 -7.30 -1.39 -15.32
C LYS A 1060 -7.60 -2.74 -15.99
N LEU A 1061 -8.51 -3.53 -15.38
CA LEU A 1061 -9.08 -4.73 -16.02
C LEU A 1061 -10.12 -4.35 -17.08
N PRO A 1062 -10.49 -5.23 -18.04
CA PRO A 1062 -11.35 -4.87 -19.17
C PRO A 1062 -12.71 -4.24 -18.81
N ALA A 1063 -13.29 -4.61 -17.67
CA ALA A 1063 -14.55 -4.01 -17.20
C ALA A 1063 -14.35 -2.60 -16.61
N GLN A 1064 -13.23 -2.37 -15.92
CA GLN A 1064 -12.81 -1.07 -15.41
C GLN A 1064 -12.38 -0.13 -16.55
N ASP A 1065 -11.59 -0.63 -17.51
CA ASP A 1065 -11.18 0.11 -18.73
C ASP A 1065 -12.38 0.59 -19.57
N ALA A 1066 -13.52 -0.11 -19.48
CA ALA A 1066 -14.75 0.28 -20.16
C ALA A 1066 -15.47 1.48 -19.50
N ILE A 1067 -15.06 1.91 -18.29
CA ILE A 1067 -15.63 3.06 -17.55
C ILE A 1067 -15.03 4.36 -18.08
N TYR A 1068 -15.20 4.60 -19.37
CA TYR A 1068 -14.68 5.77 -20.08
C TYR A 1068 -15.80 6.49 -20.85
N ALA A 1069 -15.77 7.81 -20.82
CA ALA A 1069 -16.60 8.67 -21.66
C ALA A 1069 -15.74 9.74 -22.36
N PRO A 1070 -15.97 10.01 -23.67
CA PRO A 1070 -15.27 11.07 -24.41
C PRO A 1070 -15.89 12.45 -24.12
N ASP A 1071 -16.03 12.78 -22.85
CA ASP A 1071 -16.55 14.04 -22.32
C ASP A 1071 -15.44 14.83 -21.60
N ALA A 1072 -15.77 15.99 -21.03
CA ALA A 1072 -14.78 16.88 -20.42
C ALA A 1072 -14.25 16.38 -19.06
N TYR A 1073 -14.98 15.47 -18.40
CA TYR A 1073 -14.72 15.13 -17.00
C TYR A 1073 -13.47 14.25 -16.87
N ARG A 1074 -12.61 14.56 -15.90
CA ARG A 1074 -11.30 13.92 -15.70
C ARG A 1074 -10.47 13.93 -16.99
N SER A 1075 -10.47 15.06 -17.69
CA SER A 1075 -9.58 15.34 -18.83
C SER A 1075 -8.16 15.68 -18.38
N SER A 1076 -8.03 16.16 -17.14
CA SER A 1076 -6.80 16.41 -16.40
C SER A 1076 -7.09 16.13 -14.92
N ASP A 1077 -6.07 16.24 -14.09
CA ASP A 1077 -6.09 16.33 -12.64
C ASP A 1077 -6.29 17.76 -12.11
N HIS A 1078 -6.19 18.78 -12.97
CA HIS A 1078 -6.44 20.18 -12.64
C HIS A 1078 -7.74 20.70 -13.27
N ASP A 1079 -8.54 21.45 -12.52
CA ASP A 1079 -9.66 22.21 -13.06
C ASP A 1079 -9.18 23.44 -13.86
N PRO A 1080 -9.79 23.75 -15.01
CA PRO A 1080 -9.46 24.96 -15.75
C PRO A 1080 -10.07 26.22 -15.14
N VAL A 1081 -9.30 27.31 -15.17
CA VAL A 1081 -9.71 28.66 -14.72
C VAL A 1081 -10.20 29.48 -15.91
N ILE A 1082 -11.29 30.23 -15.75
CA ILE A 1082 -11.84 31.15 -16.77
C ILE A 1082 -12.00 32.56 -16.19
N ILE A 1083 -11.62 33.56 -16.98
CA ILE A 1083 -11.64 34.99 -16.64
C ILE A 1083 -12.45 35.74 -17.69
N GLY A 1084 -13.36 36.61 -17.25
CA GLY A 1084 -14.10 37.54 -18.11
C GLY A 1084 -13.41 38.90 -18.16
N LEU A 1085 -13.24 39.46 -19.37
CA LEU A 1085 -12.58 40.74 -19.61
C LEU A 1085 -13.48 41.73 -20.38
N GLU A 1086 -13.53 42.96 -19.88
CA GLU A 1086 -14.16 44.12 -20.50
C GLU A 1086 -13.12 45.22 -20.70
N LEU A 1087 -12.31 45.08 -21.75
CA LEU A 1087 -11.12 45.93 -21.92
C LEU A 1087 -11.45 47.39 -22.29
N ASP A 1088 -10.66 48.31 -21.78
CA ASP A 1088 -10.71 49.75 -22.06
C ASP A 1088 -10.09 50.02 -23.45
N PRO A 1089 -10.81 50.68 -24.39
CA PRO A 1089 -10.26 50.99 -25.71
C PRO A 1089 -9.01 51.90 -25.65
N PRO A 1090 -8.08 51.84 -26.62
CA PRO A 1090 -6.88 52.66 -26.62
C PRO A 1090 -7.22 54.15 -26.74
N PHE A 1091 -6.40 55.04 -26.18
CA PHE A 1091 -6.61 56.49 -26.28
C PHE A 1091 -5.66 57.16 -27.29
N PRO A 1092 -6.14 58.09 -28.13
CA PRO A 1092 -7.55 58.41 -28.38
C PRO A 1092 -8.21 57.38 -29.32
N THR A 1093 -9.52 57.14 -29.15
CA THR A 1093 -10.35 56.40 -30.13
C THR A 1093 -10.89 57.28 -31.25
N ALA A 1094 -11.05 58.58 -30.99
CA ALA A 1094 -11.60 59.56 -31.91
C ALA A 1094 -10.51 60.24 -32.75
N SER A 1095 -10.89 60.66 -33.95
CA SER A 1095 -9.99 61.36 -34.87
C SER A 1095 -9.77 62.84 -34.53
N ILE A 1096 -8.73 63.43 -35.11
CA ILE A 1096 -8.51 64.88 -35.09
C ILE A 1096 -9.71 65.57 -35.78
N LEU A 1097 -10.34 66.51 -35.07
CA LEU A 1097 -11.46 67.32 -35.59
C LEU A 1097 -10.96 68.58 -36.30
N ASP A 1098 -9.84 69.13 -35.85
CA ASP A 1098 -9.21 70.32 -36.43
C ASP A 1098 -7.69 70.30 -36.24
N ASP A 1099 -6.96 70.13 -37.35
CA ASP A 1099 -5.49 70.06 -37.42
C ASP A 1099 -4.83 71.44 -37.56
N PHE A 1100 -5.63 72.51 -37.59
CA PHE A 1100 -5.24 73.91 -37.78
C PHE A 1100 -4.23 74.21 -38.92
N ASN A 1101 -4.00 73.28 -39.85
CA ASN A 1101 -3.02 73.34 -40.94
C ASN A 1101 -3.50 74.21 -42.11
N ARG A 1102 -3.66 75.51 -41.84
CA ARG A 1102 -4.17 76.51 -42.78
C ARG A 1102 -3.62 77.90 -42.51
N ALA A 1103 -3.84 78.80 -43.46
CA ALA A 1103 -3.33 80.17 -43.39
C ALA A 1103 -3.78 80.92 -42.13
N ASN A 1104 -2.89 81.76 -41.59
CA ASN A 1104 -3.13 82.53 -40.37
C ASN A 1104 -4.47 83.30 -40.40
N GLY A 1105 -5.29 83.13 -39.37
CA GLY A 1105 -6.68 83.59 -39.40
C GLY A 1105 -7.49 83.18 -38.17
N ASN A 1106 -8.81 83.29 -38.25
CA ASN A 1106 -9.70 82.89 -37.15
C ASN A 1106 -9.80 81.34 -37.07
N LEU A 1107 -10.12 80.80 -35.88
CA LEU A 1107 -10.57 79.42 -35.73
C LEU A 1107 -11.82 79.21 -36.59
N GLY A 1108 -11.89 78.14 -37.36
CA GLY A 1108 -12.92 77.95 -38.40
C GLY A 1108 -14.36 78.01 -37.89
N SER A 1109 -15.33 77.93 -38.81
CA SER A 1109 -16.76 78.04 -38.48
C SER A 1109 -17.30 76.89 -37.61
N ASN A 1110 -16.53 75.84 -37.35
CA ASN A 1110 -16.93 74.72 -36.49
C ASN A 1110 -16.75 75.02 -34.99
N TRP A 1111 -16.05 76.10 -34.66
CA TRP A 1111 -15.85 76.55 -33.29
C TRP A 1111 -16.93 77.55 -32.85
N LYS A 1112 -17.25 77.54 -31.56
CA LYS A 1112 -18.10 78.53 -30.86
C LYS A 1112 -17.50 78.89 -29.50
N GLY A 1113 -18.12 79.83 -28.79
CA GLY A 1113 -17.57 80.38 -27.53
C GLY A 1113 -16.73 81.62 -27.79
N PHE A 1114 -15.64 81.78 -27.05
CA PHE A 1114 -14.72 82.94 -27.16
C PHE A 1114 -13.74 82.80 -28.32
N THR A 1115 -14.22 82.50 -29.53
CA THR A 1115 -13.33 82.23 -30.69
C THR A 1115 -12.43 83.41 -31.07
N GLY A 1116 -12.79 84.65 -30.71
CA GLY A 1116 -11.95 85.83 -30.89
C GLY A 1116 -10.76 85.93 -29.91
N SER A 1117 -10.71 85.09 -28.88
CA SER A 1117 -9.59 84.95 -27.95
C SER A 1117 -8.44 84.09 -28.52
N TYR A 1118 -8.65 83.44 -29.67
CA TYR A 1118 -7.73 82.49 -30.29
C TYR A 1118 -7.47 82.85 -31.76
N ARG A 1119 -6.30 82.49 -32.29
CA ARG A 1119 -5.97 82.75 -33.70
C ARG A 1119 -5.04 81.67 -34.27
N ILE A 1120 -5.30 81.24 -35.50
CA ILE A 1120 -4.38 80.41 -36.26
C ILE A 1120 -3.15 81.25 -36.63
N SER A 1121 -1.97 80.77 -36.27
CA SER A 1121 -0.68 81.42 -36.50
C SER A 1121 0.41 80.38 -36.72
N GLY A 1122 0.88 80.23 -37.96
CA GLY A 1122 1.95 79.30 -38.30
C GLY A 1122 1.53 77.84 -38.20
N ASN A 1123 0.33 77.51 -38.72
CA ASN A 1123 -0.28 76.17 -38.70
C ASN A 1123 -0.57 75.60 -37.30
N GLN A 1124 -0.79 76.47 -36.31
CA GLN A 1124 -1.17 76.09 -34.94
C GLN A 1124 -2.02 77.24 -34.35
N VAL A 1125 -2.60 77.05 -33.16
CA VAL A 1125 -3.40 78.07 -32.48
C VAL A 1125 -2.57 78.82 -31.44
N ASP A 1126 -2.62 80.15 -31.53
CA ASP A 1126 -2.05 81.13 -30.60
C ASP A 1126 -3.13 81.61 -29.63
N VAL A 1127 -2.92 81.40 -28.32
CA VAL A 1127 -3.83 81.83 -27.25
C VAL A 1127 -3.62 83.31 -26.94
N ARG A 1128 -4.54 84.18 -27.36
CA ARG A 1128 -4.40 85.65 -27.24
C ARG A 1128 -5.01 86.22 -25.97
N ARG A 1129 -6.12 85.63 -25.50
CA ARG A 1129 -6.94 86.07 -24.36
C ARG A 1129 -7.60 84.86 -23.71
N ASP A 1130 -8.16 85.07 -22.52
CA ASP A 1130 -8.84 84.00 -21.78
C ASP A 1130 -10.22 83.69 -22.39
N GLY A 1131 -10.71 82.48 -22.09
CA GLY A 1131 -12.11 82.10 -22.27
C GLY A 1131 -12.30 80.79 -23.03
N PRO A 1132 -13.40 80.06 -22.79
CA PRO A 1132 -13.60 78.74 -23.34
C PRO A 1132 -14.03 78.77 -24.82
N ILE A 1133 -13.60 77.77 -25.57
CA ILE A 1133 -14.06 77.46 -26.92
C ILE A 1133 -14.55 76.02 -26.97
N TYR A 1134 -15.56 75.78 -27.80
CA TYR A 1134 -16.21 74.48 -27.90
C TYR A 1134 -16.37 74.07 -29.35
N TRP A 1135 -16.29 72.77 -29.59
CA TRP A 1135 -16.74 72.20 -30.85
C TRP A 1135 -18.27 72.32 -30.96
N LYS A 1136 -18.77 72.62 -32.17
CA LYS A 1136 -20.20 72.89 -32.35
C LYS A 1136 -21.08 71.69 -32.13
N ASP A 1137 -20.64 70.52 -32.54
CA ASP A 1137 -21.40 69.26 -32.44
C ASP A 1137 -21.37 68.74 -31.01
N ALA A 1138 -22.47 68.10 -30.60
CA ALA A 1138 -22.56 67.41 -29.31
C ALA A 1138 -22.29 65.93 -29.53
N PHE A 1139 -21.68 65.30 -28.54
CA PHE A 1139 -21.39 63.87 -28.49
C PHE A 1139 -22.22 63.22 -27.37
N GLY A 1140 -22.23 61.90 -27.31
CA GLY A 1140 -22.96 61.02 -26.41
C GLY A 1140 -22.37 60.86 -25.01
N ALA A 1141 -22.82 59.81 -24.31
CA ALA A 1141 -22.60 59.58 -22.88
C ALA A 1141 -21.19 59.09 -22.52
N ASP A 1142 -20.40 58.66 -23.49
CA ASP A 1142 -18.96 58.40 -23.36
C ASP A 1142 -18.24 59.35 -24.32
N GLN A 1143 -17.39 60.22 -23.79
CA GLN A 1143 -16.70 61.23 -24.60
C GLN A 1143 -15.22 61.26 -24.30
N GLU A 1144 -14.44 61.56 -25.33
CA GLU A 1144 -13.04 61.91 -25.20
C GLU A 1144 -12.72 63.24 -25.86
N VAL A 1145 -11.64 63.88 -25.42
CA VAL A 1145 -11.11 65.11 -25.97
C VAL A 1145 -9.59 65.11 -25.82
N PHE A 1146 -8.89 65.66 -26.81
CA PHE A 1146 -7.44 65.83 -26.75
C PHE A 1146 -6.95 67.02 -27.57
N VAL A 1147 -5.75 67.47 -27.24
CA VAL A 1147 -5.01 68.50 -27.97
C VAL A 1147 -3.51 68.30 -27.82
N THR A 1148 -2.74 68.64 -28.85
CA THR A 1148 -1.27 68.70 -28.78
C THR A 1148 -0.83 70.08 -28.27
N LEU A 1149 -0.12 70.13 -27.13
CA LEU A 1149 0.41 71.37 -26.57
C LEU A 1149 1.76 71.71 -27.22
N THR A 1150 1.73 72.37 -28.38
CA THR A 1150 2.96 72.72 -29.14
C THR A 1150 3.87 73.70 -28.39
N ASN A 1151 3.31 74.53 -27.51
CA ASN A 1151 4.05 75.26 -26.50
C ASN A 1151 3.24 75.36 -25.20
N VAL A 1152 3.75 74.79 -24.12
CA VAL A 1152 3.17 74.89 -22.78
C VAL A 1152 3.56 76.23 -22.16
N ASP A 1153 2.59 77.02 -21.70
CA ASP A 1153 2.89 78.21 -20.90
C ASP A 1153 3.21 77.79 -19.47
N ALA A 1154 4.50 77.71 -19.12
CA ALA A 1154 4.94 77.25 -17.79
C ALA A 1154 4.47 78.15 -16.63
N ALA A 1155 4.04 79.38 -16.92
CA ALA A 1155 3.42 80.28 -15.95
C ALA A 1155 1.87 80.26 -16.02
N GLY A 1156 1.30 79.52 -16.97
CA GLY A 1156 -0.14 79.40 -17.17
C GLY A 1156 -0.80 78.60 -16.05
N TRP A 1157 -1.90 79.13 -15.54
CA TRP A 1157 -2.64 78.52 -14.44
C TRP A 1157 -3.68 77.50 -14.93
N GLU A 1158 -4.28 77.73 -16.10
CA GLU A 1158 -5.31 76.84 -16.68
C GLU A 1158 -5.08 76.68 -18.19
N GLN A 1159 -4.91 75.43 -18.64
CA GLN A 1159 -4.70 74.97 -20.01
C GLN A 1159 -5.54 73.72 -20.26
N ASP A 1160 -6.86 73.89 -20.28
CA ASP A 1160 -7.80 72.85 -19.86
C ASP A 1160 -8.51 72.17 -21.02
N LEU A 1161 -8.91 70.93 -20.75
CA LEU A 1161 -9.85 70.18 -21.58
C LEU A 1161 -11.25 70.26 -20.98
N LEU A 1162 -12.26 70.45 -21.82
CA LEU A 1162 -13.66 70.49 -21.41
C LEU A 1162 -14.41 69.29 -21.99
N LEU A 1163 -15.18 68.61 -21.14
CA LEU A 1163 -16.04 67.47 -21.47
C LEU A 1163 -17.47 67.76 -20.99
N LYS A 1164 -18.46 67.12 -21.62
CA LYS A 1164 -19.87 67.14 -21.16
C LYS A 1164 -20.48 68.53 -20.98
N VAL A 1165 -20.10 69.51 -21.80
CA VAL A 1165 -20.65 70.87 -21.71
C VAL A 1165 -22.12 70.85 -22.16
N GLN A 1166 -23.06 71.17 -21.26
CA GLN A 1166 -24.50 70.91 -21.43
C GLN A 1166 -25.29 71.97 -22.23
N ASN A 1167 -24.87 73.23 -22.22
CA ASN A 1167 -25.57 74.29 -22.95
C ASN A 1167 -24.60 75.21 -23.68
N VAL A 1168 -25.00 75.66 -24.87
CA VAL A 1168 -24.14 76.32 -25.85
C VAL A 1168 -24.77 77.56 -26.47
N TYR A 1169 -25.88 78.06 -25.91
CA TYR A 1169 -26.41 79.37 -26.27
C TYR A 1169 -25.77 80.48 -25.41
N GLY A 1170 -24.51 80.83 -25.72
CA GLY A 1170 -23.72 81.90 -25.08
C GLY A 1170 -22.40 81.40 -24.48
N PRO A 1171 -21.57 82.28 -23.88
CA PRO A 1171 -20.27 81.92 -23.29
C PRO A 1171 -20.34 81.01 -22.04
N ASN A 1172 -21.49 80.41 -21.73
CA ASN A 1172 -21.82 79.93 -20.39
C ASN A 1172 -21.71 78.40 -20.26
N TRP A 1173 -20.61 77.94 -19.65
CA TRP A 1173 -20.44 76.62 -19.03
C TRP A 1173 -21.39 76.36 -17.84
N GLY A 1174 -22.15 77.38 -17.41
CA GLY A 1174 -22.97 77.39 -16.20
C GLY A 1174 -24.18 76.43 -16.19
N ASP A 1175 -24.45 75.71 -17.27
CA ASP A 1175 -25.49 74.68 -17.31
C ASP A 1175 -24.95 73.27 -17.07
N GLY A 1176 -23.63 73.13 -16.91
CA GLY A 1176 -22.95 71.90 -16.57
C GLY A 1176 -21.71 71.67 -17.42
N VAL A 1177 -20.57 71.38 -16.78
CA VAL A 1177 -19.30 71.04 -17.45
C VAL A 1177 -18.44 70.16 -16.54
N ILE A 1178 -17.66 69.27 -17.17
CA ILE A 1178 -16.50 68.62 -16.58
C ILE A 1178 -15.26 69.32 -17.15
N GLU A 1179 -14.43 69.85 -16.28
CA GLU A 1179 -13.18 70.53 -16.62
C GLU A 1179 -12.00 69.70 -16.11
N VAL A 1180 -11.09 69.41 -17.02
CA VAL A 1180 -9.82 68.72 -16.72
C VAL A 1180 -8.72 69.76 -16.87
N LEU A 1181 -8.38 70.35 -15.74
CA LEU A 1181 -7.54 71.54 -15.63
C LEU A 1181 -6.08 71.15 -15.51
N TYR A 1182 -5.23 71.64 -16.42
CA TYR A 1182 -3.78 71.49 -16.31
C TYR A 1182 -3.11 72.75 -15.78
N ASP A 1183 -2.63 72.67 -14.54
CA ASP A 1183 -1.88 73.72 -13.84
C ASP A 1183 -0.39 73.49 -14.09
N ALA A 1184 0.13 74.09 -15.16
CA ALA A 1184 1.53 73.93 -15.55
C ALA A 1184 2.50 74.53 -14.53
N ALA A 1185 2.08 75.55 -13.77
CA ALA A 1185 2.89 76.13 -12.71
C ALA A 1185 3.04 75.18 -11.50
N ALA A 1186 2.05 74.33 -11.25
CA ALA A 1186 2.05 73.35 -10.17
C ALA A 1186 2.38 71.91 -10.60
N ASN A 1187 2.61 71.66 -11.90
CA ASN A 1187 2.87 70.33 -12.47
C ASN A 1187 1.80 69.30 -12.09
N ARG A 1188 0.53 69.64 -12.28
CA ARG A 1188 -0.58 68.74 -11.98
C ARG A 1188 -1.80 68.95 -12.86
N VAL A 1189 -2.60 67.90 -13.00
CA VAL A 1189 -3.96 67.95 -13.52
C VAL A 1189 -4.98 67.83 -12.39
N THR A 1190 -6.10 68.52 -12.51
CA THR A 1190 -7.23 68.42 -11.58
C THR A 1190 -8.55 68.28 -12.32
N VAL A 1191 -9.43 67.43 -11.81
CA VAL A 1191 -10.80 67.30 -12.35
C VAL A 1191 -11.75 68.16 -11.52
N TRP A 1192 -12.52 68.98 -12.23
CA TRP A 1192 -13.54 69.85 -11.66
C TRP A 1192 -14.89 69.64 -12.34
N THR A 1193 -15.97 69.68 -11.57
CA THR A 1193 -17.33 69.67 -12.10
C THR A 1193 -18.07 70.95 -11.71
N PHE A 1194 -18.85 71.48 -12.65
CA PHE A 1194 -19.84 72.50 -12.35
C PHE A 1194 -21.23 71.94 -12.62
N ARG A 1195 -22.17 72.13 -11.67
CA ARG A 1195 -23.58 71.76 -11.84
C ARG A 1195 -24.50 72.95 -11.66
N PRO A 1196 -25.52 73.11 -12.54
CA PRO A 1196 -26.43 74.26 -12.47
C PRO A 1196 -27.24 74.29 -11.17
N GLN A 1197 -27.55 73.14 -10.56
CA GLN A 1197 -28.36 73.12 -9.32
C GLN A 1197 -27.61 73.68 -8.10
N THR A 1198 -26.27 73.67 -8.12
CA THR A 1198 -25.44 74.04 -6.96
C THR A 1198 -24.76 75.40 -7.11
N PHE A 1199 -24.58 75.88 -8.34
CA PHE A 1199 -23.78 77.07 -8.66
C PHE A 1199 -22.38 77.06 -8.02
N LYS A 1200 -21.79 75.87 -7.84
CA LYS A 1200 -20.47 75.67 -7.24
C LYS A 1200 -19.66 74.71 -8.08
N TRP A 1201 -18.36 74.95 -8.09
CA TRP A 1201 -17.35 74.03 -8.59
C TRP A 1201 -17.01 73.01 -7.51
N PHE A 1202 -16.90 71.75 -7.91
CA PHE A 1202 -16.42 70.65 -7.05
C PHE A 1202 -15.11 70.13 -7.61
N LYS A 1203 -14.06 70.16 -6.78
CA LYS A 1203 -12.76 69.58 -7.08
C LYS A 1203 -12.72 68.13 -6.64
N TYR A 1204 -12.02 67.30 -7.40
CA TYR A 1204 -11.77 65.90 -7.05
C TYR A 1204 -10.36 65.66 -6.52
N ALA A 1205 -9.38 65.36 -7.39
CA ALA A 1205 -8.02 65.00 -7.00
C ALA A 1205 -6.97 65.89 -7.69
N ASP A 1206 -5.80 66.01 -7.06
CA ASP A 1206 -4.57 66.55 -7.65
C ASP A 1206 -3.78 65.38 -8.23
N ILE A 1207 -3.68 65.28 -9.55
CA ILE A 1207 -2.91 64.24 -10.27
C ILE A 1207 -1.56 64.84 -10.68
N PRO A 1208 -0.43 64.42 -10.07
CA PRO A 1208 0.89 64.92 -10.46
C PRO A 1208 1.23 64.52 -11.90
N VAL A 1209 1.43 65.49 -12.78
CA VAL A 1209 1.82 65.24 -14.18
C VAL A 1209 2.45 66.48 -14.77
N THR A 1210 3.48 66.31 -15.60
CA THR A 1210 4.12 67.40 -16.34
C THR A 1210 4.01 67.15 -17.83
N TYR A 1211 3.45 68.10 -18.58
CA TYR A 1211 3.44 68.11 -20.04
C TYR A 1211 4.58 68.99 -20.56
N ALA A 1212 5.33 68.45 -21.51
CA ALA A 1212 6.36 69.15 -22.29
C ALA A 1212 5.79 69.67 -23.61
N ASN A 1213 6.52 70.57 -24.26
CA ASN A 1213 6.17 71.04 -25.59
C ASN A 1213 6.12 69.86 -26.58
N GLY A 1214 4.99 69.71 -27.26
CA GLY A 1214 4.72 68.62 -28.19
C GLY A 1214 3.97 67.43 -27.57
N ASP A 1215 3.77 67.39 -26.25
CA ASP A 1215 2.94 66.36 -25.63
C ASP A 1215 1.46 66.56 -25.97
N GLN A 1216 0.75 65.45 -26.14
CA GLN A 1216 -0.70 65.40 -26.24
C GLN A 1216 -1.32 65.33 -24.84
N PHE A 1217 -2.18 66.30 -24.54
CA PHE A 1217 -3.04 66.30 -23.35
C PHE A 1217 -4.42 65.78 -23.72
N GLY A 1218 -4.88 64.73 -23.04
CA GLY A 1218 -6.15 64.08 -23.33
C GLY A 1218 -6.96 63.73 -22.09
N ALA A 1219 -8.27 63.57 -22.26
CA ALA A 1219 -9.16 63.09 -21.21
C ALA A 1219 -10.41 62.38 -21.76
N ARG A 1220 -10.97 61.47 -20.95
CA ARG A 1220 -12.26 60.79 -21.13
C ARG A 1220 -13.22 61.14 -20.01
N ALA A 1221 -14.52 61.18 -20.33
CA ALA A 1221 -15.61 61.15 -19.37
C ALA A 1221 -16.58 60.02 -19.75
N LEU A 1222 -16.63 58.99 -18.90
CA LEU A 1222 -17.39 57.77 -19.11
C LEU A 1222 -18.80 57.86 -18.50
N ALA A 1223 -19.74 57.09 -19.04
CA ALA A 1223 -21.09 56.90 -18.53
C ALA A 1223 -21.10 56.15 -17.19
N THR A 1224 -20.01 55.48 -16.81
CA THR A 1224 -19.78 54.94 -15.46
C THR A 1224 -19.60 56.06 -14.43
N GLY A 1225 -19.19 57.26 -14.88
CA GLY A 1225 -18.86 58.39 -14.04
C GLY A 1225 -17.38 58.54 -13.76
N ASP A 1226 -16.52 57.80 -14.45
CA ASP A 1226 -15.07 58.01 -14.40
C ASP A 1226 -14.63 59.12 -15.36
N VAL A 1227 -13.67 59.92 -14.90
CA VAL A 1227 -12.91 60.85 -15.72
C VAL A 1227 -11.47 60.39 -15.74
N VAL A 1228 -10.96 60.06 -16.93
CA VAL A 1228 -9.64 59.47 -17.14
C VAL A 1228 -8.75 60.48 -17.85
N ILE A 1229 -7.52 60.66 -17.41
CA ILE A 1229 -6.57 61.66 -17.87
C ILE A 1229 -5.43 60.96 -18.59
N PHE A 1230 -5.08 61.45 -19.77
CA PHE A 1230 -4.06 60.87 -20.63
C PHE A 1230 -2.93 61.84 -20.94
N LYS A 1231 -1.73 61.29 -21.05
CA LYS A 1231 -0.55 61.94 -21.62
C LYS A 1231 0.01 61.07 -22.72
N ASN A 1232 0.06 61.58 -23.95
CA ASN A 1232 0.59 60.86 -25.11
C ASN A 1232 -0.03 59.46 -25.29
N GLY A 1233 -1.32 59.31 -25.03
CA GLY A 1233 -2.02 58.03 -25.11
C GLY A 1233 -2.04 57.20 -23.80
N VAL A 1234 -1.17 57.50 -22.83
CA VAL A 1234 -1.02 56.73 -21.59
C VAL A 1234 -1.89 57.32 -20.48
N GLU A 1235 -2.66 56.48 -19.77
CA GLU A 1235 -3.42 56.89 -18.58
C GLU A 1235 -2.44 57.38 -17.49
N VAL A 1236 -2.58 58.63 -17.06
CA VAL A 1236 -1.76 59.25 -15.99
C VAL A 1236 -2.57 59.54 -14.72
N GLY A 1237 -3.88 59.32 -14.77
CA GLY A 1237 -4.74 59.40 -13.60
C GLY A 1237 -6.20 59.19 -13.95
N ARG A 1238 -6.98 58.77 -12.95
CA ARG A 1238 -8.42 58.52 -13.06
C ARG A 1238 -9.14 59.02 -11.82
N VAL A 1239 -10.34 59.54 -12.00
CA VAL A 1239 -11.19 60.06 -10.93
C VAL A 1239 -12.62 59.59 -11.14
N THR A 1240 -13.20 58.91 -10.16
CA THR A 1240 -14.63 58.61 -10.14
C THR A 1240 -15.42 59.79 -9.57
N LEU A 1241 -16.41 60.26 -10.33
CA LEU A 1241 -17.28 61.35 -9.91
C LEU A 1241 -18.10 60.96 -8.66
N ASN A 1242 -18.47 61.93 -7.82
CA ASN A 1242 -19.34 61.69 -6.67
C ASN A 1242 -20.76 61.35 -7.14
N ALA A 1243 -21.55 60.65 -6.32
CA ALA A 1243 -22.89 60.18 -6.70
C ALA A 1243 -23.81 61.28 -7.28
N ALA A 1244 -23.66 62.53 -6.84
CA ALA A 1244 -24.51 63.63 -7.28
C ALA A 1244 -24.05 64.24 -8.62
N ASP A 1245 -22.75 64.15 -8.94
CA ASP A 1245 -22.22 64.44 -10.27
C ASP A 1245 -22.48 63.28 -11.23
N GLN A 1246 -22.35 62.03 -10.79
CA GLN A 1246 -22.69 60.84 -11.58
C GLN A 1246 -24.15 60.89 -12.06
N ALA A 1247 -25.10 61.14 -11.14
CA ALA A 1247 -26.52 61.27 -11.50
C ALA A 1247 -26.79 62.41 -12.52
N PHE A 1248 -25.88 63.38 -12.62
CA PHE A 1248 -25.98 64.46 -13.59
C PHE A 1248 -25.25 64.14 -14.90
N PHE A 1249 -23.98 63.74 -14.88
CA PHE A 1249 -23.18 63.59 -16.09
C PHE A 1249 -23.32 62.23 -16.78
N ASN A 1250 -23.44 61.13 -16.03
CA ASN A 1250 -23.48 59.77 -16.58
C ASN A 1250 -24.55 59.56 -17.67
N PRO A 1251 -25.82 59.97 -17.47
CA PRO A 1251 -26.85 59.76 -18.49
C PRO A 1251 -26.80 60.81 -19.62
N ARG A 1252 -25.84 61.75 -19.61
CA ARG A 1252 -25.84 62.92 -20.52
C ARG A 1252 -24.63 62.92 -21.46
N GLY A 1253 -24.91 63.28 -22.71
CA GLY A 1253 -23.90 63.76 -23.65
C GLY A 1253 -23.59 65.24 -23.46
N GLY A 1254 -22.94 65.87 -24.44
CA GLY A 1254 -22.52 67.28 -24.35
C GLY A 1254 -21.46 67.66 -25.38
N HIS A 1255 -20.97 68.89 -25.31
CA HIS A 1255 -19.88 69.36 -26.16
C HIS A 1255 -18.52 69.16 -25.49
N ILE A 1256 -17.48 69.01 -26.30
CA ILE A 1256 -16.07 69.05 -25.90
C ILE A 1256 -15.43 70.38 -26.30
N GLY A 1257 -14.33 70.75 -25.66
CA GLY A 1257 -13.67 72.02 -25.92
C GLY A 1257 -12.38 72.23 -25.14
N LEU A 1258 -11.92 73.47 -25.15
CA LEU A 1258 -10.70 73.93 -24.48
C LEU A 1258 -10.97 75.20 -23.70
N TRP A 1259 -10.27 75.40 -22.58
CA TRP A 1259 -10.28 76.65 -21.84
C TRP A 1259 -8.89 77.01 -21.36
N PHE A 1260 -8.38 78.17 -21.80
CA PHE A 1260 -7.12 78.72 -21.31
C PHE A 1260 -7.39 79.97 -20.46
N ILE A 1261 -6.76 80.06 -19.29
CA ILE A 1261 -6.75 81.24 -18.41
C ILE A 1261 -5.31 81.55 -17.98
N ASP A 1262 -4.91 82.81 -18.17
CA ASP A 1262 -3.56 83.31 -17.84
C ASP A 1262 -2.40 82.55 -18.55
N ALA A 1263 -2.71 81.82 -19.63
CA ALA A 1263 -1.75 81.04 -20.43
C ALA A 1263 -1.49 81.68 -21.82
N ARG A 1264 -1.11 82.96 -21.84
CA ARG A 1264 -1.00 83.76 -23.10
C ARG A 1264 0.19 83.40 -23.99
N ASN A 1265 1.13 82.59 -23.49
CA ASN A 1265 2.22 82.07 -24.30
C ASN A 1265 1.92 80.65 -24.79
N ALA A 1266 0.75 80.08 -24.48
CA ALA A 1266 0.40 78.75 -24.91
C ALA A 1266 0.12 78.70 -26.41
N PHE A 1267 0.63 77.65 -27.05
CA PHE A 1267 0.26 77.26 -28.40
C PHE A 1267 -0.22 75.83 -28.39
N PHE A 1268 -1.19 75.53 -29.23
CA PHE A 1268 -1.71 74.18 -29.36
C PHE A 1268 -2.07 73.85 -30.81
N ASP A 1269 -2.11 72.57 -31.11
CA ASP A 1269 -2.42 72.02 -32.42
C ASP A 1269 -3.20 70.71 -32.29
N ASP A 1270 -3.69 70.16 -33.41
CA ASP A 1270 -4.33 68.84 -33.48
C ASP A 1270 -5.44 68.62 -32.43
N PHE A 1271 -6.47 69.47 -32.43
CA PHE A 1271 -7.62 69.26 -31.53
C PHE A 1271 -8.50 68.13 -32.04
N GLY A 1272 -8.80 67.18 -31.17
CA GLY A 1272 -9.68 66.05 -31.47
C GLY A 1272 -10.53 65.61 -30.30
N GLY A 1273 -11.36 64.60 -30.55
CA GLY A 1273 -12.30 64.05 -29.59
C GLY A 1273 -13.67 63.75 -30.19
N GLY A 1274 -14.53 63.14 -29.40
CA GLY A 1274 -15.87 62.76 -29.84
C GLY A 1274 -16.49 61.65 -28.98
N ASP A 1275 -17.44 60.93 -29.57
CA ASP A 1275 -17.98 59.69 -29.01
C ASP A 1275 -16.91 58.61 -28.93
N MET A 1276 -16.87 57.87 -27.82
CA MET A 1276 -16.09 56.64 -27.70
C MET A 1276 -16.81 55.49 -28.41
N SER A 1277 -16.86 55.55 -29.73
CA SER A 1277 -17.29 54.43 -30.58
C SER A 1277 -16.31 54.36 -31.75
N LEU A 1278 -15.73 53.18 -31.98
CA LEU A 1278 -14.91 52.98 -33.18
C LEU A 1278 -15.73 53.27 -34.45
N PRO A 1279 -15.10 53.82 -35.52
CA PRO A 1279 -15.73 53.97 -36.82
C PRO A 1279 -16.22 52.66 -37.44
#